data_AF-A0A8C8SK46-F1
#
_entry.id   AF-A0A8C8SK46-F1
#
_cell.length_a   1.000
_cell.length_b   1.000
_cell.length_c   1.000
_cell.angle_alpha   90.00
_cell.angle_beta   90.00
_cell.angle_gamma   90.00
#
_symmetry.space_group_name_H-M   'P 1'
#
loop_
_entity.id
_entity.type
_entity.pdbx_description
1 polymer ?
#
loop_
_entity_poly.entity_id
_entity_poly.type
_entity_poly.pdbx_seq_one_letter_code
_entity_poly.pdbx_strand_id
1 'polypeptide(L)'
;IAVCYTRVWIPDPDEVWKSAEIIKDYKEGDKSLHLKLEDDTVIDLKTNQLPFLRNPDILVGENDLTALSYLHEPAVLHNLKVRFLESNHIYTYCGIVLVAINPYEQLPIYEQDVIYAYSGQNMGDMDPHIFAVAEEAYKQMARWKNQSIIVSGESGAGKTVSAKYAMRFFASVGGSASETNIEEKVLASSPIMEAIGNAKTTRNDNSSRFGKYIQIGFDKRYHIIGANMRTYLLEKSRVVFQAEDERNYHIFYQLCASASLPEFKDLELTCAEDFFYTSMGGETTIDGVDDAEDFEKTRHAFTLLGVKESHQMSIFKIIASILHLGNLEIHAERDGDSSSISKQDEHLNNFCSLLGVEHSQMEHWLCHRKLVTTAETYIKPMSLQQAVNARNALAKHIYAQLFNWIVEHINKALHTTVKQHSFIGVLDIYGFETFEVNSFEQFCINYANEKLQQQFNSHVFKLEQEEYMKEGIPWTLIDFYDNQPCIDLIEAKLGILDLLDEECKVPKGTDENWAQKLYDRHSSSQHFQKPRMSNTSFIVVHFADKVEYQCDGFLEKNRDTVYEEQINILKASKYQMVADLFHDEKDSVPVTPALKGASSKISVRSAKPSVKAANKEHKKTVGHQWETVLICIVIKCNCRFDPKRAVQQLRACGVLETIRISAAGYPSRWSYHDFFNRYRVLMKKREISKNDKKLVCKTLLENLIKDPDKFQFGRTKIFFRAGQVAYLEKLRADKFRAATIMIQKTVRGWLQRVKYRRMREAAITIQRYTRGHLARRNYWGTLAYVIQGIRILYHNSSFITPLIRLLEAQLQDQRREHEEEVETLKSQMEALREEMEKQQQAFFQTLQLSPEAQVEFGIQQEITRLTNENLVRNYVNYIVRRLPFFFFFFFFSSSLIDLKPQTVSATVPCLPAYILYMCIRHADYINDDLKVHSLLTSTINGIKKVLKKHNDDFQMTSFWLANTSRLLHCLKQYSGDTGFMTQNTTKQNEHCLKNFDLTEYRQVLSDLSIQIYQQLFKIAEGMLQPMIVSAMLENESIQSLCGVKPMGYRKRSSSMVDGDNTYSLDAVIRQMNTFHSIMCDQGLDPEIIQQVCKQLFYMINAVTLNNLLLRKDVCSWSTGMQLRYNISQLEEWLRGKNLQQSGAAQIMEPLIQAAQLLQLKKKTSEDAEAICSLCTSLTTQQIVKILNLYTPINEFEERVTVAFIRNIQAHLQERNDSPQLLLDYKYMFPVVFPFNPSSITMDSIHIPASLNLEFVNQV
;
A
#
# COMPACT_ATOMS: atom_id res chain seq x y z
N ILE A 1 33.05 10.90 -1.74
CA ILE A 1 34.28 10.08 -1.63
C ILE A 1 33.89 8.62 -1.80
N ALA A 2 34.13 8.04 -2.97
CA ALA A 2 33.94 6.61 -3.21
C ALA A 2 35.19 5.87 -2.71
N VAL A 3 34.98 4.87 -1.86
CA VAL A 3 36.05 4.19 -1.10
C VAL A 3 36.29 2.82 -1.75
N CYS A 4 37.53 2.33 -1.70
CA CYS A 4 37.90 0.96 -2.05
C CYS A 4 36.90 -0.04 -1.45
N TYR A 5 36.54 -1.08 -2.22
CA TYR A 5 35.49 -2.08 -1.92
C TYR A 5 34.03 -1.59 -2.05
N THR A 6 33.79 -0.38 -2.57
CA THR A 6 32.44 0.08 -2.91
C THR A 6 32.00 -0.51 -4.25
N ARG A 7 30.81 -1.11 -4.31
CA ARG A 7 30.24 -1.67 -5.55
C ARG A 7 29.41 -0.63 -6.32
N VAL A 8 29.50 -0.66 -7.64
CA VAL A 8 28.88 0.25 -8.60
C VAL A 8 28.30 -0.52 -9.79
N TRP A 9 27.41 0.13 -10.53
CA TRP A 9 26.85 -0.36 -11.79
C TRP A 9 27.46 0.37 -12.97
N ILE A 10 27.95 -0.38 -13.94
CA ILE A 10 28.44 0.15 -15.22
C ILE A 10 27.54 -0.32 -16.36
N PRO A 11 27.37 0.50 -17.42
CA PRO A 11 26.59 0.09 -18.57
C PRO A 11 27.27 -1.05 -19.33
N ASP A 12 26.47 -2.01 -19.79
CA ASP A 12 26.92 -3.21 -20.49
C ASP A 12 26.03 -3.47 -21.72
N PRO A 13 26.60 -3.82 -22.89
CA PRO A 13 25.82 -4.00 -24.11
C PRO A 13 24.92 -5.24 -24.08
N ASP A 14 25.16 -6.23 -23.21
CA ASP A 14 24.41 -7.49 -23.17
C ASP A 14 23.46 -7.54 -21.96
N GLU A 15 23.97 -7.23 -20.76
CA GLU A 15 23.17 -7.26 -19.53
C GLU A 15 22.51 -5.92 -19.17
N VAL A 16 22.69 -4.88 -20.00
CA VAL A 16 22.34 -3.46 -19.73
C VAL A 16 23.19 -2.84 -18.63
N TRP A 17 23.32 -3.51 -17.48
CA TRP A 17 24.07 -3.06 -16.32
C TRP A 17 24.86 -4.21 -15.70
N LYS A 18 26.19 -4.06 -15.59
CA LYS A 18 27.09 -5.02 -14.94
C LYS A 18 27.61 -4.47 -13.61
N SER A 19 27.76 -5.34 -12.62
CA SER A 19 28.28 -4.99 -11.29
C SER A 19 29.81 -4.93 -11.32
N ALA A 20 30.38 -3.90 -10.68
CA ALA A 20 31.81 -3.71 -10.56
C ALA A 20 32.17 -3.17 -9.16
N GLU A 21 33.38 -3.46 -8.69
CA GLU A 21 33.92 -3.02 -7.41
C GLU A 21 35.07 -2.05 -7.60
N ILE A 22 35.08 -0.95 -6.84
CA ILE A 22 36.15 0.04 -6.86
C ILE A 22 37.38 -0.52 -6.13
N ILE A 23 38.48 -0.71 -6.84
CA ILE A 23 39.73 -1.25 -6.26
C ILE A 23 40.67 -0.17 -5.72
N LYS A 24 40.48 1.09 -6.11
CA LYS A 24 41.29 2.23 -5.64
C LYS A 24 40.39 3.41 -5.30
N ASP A 25 40.65 4.04 -4.14
CA ASP A 25 39.90 5.21 -3.69
C ASP A 25 39.85 6.31 -4.75
N TYR A 26 38.65 6.81 -5.05
CA TYR A 26 38.44 7.91 -5.99
C TYR A 26 38.65 9.25 -5.29
N LYS A 27 39.50 10.10 -5.86
CA LYS A 27 39.66 11.50 -5.45
C LYS A 27 39.03 12.43 -6.47
N GLU A 28 38.44 13.51 -5.96
CA GLU A 28 37.81 14.53 -6.81
C GLU A 28 38.85 15.14 -7.75
N GLY A 29 38.65 14.96 -9.07
CA GLY A 29 39.60 15.35 -10.12
C GLY A 29 40.32 14.17 -10.81
N ASP A 30 40.15 12.94 -10.35
CA ASP A 30 40.66 11.75 -11.05
C ASP A 30 39.96 11.54 -12.40
N LYS A 31 40.74 11.26 -13.46
CA LYS A 31 40.23 11.09 -14.85
C LYS A 31 39.66 9.69 -15.13
N SER A 32 39.84 8.75 -14.21
CA SER A 32 39.45 7.34 -14.40
C SER A 32 39.14 6.67 -13.07
N LEU A 33 38.17 5.76 -13.10
CA LEU A 33 37.85 4.86 -12.00
C LEU A 33 38.43 3.48 -12.28
N HIS A 34 39.21 2.96 -11.33
CA HIS A 34 39.75 1.60 -11.38
C HIS A 34 38.73 0.64 -10.78
N LEU A 35 38.21 -0.26 -11.61
CA LEU A 35 37.11 -1.17 -11.29
C LEU A 35 37.52 -2.62 -11.48
N LYS A 36 36.92 -3.51 -10.70
CA LYS A 36 37.03 -4.97 -10.83
C LYS A 36 35.63 -5.56 -11.02
N LEU A 37 35.42 -6.30 -12.09
CA LEU A 37 34.17 -6.99 -12.39
C LEU A 37 34.01 -8.27 -11.54
N GLU A 38 32.79 -8.84 -11.57
CA GLU A 38 32.48 -10.10 -10.86
C GLU A 38 33.21 -11.33 -11.43
N ASP A 39 33.70 -11.26 -12.67
CA ASP A 39 34.56 -12.26 -13.32
C ASP A 39 36.07 -12.02 -13.05
N ASP A 40 36.38 -11.22 -12.04
CA ASP A 40 37.72 -10.76 -11.64
C ASP A 40 38.46 -9.87 -12.67
N THR A 41 37.82 -9.51 -13.79
CA THR A 41 38.44 -8.64 -14.81
C THR A 41 38.58 -7.20 -14.32
N VAL A 42 39.74 -6.57 -14.53
CA VAL A 42 40.01 -5.18 -14.11
C VAL A 42 39.80 -4.23 -15.29
N ILE A 43 39.03 -3.15 -15.07
CA ILE A 43 38.67 -2.15 -16.09
C ILE A 43 38.93 -0.75 -15.55
N ASP A 44 39.53 0.10 -16.38
CA ASP A 44 39.70 1.53 -16.10
C ASP A 44 38.64 2.34 -16.85
N LEU A 45 37.61 2.77 -16.13
CA LEU A 45 36.48 3.50 -16.70
C LEU A 45 36.81 5.01 -16.73
N LYS A 46 36.94 5.58 -17.94
CA LYS A 46 37.12 7.03 -18.15
C LYS A 46 35.76 7.69 -18.30
N THR A 47 35.28 8.38 -17.26
CA THR A 47 33.97 9.06 -17.30
C THR A 47 34.02 10.43 -16.66
N ASN A 48 33.26 11.37 -17.23
CA ASN A 48 33.01 12.68 -16.63
C ASN A 48 31.92 12.64 -15.54
N GLN A 49 31.10 11.58 -15.52
CA GLN A 49 30.07 11.31 -14.51
C GLN A 49 30.35 9.99 -13.79
N LEU A 50 30.17 9.97 -12.48
CA LEU A 50 30.37 8.78 -11.66
C LEU A 50 29.27 7.74 -11.93
N PRO A 51 29.60 6.44 -11.94
CA PRO A 51 28.62 5.36 -12.12
C PRO A 51 27.65 5.25 -10.94
N PHE A 52 26.50 4.60 -11.16
CA PHE A 52 25.49 4.40 -10.12
C PHE A 52 26.00 3.49 -9.00
N LEU A 53 25.69 3.80 -7.74
CA LEU A 53 26.08 2.96 -6.60
C LEU A 53 25.20 1.70 -6.50
N ARG A 54 25.77 0.57 -6.09
CA ARG A 54 25.02 -0.65 -5.78
C ARG A 54 24.46 -0.59 -4.34
N ASN A 55 23.24 -1.08 -4.16
CA ASN A 55 22.64 -1.19 -2.82
C ASN A 55 23.42 -2.18 -1.95
N PRO A 56 23.45 -1.97 -0.61
CA PRO A 56 23.98 -2.96 0.32
C PRO A 56 23.21 -4.28 0.22
N ASP A 57 23.88 -5.42 0.39
CA ASP A 57 23.29 -6.76 0.20
C ASP A 57 22.06 -7.03 1.07
N ILE A 58 21.95 -6.38 2.25
CA ILE A 58 20.76 -6.53 3.11
C ILE A 58 19.46 -6.00 2.48
N LEU A 59 19.57 -5.02 1.58
CA LEU A 59 18.40 -4.44 0.91
C LEU A 59 18.10 -5.13 -0.43
N VAL A 60 18.86 -6.17 -0.79
CA VAL A 60 18.64 -6.95 -2.02
C VAL A 60 17.61 -8.02 -1.73
N GLY A 61 16.63 -8.17 -2.62
CA GLY A 61 15.54 -9.15 -2.46
C GLY A 61 14.34 -8.64 -1.66
N GLU A 62 14.34 -7.38 -1.24
CA GLU A 62 13.23 -6.75 -0.50
C GLU A 62 11.87 -6.87 -1.22
N ASN A 63 10.79 -6.99 -0.43
CA ASN A 63 9.42 -7.13 -0.93
C ASN A 63 8.87 -5.84 -1.56
N ASP A 64 9.43 -4.68 -1.24
CA ASP A 64 9.07 -3.38 -1.83
C ASP A 64 10.32 -2.64 -2.34
N LEU A 65 10.31 -2.25 -3.61
CA LEU A 65 11.40 -1.52 -4.25
C LEU A 65 11.64 -0.14 -3.62
N THR A 66 10.66 0.47 -2.97
CA THR A 66 10.85 1.76 -2.27
C THR A 66 11.73 1.65 -1.02
N ALA A 67 11.92 0.43 -0.50
CA ALA A 67 12.84 0.16 0.61
C ALA A 67 14.31 0.29 0.19
N LEU A 68 14.62 0.22 -1.12
CA LEU A 68 15.97 0.39 -1.65
C LEU A 68 16.49 1.79 -1.35
N SER A 69 17.74 1.87 -0.89
CA SER A 69 18.33 3.17 -0.55
C SER A 69 18.76 3.93 -1.80
N TYR A 70 19.48 3.26 -2.70
CA TYR A 70 19.77 3.77 -4.04
C TYR A 70 18.66 3.31 -4.97
N LEU A 71 17.73 4.21 -5.26
CA LEU A 71 16.53 3.93 -6.00
C LEU A 71 16.68 4.46 -7.44
N HIS A 72 17.28 3.62 -8.29
CA HIS A 72 17.58 3.90 -9.71
C HIS A 72 17.39 2.64 -10.56
N GLU A 73 17.43 2.79 -11.88
CA GLU A 73 17.14 1.71 -12.84
C GLU A 73 17.92 0.40 -12.58
N PRO A 74 19.27 0.39 -12.45
CA PRO A 74 19.99 -0.86 -12.22
C PRO A 74 19.65 -1.53 -10.88
N ALA A 75 19.35 -0.76 -9.83
CA ALA A 75 18.95 -1.33 -8.55
C ALA A 75 17.62 -2.08 -8.62
N VAL A 76 16.65 -1.51 -9.35
CA VAL A 76 15.33 -2.10 -9.57
C VAL A 76 15.46 -3.38 -10.38
N LEU A 77 16.18 -3.30 -11.51
CA LEU A 77 16.40 -4.44 -12.38
C LEU A 77 17.07 -5.60 -11.65
N HIS A 78 18.10 -5.31 -10.84
CA HIS A 78 18.82 -6.32 -10.07
C HIS A 78 17.95 -6.96 -8.99
N ASN A 79 17.18 -6.17 -8.22
CA ASN A 79 16.29 -6.70 -7.19
C ASN A 79 15.24 -7.65 -7.80
N LEU A 80 14.58 -7.24 -8.89
CA LEU A 80 13.62 -8.06 -9.61
C LEU A 80 14.26 -9.34 -10.18
N LYS A 81 15.47 -9.24 -10.76
CA LYS A 81 16.23 -10.39 -11.27
C LYS A 81 16.52 -11.41 -10.17
N VAL A 82 17.00 -10.96 -9.01
CA VAL A 82 17.31 -11.83 -7.85
C VAL A 82 16.04 -12.49 -7.31
N ARG A 83 14.96 -11.73 -7.08
CA ARG A 83 13.70 -12.30 -6.57
C ARG A 83 13.11 -13.35 -7.51
N PHE A 84 13.17 -13.10 -8.81
CA PHE A 84 12.66 -14.02 -9.82
C PHE A 84 13.52 -15.27 -9.96
N LEU A 85 14.84 -15.12 -10.16
CA LEU A 85 15.72 -16.25 -10.46
C LEU A 85 16.15 -17.05 -9.24
N GLU A 86 16.45 -16.39 -8.12
CA GLU A 86 17.00 -17.06 -6.93
C GLU A 86 15.90 -17.52 -5.97
N SER A 87 14.85 -16.71 -5.81
CA SER A 87 13.80 -16.95 -4.82
C SER A 87 12.49 -17.49 -5.43
N ASN A 88 12.35 -17.57 -6.76
CA ASN A 88 11.11 -17.91 -7.46
C ASN A 88 9.88 -17.06 -7.04
N HIS A 89 10.12 -15.80 -6.67
CA HIS A 89 9.06 -14.85 -6.30
C HIS A 89 8.73 -13.96 -7.50
N ILE A 90 7.52 -14.08 -8.01
CA ILE A 90 7.06 -13.35 -9.20
C ILE A 90 6.46 -11.98 -8.89
N TYR A 91 6.08 -11.73 -7.65
CA TYR A 91 5.40 -10.51 -7.20
C TYR A 91 6.33 -9.66 -6.33
N THR A 92 6.37 -8.35 -6.60
CA THR A 92 7.16 -7.37 -5.84
C THR A 92 6.42 -6.05 -5.77
N TYR A 93 6.37 -5.40 -4.62
CA TYR A 93 5.79 -4.06 -4.50
C TYR A 93 6.74 -2.98 -5.01
N CYS A 94 6.16 -1.87 -5.44
CA CYS A 94 6.80 -0.61 -5.73
C CYS A 94 5.91 0.49 -5.17
N GLY A 95 5.91 0.65 -3.84
CA GLY A 95 4.95 1.45 -3.12
C GLY A 95 3.53 0.94 -3.33
N ILE A 96 2.68 1.71 -4.01
CA ILE A 96 1.29 1.33 -4.29
C ILE A 96 1.13 0.41 -5.51
N VAL A 97 2.19 0.23 -6.30
CA VAL A 97 2.19 -0.60 -7.50
C VAL A 97 2.61 -2.02 -7.13
N LEU A 98 1.90 -3.02 -7.64
CA LEU A 98 2.37 -4.40 -7.65
C LEU A 98 3.03 -4.70 -9.00
N VAL A 99 4.30 -5.08 -8.98
CA VAL A 99 5.04 -5.61 -10.13
C VAL A 99 4.89 -7.13 -10.17
N ALA A 100 4.44 -7.66 -11.29
CA ALA A 100 4.27 -9.11 -11.49
C ALA A 100 5.09 -9.59 -12.69
N ILE A 101 5.96 -10.59 -12.50
CA ILE A 101 6.81 -11.17 -13.55
C ILE A 101 6.22 -12.51 -14.00
N ASN A 102 5.90 -12.66 -15.29
CA ASN A 102 5.33 -13.92 -15.79
C ASN A 102 6.31 -15.11 -15.61
N PRO A 103 5.97 -16.15 -14.83
CA PRO A 103 6.83 -17.32 -14.67
C PRO A 103 6.81 -18.28 -15.87
N TYR A 104 5.80 -18.18 -16.76
CA TYR A 104 5.50 -19.17 -17.81
C TYR A 104 5.32 -20.62 -17.29
N GLU A 105 5.09 -20.77 -15.98
CA GLU A 105 4.82 -22.02 -15.29
C GLU A 105 3.61 -21.83 -14.36
N GLN A 106 2.86 -22.90 -14.12
CA GLN A 106 1.81 -22.89 -13.10
C GLN A 106 2.44 -23.04 -11.72
N LEU A 107 2.26 -22.01 -10.89
CA LEU A 107 2.73 -22.01 -9.51
C LEU A 107 1.57 -22.34 -8.55
N PRO A 108 1.80 -23.09 -7.45
CA PRO A 108 0.76 -23.46 -6.47
C PRO A 108 0.37 -22.30 -5.53
N ILE A 109 0.51 -21.05 -5.97
CA ILE A 109 0.27 -19.83 -5.18
C ILE A 109 -1.15 -19.25 -5.38
N TYR A 110 -1.96 -19.89 -6.23
CA TYR A 110 -3.31 -19.45 -6.58
C TYR A 110 -4.42 -20.38 -6.05
N GLU A 111 -4.05 -21.28 -5.14
CA GLU A 111 -4.95 -22.24 -4.52
C GLU A 111 -5.87 -21.60 -3.46
N GLN A 112 -6.94 -22.31 -3.10
CA GLN A 112 -8.00 -21.78 -2.24
C GLN A 112 -7.53 -21.47 -0.82
N ASP A 113 -6.59 -22.26 -0.28
CA ASP A 113 -5.94 -22.04 1.00
C ASP A 113 -5.15 -20.72 1.03
N VAL A 114 -4.46 -20.38 -0.06
CA VAL A 114 -3.76 -19.10 -0.21
C VAL A 114 -4.76 -17.94 -0.21
N ILE A 115 -5.90 -18.06 -0.90
CA ILE A 115 -6.97 -17.04 -0.87
C ILE A 115 -7.41 -16.76 0.57
N TYR A 116 -7.65 -17.80 1.38
CA TYR A 116 -8.05 -17.65 2.77
C TYR A 116 -6.94 -17.07 3.66
N ALA A 117 -5.67 -17.35 3.37
CA ALA A 117 -4.55 -16.76 4.10
C ALA A 117 -4.44 -15.24 3.88
N TYR A 118 -4.74 -14.76 2.68
CA TYR A 118 -4.71 -13.32 2.35
C TYR A 118 -5.98 -12.58 2.79
N SER A 119 -7.14 -13.26 2.89
CA SER A 119 -8.39 -12.62 3.29
C SER A 119 -8.32 -12.00 4.69
N GLY A 120 -8.80 -10.77 4.83
CA GLY A 120 -8.78 -9.99 6.08
C GLY A 120 -7.44 -9.33 6.43
N GLN A 121 -6.33 -9.74 5.81
CA GLN A 121 -4.99 -9.20 6.11
C GLN A 121 -4.78 -7.79 5.54
N ASN A 122 -3.74 -7.09 5.97
CA ASN A 122 -3.34 -5.82 5.36
C ASN A 122 -2.21 -6.06 4.33
N MET A 123 -2.15 -5.23 3.29
CA MET A 123 -1.21 -5.35 2.14
C MET A 123 0.29 -5.38 2.51
N GLY A 124 0.68 -4.98 3.73
CA GLY A 124 2.06 -5.02 4.21
C GLY A 124 2.37 -6.09 5.27
N ASP A 125 1.36 -6.85 5.71
CA ASP A 125 1.53 -7.91 6.72
C ASP A 125 1.85 -9.27 6.07
N MET A 126 1.61 -9.39 4.76
CA MET A 126 1.81 -10.59 3.96
C MET A 126 2.78 -10.31 2.78
N ASP A 127 3.32 -11.38 2.20
CA ASP A 127 4.19 -11.25 1.03
C ASP A 127 3.45 -10.68 -0.19
N PRO A 128 4.14 -9.98 -1.10
CA PRO A 128 3.53 -9.37 -2.27
C PRO A 128 2.75 -10.39 -3.09
N HIS A 129 1.46 -10.12 -3.34
CA HIS A 129 0.60 -10.99 -4.13
C HIS A 129 -0.59 -10.25 -4.73
N ILE A 130 -1.14 -10.75 -5.85
CA ILE A 130 -2.35 -10.20 -6.47
C ILE A 130 -3.57 -10.28 -5.53
N PHE A 131 -3.61 -11.25 -4.62
CA PHE A 131 -4.66 -11.38 -3.62
C PHE A 131 -4.59 -10.32 -2.54
N ALA A 132 -3.39 -9.89 -2.12
CA ALA A 132 -3.26 -8.76 -1.20
C ALA A 132 -3.82 -7.47 -1.79
N VAL A 133 -3.63 -7.27 -3.10
CA VAL A 133 -4.20 -6.16 -3.86
C VAL A 133 -5.72 -6.24 -3.93
N ALA A 134 -6.26 -7.43 -4.25
CA ALA A 134 -7.70 -7.66 -4.31
C ALA A 134 -8.35 -7.47 -2.93
N GLU A 135 -7.75 -7.97 -1.86
CA GLU A 135 -8.23 -7.78 -0.48
C GLU A 135 -8.24 -6.30 -0.08
N GLU A 136 -7.19 -5.55 -0.40
CA GLU A 136 -7.15 -4.13 -0.09
C GLU A 136 -8.24 -3.37 -0.85
N ALA A 137 -8.46 -3.68 -2.13
CA ALA A 137 -9.57 -3.11 -2.90
C ALA A 137 -10.92 -3.48 -2.25
N TYR A 138 -11.13 -4.73 -1.84
CA TYR A 138 -12.36 -5.14 -1.17
C TYR A 138 -12.60 -4.41 0.16
N LYS A 139 -11.57 -4.27 1.00
CA LYS A 139 -11.62 -3.54 2.28
C LYS A 139 -11.88 -2.05 2.08
N GLN A 140 -11.26 -1.42 1.09
CA GLN A 140 -11.48 -0.01 0.79
C GLN A 140 -12.88 0.25 0.23
N MET A 141 -13.40 -0.69 -0.57
CA MET A 141 -14.79 -0.64 -1.03
C MET A 141 -15.78 -0.61 0.14
N ALA A 142 -15.56 -1.47 1.13
CA ALA A 142 -16.43 -1.53 2.31
C ALA A 142 -16.40 -0.24 3.14
N ARG A 143 -15.30 0.52 3.12
CA ARG A 143 -15.12 1.71 3.96
C ARG A 143 -15.52 3.03 3.29
N TRP A 144 -15.39 3.18 1.97
CA TRP A 144 -15.45 4.51 1.33
C TRP A 144 -16.25 4.58 0.04
N LYS A 145 -15.81 3.89 -1.04
CA LYS A 145 -16.25 4.12 -2.43
C LYS A 145 -16.03 2.90 -3.32
N ASN A 146 -16.60 2.89 -4.53
CA ASN A 146 -16.25 1.94 -5.59
C ASN A 146 -14.75 1.94 -5.87
N GLN A 147 -14.20 0.83 -6.35
CA GLN A 147 -12.77 0.63 -6.54
C GLN A 147 -12.46 0.19 -7.97
N SER A 148 -11.22 0.36 -8.39
CA SER A 148 -10.70 -0.23 -9.62
C SER A 148 -9.32 -0.86 -9.42
N ILE A 149 -9.06 -1.93 -10.16
CA ILE A 149 -7.76 -2.59 -10.30
C ILE A 149 -7.40 -2.43 -11.77
N ILE A 150 -6.24 -1.83 -12.05
CA ILE A 150 -5.78 -1.58 -13.41
C ILE A 150 -4.61 -2.51 -13.65
N VAL A 151 -4.75 -3.41 -14.61
CA VAL A 151 -3.72 -4.36 -15.00
C VAL A 151 -3.13 -3.90 -16.34
N SER A 152 -1.91 -3.36 -16.29
CA SER A 152 -1.19 -2.87 -17.47
C SER A 152 0.11 -3.67 -17.70
N GLY A 153 0.57 -3.69 -18.96
CA GLY A 153 1.76 -4.42 -19.40
C GLY A 153 1.73 -4.73 -20.89
N GLU A 154 2.88 -5.07 -21.47
CA GLU A 154 2.96 -5.49 -22.87
C GLU A 154 2.13 -6.75 -23.16
N SER A 155 1.88 -7.02 -24.44
CA SER A 155 1.19 -8.24 -24.85
C SER A 155 1.94 -9.51 -24.40
N GLY A 156 1.22 -10.46 -23.81
CA GLY A 156 1.77 -11.69 -23.23
C GLY A 156 2.42 -11.53 -21.85
N ALA A 157 2.29 -10.38 -21.18
CA ALA A 157 2.80 -10.20 -19.82
C ALA A 157 2.05 -11.01 -18.75
N GLY A 158 0.83 -11.48 -19.03
CA GLY A 158 -0.02 -12.17 -18.04
C GLY A 158 -1.11 -11.29 -17.41
N LYS A 159 -1.52 -10.22 -18.11
CA LYS A 159 -2.58 -9.30 -17.65
C LYS A 159 -3.91 -10.00 -17.42
N THR A 160 -4.39 -10.72 -18.43
CA THR A 160 -5.68 -11.44 -18.38
C THR A 160 -5.69 -12.51 -17.29
N VAL A 161 -4.56 -13.19 -17.09
CA VAL A 161 -4.38 -14.16 -15.99
C VAL A 161 -4.44 -13.48 -14.63
N SER A 162 -3.78 -12.33 -14.46
CA SER A 162 -3.83 -11.56 -13.21
C SER A 162 -5.25 -11.05 -12.90
N ALA A 163 -5.96 -10.56 -13.92
CA ALA A 163 -7.36 -10.16 -13.81
C ALA A 163 -8.25 -11.34 -13.40
N LYS A 164 -8.03 -12.53 -14.00
CA LYS A 164 -8.73 -13.77 -13.65
C LYS A 164 -8.56 -14.14 -12.17
N TYR A 165 -7.33 -14.09 -11.64
CA TYR A 165 -7.07 -14.40 -10.24
C TYR A 165 -7.68 -13.37 -9.28
N ALA A 166 -7.64 -12.07 -9.62
CA ALA A 166 -8.33 -11.04 -8.84
C ALA A 166 -9.85 -11.29 -8.79
N MET A 167 -10.47 -11.63 -9.92
CA MET A 167 -11.90 -11.98 -9.99
C MET A 167 -12.24 -13.21 -9.14
N ARG A 168 -11.43 -14.28 -9.21
CA ARG A 168 -11.58 -15.50 -8.38
C ARG A 168 -11.49 -15.19 -6.88
N PHE A 169 -10.60 -14.29 -6.49
CA PHE A 169 -10.48 -13.84 -5.11
C PHE A 169 -11.77 -13.17 -4.62
N PHE A 170 -12.31 -12.23 -5.40
CA PHE A 170 -13.58 -11.57 -5.06
C PHE A 170 -14.74 -12.56 -4.96
N ALA A 171 -14.82 -13.53 -5.88
CA ALA A 171 -15.84 -14.57 -5.84
C ALA A 171 -15.78 -15.43 -4.57
N SER A 172 -14.58 -15.75 -4.11
CA SER A 172 -14.37 -16.54 -2.90
C SER A 172 -14.65 -15.76 -1.61
N VAL A 173 -14.24 -14.48 -1.53
CA VAL A 173 -14.35 -13.66 -0.30
C VAL A 173 -15.70 -12.95 -0.19
N GLY A 174 -16.30 -12.57 -1.33
CA GLY A 174 -17.58 -11.86 -1.41
C GLY A 174 -18.81 -12.73 -1.16
N GLY A 175 -18.67 -13.81 -0.37
CA GLY A 175 -19.73 -14.71 0.09
C GLY A 175 -20.77 -15.04 -0.99
N SER A 176 -20.50 -16.07 -1.80
CA SER A 176 -21.51 -16.61 -2.70
C SER A 176 -22.73 -17.05 -1.89
N ALA A 177 -23.87 -16.38 -2.11
CA ALA A 177 -25.16 -17.00 -1.87
C ALA A 177 -25.14 -18.35 -2.59
N SER A 178 -25.63 -19.39 -1.93
CA SER A 178 -25.45 -20.80 -2.29
C SER A 178 -25.96 -21.25 -3.68
N GLU A 179 -26.36 -20.36 -4.60
CA GLU A 179 -26.92 -20.68 -5.92
C GLU A 179 -26.69 -19.62 -7.02
N THR A 180 -25.53 -18.95 -7.10
CA THR A 180 -25.23 -18.10 -8.27
C THR A 180 -23.91 -18.44 -8.92
N ASN A 181 -23.95 -19.13 -10.07
CA ASN A 181 -22.83 -19.38 -11.00
C ASN A 181 -22.28 -18.09 -11.64
N ILE A 182 -22.30 -16.94 -10.95
CA ILE A 182 -21.81 -15.67 -11.48
C ILE A 182 -20.30 -15.74 -11.73
N GLU A 183 -19.54 -16.38 -10.84
CA GLU A 183 -18.10 -16.62 -11.08
C GLU A 183 -17.88 -17.41 -12.36
N GLU A 184 -18.55 -18.55 -12.49
CA GLU A 184 -18.47 -19.41 -13.67
C GLU A 184 -18.88 -18.67 -14.94
N LYS A 185 -19.94 -17.86 -14.90
CA LYS A 185 -20.38 -17.02 -16.03
C LYS A 185 -19.38 -15.92 -16.38
N VAL A 186 -18.83 -15.21 -15.39
CA VAL A 186 -17.80 -14.18 -15.63
C VAL A 186 -16.56 -14.82 -16.25
N LEU A 187 -16.13 -15.98 -15.76
CA LEU A 187 -15.00 -16.73 -16.32
C LEU A 187 -15.31 -17.25 -17.73
N ALA A 188 -16.52 -17.77 -17.97
CA ALA A 188 -17.00 -18.25 -19.27
C ALA A 188 -17.10 -17.14 -20.34
N SER A 189 -17.11 -15.86 -19.95
CA SER A 189 -17.02 -14.77 -20.93
C SER A 189 -15.66 -14.69 -21.62
N SER A 190 -14.59 -15.25 -21.03
CA SER A 190 -13.22 -15.09 -21.53
C SER A 190 -13.01 -15.77 -22.89
N PRO A 191 -13.35 -17.06 -23.10
CA PRO A 191 -13.19 -17.71 -24.41
C PRO A 191 -13.86 -16.95 -25.56
N ILE A 192 -15.07 -16.43 -25.33
CA ILE A 192 -15.80 -15.65 -26.34
C ILE A 192 -15.04 -14.36 -26.67
N MET A 193 -14.65 -13.61 -25.64
CA MET A 193 -13.96 -12.33 -25.82
C MET A 193 -12.57 -12.49 -26.41
N GLU A 194 -11.88 -13.60 -26.12
CA GLU A 194 -10.60 -13.95 -26.74
C GLU A 194 -10.81 -14.32 -28.21
N ALA A 195 -11.82 -15.11 -28.55
CA ALA A 195 -12.11 -15.47 -29.94
C ALA A 195 -12.38 -14.24 -30.82
N ILE A 196 -13.22 -13.30 -30.36
CA ILE A 196 -13.65 -12.13 -31.17
C ILE A 196 -12.78 -10.87 -30.97
N GLY A 197 -11.86 -10.88 -30.01
CA GLY A 197 -11.14 -9.68 -29.59
C GLY A 197 -9.62 -9.85 -29.52
N ASN A 198 -9.12 -11.08 -29.57
CA ASN A 198 -7.68 -11.38 -29.58
C ASN A 198 -7.23 -11.91 -30.94
N ALA A 199 -5.94 -11.73 -31.20
CA ALA A 199 -5.29 -12.19 -32.42
C ALA A 199 -3.80 -12.50 -32.18
N LYS A 200 -3.21 -13.26 -33.10
CA LYS A 200 -1.74 -13.44 -33.20
C LYS A 200 -1.10 -12.14 -33.66
N THR A 201 -0.06 -11.71 -32.96
CA THR A 201 0.87 -10.66 -33.40
C THR A 201 2.29 -11.21 -33.42
N THR A 202 3.23 -10.46 -34.01
CA THR A 202 4.66 -10.81 -34.03
C THR A 202 5.27 -11.10 -32.64
N ARG A 203 4.63 -10.66 -31.55
CA ARG A 203 5.16 -10.78 -30.17
C ARG A 203 4.35 -11.68 -29.23
N ASN A 204 3.12 -12.05 -29.61
CA ASN A 204 2.22 -12.85 -28.78
C ASN A 204 1.14 -13.52 -29.64
N ASP A 205 0.96 -14.81 -29.45
CA ASP A 205 0.00 -15.63 -30.19
C ASP A 205 -1.47 -15.37 -29.81
N ASN A 206 -1.73 -14.86 -28.60
CA ASN A 206 -3.07 -14.53 -28.11
C ASN A 206 -3.08 -13.11 -27.51
N SER A 207 -2.98 -12.10 -28.36
CA SER A 207 -2.89 -10.69 -27.97
C SER A 207 -4.27 -10.02 -27.96
N SER A 208 -4.71 -9.50 -26.82
CA SER A 208 -5.93 -8.67 -26.75
C SER A 208 -5.78 -7.39 -27.56
N ARG A 209 -6.69 -7.15 -28.53
CA ARG A 209 -6.71 -5.96 -29.39
C ARG A 209 -7.90 -5.05 -29.09
N PHE A 210 -8.31 -5.03 -27.82
CA PHE A 210 -9.31 -4.14 -27.22
C PHE A 210 -9.03 -4.02 -25.72
N GLY A 211 -9.49 -2.94 -25.09
CA GLY A 211 -9.50 -2.79 -23.64
C GLY A 211 -10.78 -3.37 -23.04
N LYS A 212 -10.65 -4.12 -21.95
CA LYS A 212 -11.76 -4.79 -21.24
C LYS A 212 -11.85 -4.26 -19.81
N TYR A 213 -13.02 -3.76 -19.42
CA TYR A 213 -13.29 -3.31 -18.05
C TYR A 213 -14.48 -4.09 -17.49
N ILE A 214 -14.23 -4.94 -16.50
CA ILE A 214 -15.26 -5.76 -15.85
C ILE A 214 -15.57 -5.15 -14.50
N GLN A 215 -16.80 -4.67 -14.32
CA GLN A 215 -17.32 -4.15 -13.06
C GLN A 215 -18.04 -5.26 -12.31
N ILE A 216 -17.49 -5.70 -11.19
CA ILE A 216 -18.13 -6.67 -10.30
C ILE A 216 -19.03 -5.90 -9.34
N GLY A 217 -20.33 -6.16 -9.38
CA GLY A 217 -21.33 -5.50 -8.55
C GLY A 217 -21.50 -6.19 -7.20
N PHE A 218 -21.59 -5.39 -6.15
CA PHE A 218 -21.80 -5.84 -4.77
C PHE A 218 -23.09 -5.26 -4.17
N ASP A 219 -23.76 -6.04 -3.32
CA ASP A 219 -24.90 -5.58 -2.53
C ASP A 219 -24.48 -4.79 -1.27
N LYS A 220 -25.46 -4.42 -0.43
CA LYS A 220 -25.23 -3.70 0.84
C LYS A 220 -24.51 -4.54 1.91
N ARG A 221 -24.45 -5.86 1.74
CA ARG A 221 -23.73 -6.80 2.60
C ARG A 221 -22.37 -7.17 2.01
N TYR A 222 -21.98 -6.52 0.91
CA TYR A 222 -20.76 -6.76 0.15
C TYR A 222 -20.69 -8.16 -0.48
N HIS A 223 -21.84 -8.77 -0.78
CA HIS A 223 -21.88 -9.99 -1.57
C HIS A 223 -21.90 -9.70 -3.06
N ILE A 224 -21.28 -10.56 -3.87
CA ILE A 224 -21.36 -10.45 -5.32
C ILE A 224 -22.79 -10.71 -5.78
N ILE A 225 -23.32 -9.80 -6.60
CA ILE A 225 -24.66 -9.92 -7.16
C ILE A 225 -24.68 -10.09 -8.68
N GLY A 226 -23.62 -9.65 -9.37
CA GLY A 226 -23.52 -9.71 -10.83
C GLY A 226 -22.29 -8.97 -11.34
N ALA A 227 -22.15 -8.88 -12.66
CA ALA A 227 -21.05 -8.16 -13.30
C ALA A 227 -21.52 -7.39 -14.54
N ASN A 228 -20.72 -6.41 -14.96
CA ASN A 228 -20.94 -5.63 -16.16
C ASN A 228 -19.62 -5.37 -16.89
N MET A 229 -19.54 -5.78 -18.15
CA MET A 229 -18.38 -5.62 -19.02
C MET A 229 -18.53 -4.37 -19.90
N ARG A 230 -17.46 -3.60 -19.99
CA ARG A 230 -17.31 -2.50 -20.96
C ARG A 230 -16.07 -2.74 -21.79
N THR A 231 -16.16 -2.42 -23.07
CA THR A 231 -15.07 -2.59 -24.02
C THR A 231 -14.65 -1.23 -24.59
N TYR A 232 -13.37 -1.10 -24.90
CA TYR A 232 -12.77 0.14 -25.40
C TYR A 232 -11.82 -0.18 -26.55
N LEU A 233 -11.76 0.72 -27.54
CA LEU A 233 -10.67 0.80 -28.51
C LEU A 233 -10.37 -0.54 -29.20
N LEU A 234 -11.41 -1.21 -29.71
CA LEU A 234 -11.25 -2.38 -30.59
C LEU A 234 -10.46 -1.98 -31.85
N GLU A 235 -9.41 -2.73 -32.17
CA GLU A 235 -8.57 -2.52 -33.37
C GLU A 235 -9.30 -2.96 -34.65
N LYS A 236 -10.31 -2.18 -35.06
CA LYS A 236 -11.16 -2.52 -36.23
C LYS A 236 -10.38 -2.78 -37.51
N SER A 237 -9.25 -2.10 -37.72
CA SER A 237 -8.42 -2.27 -38.92
C SER A 237 -7.94 -3.71 -39.09
N ARG A 238 -7.77 -4.46 -38.00
CA ARG A 238 -7.38 -5.88 -38.05
C ARG A 238 -8.34 -6.76 -38.82
N VAL A 239 -9.62 -6.40 -38.92
CA VAL A 239 -10.62 -7.16 -39.68
C VAL A 239 -10.27 -7.22 -41.17
N VAL A 240 -9.64 -6.17 -41.71
CA VAL A 240 -9.44 -5.97 -43.15
C VAL A 240 -7.96 -5.85 -43.54
N PHE A 241 -7.05 -5.92 -42.56
CA PHE A 241 -5.60 -5.77 -42.76
C PHE A 241 -4.84 -6.52 -41.66
N GLN A 242 -3.79 -7.25 -42.04
CA GLN A 242 -2.81 -7.83 -41.13
C GLN A 242 -1.40 -7.62 -41.71
N ALA A 243 -0.43 -7.33 -40.85
CA ALA A 243 0.97 -7.31 -41.24
C ALA A 243 1.52 -8.74 -41.38
N GLU A 244 2.71 -8.88 -41.99
CA GLU A 244 3.43 -10.14 -42.09
C GLU A 244 3.60 -10.78 -40.68
N ASP A 245 3.39 -12.09 -40.61
CA ASP A 245 3.39 -12.90 -39.38
C ASP A 245 2.29 -12.57 -38.34
N GLU A 246 1.27 -11.79 -38.71
CA GLU A 246 0.09 -11.54 -37.88
C GLU A 246 -1.17 -12.26 -38.38
N ARG A 247 -2.12 -12.54 -37.47
CA ARG A 247 -3.44 -13.08 -37.83
C ARG A 247 -4.55 -12.04 -37.64
N ASN A 248 -5.68 -12.29 -38.29
CA ASN A 248 -6.96 -11.67 -37.92
C ASN A 248 -7.44 -12.22 -36.57
N TYR A 249 -8.62 -11.81 -36.09
CA TYR A 249 -9.22 -12.33 -34.87
C TYR A 249 -9.41 -13.86 -34.93
N HIS A 250 -9.16 -14.55 -33.82
CA HIS A 250 -9.15 -16.01 -33.76
C HIS A 250 -10.44 -16.64 -34.27
N ILE A 251 -11.59 -16.01 -34.04
CA ILE A 251 -12.90 -16.53 -34.43
C ILE A 251 -13.02 -16.83 -35.94
N PHE A 252 -12.29 -16.11 -36.80
CA PHE A 252 -12.28 -16.40 -38.24
C PHE A 252 -11.60 -17.74 -38.54
N TYR A 253 -10.44 -18.00 -37.93
CA TYR A 253 -9.67 -19.24 -38.11
C TYR A 253 -10.38 -20.43 -37.45
N GLN A 254 -10.93 -20.23 -36.26
CA GLN A 254 -11.77 -21.20 -35.54
C GLN A 254 -12.99 -21.64 -36.37
N LEU A 255 -13.64 -20.69 -37.05
CA LEU A 255 -14.78 -20.97 -37.91
C LEU A 255 -14.37 -21.70 -39.20
N CYS A 256 -13.28 -21.28 -39.86
CA CYS A 256 -12.75 -21.97 -41.05
C CYS A 256 -12.27 -23.40 -40.73
N ALA A 257 -11.60 -23.61 -39.59
CA ALA A 257 -11.18 -24.94 -39.14
C ALA A 257 -12.39 -25.88 -38.89
N SER A 258 -13.53 -25.30 -38.53
CA SER A 258 -14.79 -26.00 -38.26
C SER A 258 -15.72 -26.10 -39.48
N ALA A 259 -15.32 -25.60 -40.66
CA ALA A 259 -16.18 -25.50 -41.84
C ALA A 259 -16.69 -26.85 -42.37
N SER A 260 -15.98 -27.95 -42.09
CA SER A 260 -16.35 -29.30 -42.52
C SER A 260 -17.55 -29.88 -41.77
N LEU A 261 -17.95 -29.29 -40.64
CA LEU A 261 -19.07 -29.75 -39.83
C LEU A 261 -20.41 -29.61 -40.58
N PRO A 262 -21.32 -30.59 -40.50
CA PRO A 262 -22.58 -30.59 -41.27
C PRO A 262 -23.42 -29.32 -41.07
N GLU A 263 -23.45 -28.76 -39.87
CA GLU A 263 -24.20 -27.55 -39.54
C GLU A 263 -23.64 -26.25 -40.15
N PHE A 264 -22.39 -26.25 -40.61
CA PHE A 264 -21.71 -25.07 -41.18
C PHE A 264 -21.54 -25.12 -42.70
N LYS A 265 -22.03 -26.18 -43.36
CA LYS A 265 -21.99 -26.27 -44.83
C LYS A 265 -22.69 -25.12 -45.53
N ASP A 266 -23.79 -24.62 -44.96
CA ASP A 266 -24.55 -23.47 -45.49
C ASP A 266 -23.79 -22.14 -45.34
N LEU A 267 -22.66 -22.11 -44.62
CA LEU A 267 -21.79 -20.93 -44.55
C LEU A 267 -20.88 -20.81 -45.77
N GLU A 268 -20.76 -21.86 -46.59
CA GLU A 268 -19.91 -21.91 -47.79
C GLU A 268 -18.45 -21.50 -47.52
N LEU A 269 -17.94 -21.88 -46.35
CA LEU A 269 -16.56 -21.61 -45.95
C LEU A 269 -15.61 -22.73 -46.42
N THR A 270 -14.40 -22.33 -46.80
CA THR A 270 -13.27 -23.21 -47.12
C THR A 270 -12.12 -23.01 -46.13
N CYS A 271 -10.86 -23.21 -46.53
CA CYS A 271 -9.72 -23.01 -45.64
C CYS A 271 -9.38 -21.52 -45.47
N ALA A 272 -8.67 -21.16 -44.39
CA ALA A 272 -8.40 -19.76 -44.05
C ALA A 272 -7.52 -19.04 -45.09
N GLU A 273 -6.75 -19.79 -45.90
CA GLU A 273 -5.90 -19.28 -46.96
C GLU A 273 -6.70 -18.72 -48.14
N ASP A 274 -7.91 -19.24 -48.37
CA ASP A 274 -8.75 -18.85 -49.50
C ASP A 274 -9.40 -17.48 -49.30
N PHE A 275 -9.49 -16.99 -48.06
CA PHE A 275 -10.11 -15.71 -47.75
C PHE A 275 -9.08 -14.59 -47.58
N PHE A 276 -9.25 -13.50 -48.34
CA PHE A 276 -8.35 -12.34 -48.35
C PHE A 276 -8.16 -11.74 -46.97
N TYR A 277 -9.22 -11.65 -46.16
CA TYR A 277 -9.14 -11.07 -44.80
C TYR A 277 -8.44 -11.96 -43.76
N THR A 278 -8.09 -13.20 -44.08
CA THR A 278 -7.36 -14.11 -43.15
C THR A 278 -5.99 -14.52 -43.66
N SER A 279 -5.68 -14.32 -44.95
CA SER A 279 -4.41 -14.74 -45.56
C SER A 279 -3.36 -13.64 -45.74
N MET A 280 -3.70 -12.35 -45.55
CA MET A 280 -2.75 -11.24 -45.77
C MET A 280 -1.48 -11.31 -44.91
N GLY A 281 -1.57 -11.85 -43.70
CA GLY A 281 -0.42 -12.00 -42.81
C GLY A 281 0.51 -13.18 -43.13
N GLY A 282 0.19 -13.98 -44.15
CA GLY A 282 0.97 -15.14 -44.57
C GLY A 282 0.60 -16.41 -43.81
N GLU A 283 1.01 -16.53 -42.55
CA GLU A 283 0.81 -17.76 -41.75
C GLU A 283 -0.57 -17.79 -41.07
N THR A 284 -1.41 -18.75 -41.47
CA THR A 284 -2.78 -18.92 -40.98
C THR A 284 -2.88 -19.78 -39.70
N THR A 285 -1.86 -20.59 -39.41
CA THR A 285 -1.79 -21.50 -38.26
C THR A 285 -0.93 -20.96 -37.12
N ILE A 286 -1.13 -21.45 -35.90
CA ILE A 286 -0.25 -21.19 -34.75
C ILE A 286 0.27 -22.53 -34.23
N ASP A 287 1.58 -22.60 -33.96
CA ASP A 287 2.20 -23.81 -33.41
C ASP A 287 1.59 -24.17 -32.04
N GLY A 288 1.18 -25.44 -31.89
CA GLY A 288 0.58 -25.97 -30.66
C GLY A 288 -0.86 -25.52 -30.35
N VAL A 289 -1.55 -24.81 -31.26
CA VAL A 289 -2.96 -24.40 -31.08
C VAL A 289 -3.87 -25.16 -32.05
N ASP A 290 -4.97 -25.71 -31.53
CA ASP A 290 -6.04 -26.31 -32.32
C ASP A 290 -7.25 -25.35 -32.38
N ASP A 291 -7.37 -24.63 -33.50
CA ASP A 291 -8.45 -23.66 -33.70
C ASP A 291 -9.85 -24.35 -33.71
N ALA A 292 -9.98 -25.64 -34.05
CA ALA A 292 -11.27 -26.35 -34.00
C ALA A 292 -11.66 -26.70 -32.56
N GLU A 293 -10.70 -27.11 -31.73
CA GLU A 293 -10.93 -27.35 -30.29
C GLU A 293 -11.32 -26.05 -29.58
N ASP A 294 -10.63 -24.94 -29.89
CA ASP A 294 -10.93 -23.62 -29.30
C ASP A 294 -12.28 -23.06 -29.77
N PHE A 295 -12.73 -23.42 -30.98
CA PHE A 295 -14.09 -23.11 -31.43
C PHE A 295 -15.15 -23.82 -30.57
N GLU A 296 -14.94 -25.08 -30.22
CA GLU A 296 -15.87 -25.84 -29.37
C GLU A 296 -15.93 -25.23 -27.96
N LYS A 297 -14.80 -24.81 -27.41
CA LYS A 297 -14.76 -24.04 -26.14
C LYS A 297 -15.58 -22.74 -26.25
N THR A 298 -15.51 -22.06 -27.38
CA THR A 298 -16.26 -20.83 -27.65
C THR A 298 -17.77 -21.08 -27.74
N ARG A 299 -18.21 -22.14 -28.44
CA ARG A 299 -19.62 -22.58 -28.49
C ARG A 299 -20.16 -22.96 -27.11
N HIS A 300 -19.37 -23.71 -26.35
CA HIS A 300 -19.71 -24.09 -24.99
C HIS A 300 -19.88 -22.85 -24.10
N ALA A 301 -18.96 -21.89 -24.18
CA ALA A 301 -19.05 -20.62 -23.46
C ALA A 301 -20.31 -19.81 -23.83
N PHE A 302 -20.66 -19.71 -25.11
CA PHE A 302 -21.91 -19.06 -25.54
C PHE A 302 -23.14 -19.73 -24.92
N THR A 303 -23.14 -21.06 -24.87
CA THR A 303 -24.23 -21.86 -24.29
C THR A 303 -24.35 -21.61 -22.77
N LEU A 304 -23.24 -21.60 -22.04
CA LEU A 304 -23.21 -21.28 -20.60
C LEU A 304 -23.73 -19.88 -20.27
N LEU A 305 -23.49 -18.91 -21.15
CA LEU A 305 -24.01 -17.55 -21.04
C LEU A 305 -25.44 -17.38 -21.56
N GLY A 306 -26.10 -18.47 -21.94
CA GLY A 306 -27.51 -18.46 -22.35
C GLY A 306 -27.76 -17.94 -23.75
N VAL A 307 -26.74 -17.89 -24.61
CA VAL A 307 -26.92 -17.60 -26.04
C VAL A 307 -27.44 -18.85 -26.74
N LYS A 308 -28.69 -18.80 -27.21
CA LYS A 308 -29.36 -19.90 -27.91
C LYS A 308 -28.59 -20.31 -29.17
N GLU A 309 -28.60 -21.59 -29.52
CA GLU A 309 -27.95 -22.11 -30.74
C GLU A 309 -28.39 -21.36 -32.02
N SER A 310 -29.66 -20.94 -32.11
CA SER A 310 -30.15 -20.13 -33.24
C SER A 310 -29.46 -18.76 -33.36
N HIS A 311 -29.15 -18.12 -32.23
CA HIS A 311 -28.39 -16.87 -32.20
C HIS A 311 -26.90 -17.15 -32.45
N GLN A 312 -26.34 -18.23 -31.91
CA GLN A 312 -24.95 -18.62 -32.19
C GLN A 312 -24.72 -18.81 -33.70
N MET A 313 -25.60 -19.56 -34.36
CA MET A 313 -25.56 -19.73 -35.82
C MET A 313 -25.69 -18.39 -36.56
N SER A 314 -26.51 -17.46 -36.07
CA SER A 314 -26.64 -16.13 -36.67
C SER A 314 -25.35 -15.30 -36.53
N ILE A 315 -24.66 -15.39 -35.39
CA ILE A 315 -23.33 -14.79 -35.19
C ILE A 315 -22.35 -15.35 -36.23
N PHE A 316 -22.29 -16.68 -36.37
CA PHE A 316 -21.38 -17.34 -37.30
C PHE A 316 -21.69 -17.00 -38.76
N LYS A 317 -22.97 -16.87 -39.14
CA LYS A 317 -23.38 -16.37 -40.47
C LYS A 317 -22.87 -14.96 -40.74
N ILE A 318 -22.94 -14.06 -39.76
CA ILE A 318 -22.44 -12.69 -39.91
C ILE A 318 -20.92 -12.68 -40.06
N ILE A 319 -20.19 -13.47 -39.26
CA ILE A 319 -18.74 -13.61 -39.36
C ILE A 319 -18.32 -14.20 -40.72
N ALA A 320 -18.98 -15.26 -41.17
CA ALA A 320 -18.77 -15.85 -42.49
C ALA A 320 -19.02 -14.84 -43.62
N SER A 321 -20.09 -14.03 -43.51
CA SER A 321 -20.39 -12.99 -44.50
C SER A 321 -19.26 -11.97 -44.64
N ILE A 322 -18.56 -11.63 -43.54
CA ILE A 322 -17.42 -10.70 -43.59
C ILE A 322 -16.26 -11.31 -44.41
N LEU A 323 -16.03 -12.62 -44.31
CA LEU A 323 -15.02 -13.31 -45.12
C LEU A 323 -15.36 -13.27 -46.61
N HIS A 324 -16.61 -13.61 -46.99
CA HIS A 324 -17.05 -13.47 -48.38
C HIS A 324 -16.98 -12.03 -48.87
N LEU A 325 -17.35 -11.04 -48.04
CA LEU A 325 -17.24 -9.62 -48.39
C LEU A 325 -15.80 -9.22 -48.74
N GLY A 326 -14.78 -9.81 -48.08
CA GLY A 326 -13.37 -9.54 -48.37
C GLY A 326 -12.87 -10.09 -49.69
N ASN A 327 -13.48 -11.18 -50.17
CA ASN A 327 -13.15 -11.83 -51.43
C ASN A 327 -13.87 -11.26 -52.65
N LEU A 328 -14.74 -10.26 -52.47
CA LEU A 328 -15.38 -9.58 -53.61
C LEU A 328 -14.35 -8.94 -54.53
N GLU A 329 -14.35 -9.38 -55.79
CA GLU A 329 -13.55 -8.78 -56.85
C GLU A 329 -14.29 -7.57 -57.44
N ILE A 330 -13.76 -6.39 -57.14
CA ILE A 330 -14.24 -5.13 -57.72
C ILE A 330 -13.31 -4.79 -58.88
N HIS A 331 -13.88 -4.55 -60.07
CA HIS A 331 -13.12 -4.16 -61.26
C HIS A 331 -13.28 -2.68 -61.56
N ALA A 332 -12.20 -2.04 -62.04
CA ALA A 332 -12.28 -0.70 -62.61
C ALA A 332 -12.88 -0.76 -64.01
N GLU A 333 -13.81 0.14 -64.32
CA GLU A 333 -14.29 0.30 -65.69
C GLU A 333 -13.28 1.12 -66.53
N ARG A 334 -13.47 1.13 -67.85
CA ARG A 334 -12.52 1.75 -68.81
C ARG A 334 -12.25 3.23 -68.56
N ASP A 335 -13.15 3.91 -67.86
CA ASP A 335 -13.10 5.34 -67.59
C ASP A 335 -12.24 5.66 -66.35
N GLY A 336 -11.81 4.65 -65.58
CA GLY A 336 -10.96 4.79 -64.38
C GLY A 336 -11.64 5.39 -63.14
N ASP A 337 -12.73 6.12 -63.34
CA ASP A 337 -13.50 6.81 -62.28
C ASP A 337 -14.73 6.02 -61.78
N SER A 338 -15.06 4.89 -62.42
CA SER A 338 -16.16 3.98 -62.03
C SER A 338 -15.66 2.55 -61.77
N SER A 339 -16.43 1.82 -60.97
CA SER A 339 -16.17 0.43 -60.61
C SER A 339 -17.43 -0.40 -60.75
N SER A 340 -17.25 -1.71 -60.98
CA SER A 340 -18.34 -2.67 -61.09
C SER A 340 -17.96 -4.03 -60.50
N ILE A 341 -18.97 -4.81 -60.13
CA ILE A 341 -18.86 -6.17 -59.60
C ILE A 341 -19.56 -7.12 -60.58
N SER A 342 -19.06 -8.34 -60.74
CA SER A 342 -19.72 -9.35 -61.57
C SER A 342 -21.07 -9.75 -60.98
N LYS A 343 -22.10 -9.82 -61.82
CA LYS A 343 -23.46 -10.22 -61.40
C LYS A 343 -23.55 -11.70 -60.97
N GLN A 344 -22.57 -12.50 -61.36
CA GLN A 344 -22.48 -13.92 -61.01
C GLN A 344 -21.37 -14.19 -59.98
N ASP A 345 -20.90 -13.15 -59.28
CA ASP A 345 -19.89 -13.31 -58.23
C ASP A 345 -20.45 -14.20 -57.11
N GLU A 346 -19.75 -15.30 -56.83
CA GLU A 346 -20.15 -16.30 -55.83
C GLU A 346 -20.12 -15.69 -54.41
N HIS A 347 -19.08 -14.91 -54.10
CA HIS A 347 -18.93 -14.30 -52.79
C HIS A 347 -19.99 -13.22 -52.52
N LEU A 348 -20.45 -12.47 -53.54
CA LEU A 348 -21.56 -11.53 -53.40
C LEU A 348 -22.88 -12.25 -53.13
N ASN A 349 -23.13 -13.35 -53.85
CA ASN A 349 -24.30 -14.19 -53.60
C ASN A 349 -24.31 -14.74 -52.18
N ASN A 350 -23.16 -15.23 -51.71
CA ASN A 350 -23.02 -15.80 -50.36
C ASN A 350 -23.18 -14.72 -49.29
N PHE A 351 -22.55 -13.56 -49.44
CA PHE A 351 -22.73 -12.42 -48.55
C PHE A 351 -24.21 -12.01 -48.43
N CYS A 352 -24.91 -11.86 -49.56
CA CYS A 352 -26.31 -11.46 -49.58
C CYS A 352 -27.24 -12.54 -49.01
N SER A 353 -26.97 -13.83 -49.28
CA SER A 353 -27.74 -14.97 -48.77
C SER A 353 -27.61 -15.12 -47.25
N LEU A 354 -26.37 -15.05 -46.73
CA LEU A 354 -26.05 -15.19 -45.30
C LEU A 354 -26.62 -14.06 -44.45
N LEU A 355 -26.64 -12.83 -44.98
CA LEU A 355 -27.22 -11.67 -44.29
C LEU A 355 -28.68 -11.42 -44.66
N GLY A 356 -29.26 -12.16 -45.61
CA GLY A 356 -30.66 -12.02 -46.01
C GLY A 356 -30.99 -10.65 -46.63
N VAL A 357 -30.04 -10.06 -47.37
CA VAL A 357 -30.18 -8.74 -48.01
C VAL A 357 -30.38 -8.85 -49.53
N GLU A 358 -30.89 -7.79 -50.16
CA GLU A 358 -31.16 -7.79 -51.60
C GLU A 358 -29.87 -7.65 -52.43
N HIS A 359 -29.56 -8.66 -53.25
CA HIS A 359 -28.36 -8.72 -54.08
C HIS A 359 -28.21 -7.49 -54.99
N SER A 360 -29.26 -7.12 -55.74
CA SER A 360 -29.23 -5.98 -56.67
C SER A 360 -28.93 -4.64 -56.00
N GLN A 361 -29.42 -4.44 -54.77
CA GLN A 361 -29.15 -3.22 -54.02
C GLN A 361 -27.71 -3.20 -53.51
N MET A 362 -27.22 -4.32 -52.98
CA MET A 362 -25.86 -4.38 -52.44
C MET A 362 -24.81 -4.21 -53.56
N GLU A 363 -25.00 -4.88 -54.70
CA GLU A 363 -24.18 -4.70 -55.91
C GLU A 363 -24.10 -3.22 -56.32
N HIS A 364 -25.24 -2.53 -56.35
CA HIS A 364 -25.30 -1.12 -56.74
C HIS A 364 -24.57 -0.22 -55.73
N TRP A 365 -24.90 -0.31 -54.45
CA TRP A 365 -24.39 0.61 -53.42
C TRP A 365 -22.98 0.30 -52.93
N LEU A 366 -22.38 -0.83 -53.31
CA LEU A 366 -20.94 -1.07 -53.17
C LEU A 366 -20.10 -0.27 -54.18
N CYS A 367 -20.66 0.06 -55.34
CA CYS A 367 -20.00 0.80 -56.42
C CYS A 367 -20.51 2.24 -56.61
N HIS A 368 -21.58 2.63 -55.92
CA HIS A 368 -22.20 3.96 -56.02
C HIS A 368 -22.37 4.60 -54.65
N ARG A 369 -22.33 5.94 -54.62
CA ARG A 369 -22.64 6.73 -53.43
C ARG A 369 -23.65 7.82 -53.74
N LYS A 370 -24.49 8.13 -52.75
CA LYS A 370 -25.45 9.22 -52.83
C LYS A 370 -24.83 10.51 -52.32
N LEU A 371 -25.06 11.61 -53.03
CA LEU A 371 -24.59 12.95 -52.65
C LEU A 371 -25.81 13.85 -52.48
N VAL A 372 -26.07 14.25 -51.24
CA VAL A 372 -27.19 15.11 -50.87
C VAL A 372 -26.68 16.54 -50.73
N THR A 373 -27.16 17.43 -51.60
CA THR A 373 -26.97 18.88 -51.49
C THR A 373 -28.25 19.55 -51.00
N THR A 374 -28.18 20.82 -50.60
CA THR A 374 -29.33 21.57 -50.06
C THR A 374 -30.52 21.65 -51.04
N ALA A 375 -30.29 21.44 -52.35
CA ALA A 375 -31.30 21.52 -53.39
C ALA A 375 -31.60 20.17 -54.08
N GLU A 376 -30.61 19.30 -54.24
CA GLU A 376 -30.74 18.08 -55.06
C GLU A 376 -29.95 16.89 -54.49
N THR A 377 -30.43 15.68 -54.79
CA THR A 377 -29.73 14.42 -54.50
C THR A 377 -29.29 13.79 -55.82
N TYR A 378 -27.99 13.53 -55.97
CA TYR A 378 -27.44 12.81 -57.13
C TYR A 378 -26.69 11.56 -56.70
N ILE A 379 -26.71 10.53 -57.55
CA ILE A 379 -25.94 9.29 -57.35
C ILE A 379 -24.68 9.41 -58.20
N LYS A 380 -23.52 9.13 -57.59
CA LYS A 380 -22.22 9.17 -58.27
C LYS A 380 -21.54 7.80 -58.19
N PRO A 381 -21.01 7.26 -59.31
CA PRO A 381 -20.17 6.07 -59.27
C PRO A 381 -18.88 6.34 -58.49
N MET A 382 -18.35 5.27 -57.89
CA MET A 382 -17.11 5.28 -57.11
C MET A 382 -15.97 4.68 -57.91
N SER A 383 -14.77 5.23 -57.78
CA SER A 383 -13.56 4.60 -58.34
C SER A 383 -13.24 3.29 -57.63
N LEU A 384 -12.41 2.44 -58.24
CA LEU A 384 -12.00 1.16 -57.65
C LEU A 384 -11.51 1.31 -56.20
N GLN A 385 -10.59 2.24 -55.96
CA GLN A 385 -10.04 2.48 -54.61
C GLN A 385 -11.12 2.93 -53.63
N GLN A 386 -12.07 3.76 -54.06
CA GLN A 386 -13.18 4.22 -53.22
C GLN A 386 -14.12 3.06 -52.85
N ALA A 387 -14.43 2.18 -53.80
CA ALA A 387 -15.28 1.03 -53.59
C ALA A 387 -14.63 -0.02 -52.67
N VAL A 388 -13.33 -0.30 -52.84
CA VAL A 388 -12.56 -1.18 -51.93
C VAL A 388 -12.52 -0.59 -50.52
N ASN A 389 -12.26 0.72 -50.38
CA ASN A 389 -12.28 1.39 -49.09
C ASN A 389 -13.66 1.34 -48.44
N ALA A 390 -14.74 1.49 -49.22
CA ALA A 390 -16.12 1.37 -48.74
C ALA A 390 -16.45 -0.05 -48.26
N ARG A 391 -16.05 -1.07 -49.02
CA ARG A 391 -16.19 -2.50 -48.66
C ARG A 391 -15.48 -2.80 -47.35
N ASN A 392 -14.23 -2.34 -47.20
CA ASN A 392 -13.46 -2.51 -45.97
C ASN A 392 -14.10 -1.75 -44.79
N ALA A 393 -14.62 -0.53 -45.01
CA ALA A 393 -15.36 0.22 -44.00
C ALA A 393 -16.63 -0.51 -43.55
N LEU A 394 -17.37 -1.10 -44.48
CA LEU A 394 -18.56 -1.89 -44.19
C LEU A 394 -18.21 -3.14 -43.37
N ALA A 395 -17.17 -3.89 -43.76
CA ALA A 395 -16.69 -5.06 -43.01
C ALA A 395 -16.33 -4.71 -41.56
N LYS A 396 -15.54 -3.63 -41.36
CA LYS A 396 -15.19 -3.11 -40.03
C LYS A 396 -16.43 -2.73 -39.22
N HIS A 397 -17.43 -2.13 -39.86
CA HIS A 397 -18.65 -1.68 -39.19
C HIS A 397 -19.52 -2.85 -38.74
N ILE A 398 -19.74 -3.84 -39.63
CA ILE A 398 -20.49 -5.06 -39.30
C ILE A 398 -19.82 -5.79 -38.12
N TYR A 399 -18.50 -5.97 -38.17
CA TYR A 399 -17.76 -6.63 -37.09
C TYR A 399 -17.87 -5.85 -35.77
N ALA A 400 -17.72 -4.53 -35.81
CA ALA A 400 -17.81 -3.70 -34.60
C ALA A 400 -19.22 -3.74 -33.97
N GLN A 401 -20.29 -3.74 -34.76
CA GLN A 401 -21.65 -3.87 -34.23
C GLN A 401 -21.91 -5.26 -33.67
N LEU A 402 -21.45 -6.31 -34.35
CA LEU A 402 -21.55 -7.69 -33.85
C LEU A 402 -20.80 -7.84 -32.52
N PHE A 403 -19.60 -7.30 -32.42
CA PHE A 403 -18.81 -7.28 -31.19
C PHE A 403 -19.57 -6.61 -30.05
N ASN A 404 -20.15 -5.42 -30.28
CA ASN A 404 -20.95 -4.71 -29.28
C ASN A 404 -22.18 -5.52 -28.84
N TRP A 405 -22.89 -6.13 -29.79
CA TRP A 405 -24.07 -6.94 -29.52
C TRP A 405 -23.75 -8.18 -28.68
N ILE A 406 -22.59 -8.82 -28.94
CA ILE A 406 -22.10 -9.95 -28.13
C ILE A 406 -21.83 -9.48 -26.69
N VAL A 407 -21.14 -8.35 -26.52
CA VAL A 407 -20.86 -7.76 -25.20
C VAL A 407 -22.17 -7.42 -24.46
N GLU A 408 -23.16 -6.86 -25.14
CA GLU A 408 -24.49 -6.60 -24.57
C GLU A 408 -25.20 -7.88 -24.13
N HIS A 409 -25.12 -8.96 -24.91
CA HIS A 409 -25.70 -10.25 -24.54
C HIS A 409 -24.98 -10.89 -23.35
N ILE A 410 -23.65 -10.82 -23.31
CA ILE A 410 -22.86 -11.23 -22.13
C ILE A 410 -23.32 -10.44 -20.91
N ASN A 411 -23.48 -9.12 -21.04
CA ASN A 411 -23.95 -8.27 -19.95
C ASN A 411 -25.37 -8.64 -19.48
N LYS A 412 -26.29 -8.96 -20.40
CA LYS A 412 -27.63 -9.45 -20.03
C LYS A 412 -27.56 -10.75 -19.21
N ALA A 413 -26.60 -11.62 -19.50
CA ALA A 413 -26.40 -12.88 -18.77
C ALA A 413 -25.71 -12.71 -17.40
N LEU A 414 -24.89 -11.66 -17.26
CA LEU A 414 -24.17 -11.29 -16.03
C LEU A 414 -24.98 -10.35 -15.12
N HIS A 415 -26.03 -9.71 -15.65
CA HIS A 415 -26.88 -8.80 -14.90
C HIS A 415 -27.80 -9.53 -13.93
N THR A 416 -28.18 -8.81 -12.87
CA THR A 416 -29.04 -9.31 -11.79
C THR A 416 -30.14 -8.31 -11.51
N THR A 417 -31.27 -8.79 -10.99
CA THR A 417 -32.38 -7.93 -10.57
C THR A 417 -32.11 -7.23 -9.24
N VAL A 418 -31.09 -7.66 -8.49
CA VAL A 418 -30.72 -7.06 -7.20
C VAL A 418 -30.06 -5.69 -7.42
N LYS A 419 -30.51 -4.67 -6.67
CA LYS A 419 -29.95 -3.32 -6.76
C LYS A 419 -28.51 -3.29 -6.26
N GLN A 420 -27.60 -2.91 -7.16
CA GLN A 420 -26.18 -2.71 -6.86
C GLN A 420 -25.96 -1.57 -5.86
N HIS A 421 -25.12 -1.82 -4.85
CA HIS A 421 -24.67 -0.82 -3.88
C HIS A 421 -23.29 -0.27 -4.24
N SER A 422 -22.33 -1.14 -4.56
CA SER A 422 -20.96 -0.76 -4.91
C SER A 422 -20.40 -1.63 -6.04
N PHE A 423 -19.23 -1.28 -6.58
CA PHE A 423 -18.49 -2.16 -7.49
C PHE A 423 -16.98 -2.10 -7.30
N ILE A 424 -16.33 -3.17 -7.75
CA ILE A 424 -14.89 -3.20 -8.03
C ILE A 424 -14.72 -3.45 -9.53
N GLY A 425 -14.05 -2.54 -10.22
CA GLY A 425 -13.75 -2.64 -11.63
C GLY A 425 -12.37 -3.25 -11.87
N VAL A 426 -12.24 -4.22 -12.77
CA VAL A 426 -10.95 -4.76 -13.21
C VAL A 426 -10.73 -4.35 -14.65
N LEU A 427 -9.73 -3.48 -14.89
CA LEU A 427 -9.34 -2.99 -16.21
C LEU A 427 -8.16 -3.81 -16.73
N ASP A 428 -8.38 -4.54 -17.81
CA ASP A 428 -7.35 -5.20 -18.62
C ASP A 428 -7.19 -4.38 -19.91
N ILE A 429 -6.08 -3.65 -20.02
CA ILE A 429 -5.78 -2.78 -21.16
C ILE A 429 -4.41 -3.11 -21.73
N TYR A 430 -4.23 -2.86 -23.03
CA TYR A 430 -2.93 -2.90 -23.67
C TYR A 430 -1.96 -1.91 -23.01
N GLY A 431 -0.69 -2.32 -22.88
CA GLY A 431 0.39 -1.43 -22.47
C GLY A 431 0.85 -0.53 -23.60
N PHE A 432 1.88 0.28 -23.34
CA PHE A 432 2.56 1.08 -24.35
C PHE A 432 3.18 0.17 -25.42
N GLU A 433 2.97 0.47 -26.71
CA GLU A 433 3.47 -0.34 -27.83
C GLU A 433 4.47 0.47 -28.67
N THR A 434 5.61 -0.14 -29.00
CA THR A 434 6.59 0.41 -29.93
C THR A 434 7.15 -0.69 -30.79
N PHE A 435 6.85 -0.60 -32.09
CA PHE A 435 7.28 -1.52 -33.14
C PHE A 435 8.30 -0.83 -34.05
N GLU A 436 8.88 -1.60 -34.98
CA GLU A 436 9.77 -1.06 -36.01
C GLU A 436 9.04 -0.07 -36.92
N VAL A 437 7.78 -0.36 -37.23
CA VAL A 437 6.87 0.51 -37.97
C VAL A 437 5.63 0.77 -37.13
N ASN A 438 5.42 2.00 -36.67
CA ASN A 438 4.25 2.39 -35.89
C ASN A 438 3.27 3.17 -36.78
N SER A 439 1.98 2.83 -36.69
CA SER A 439 0.91 3.49 -37.45
C SER A 439 -0.15 4.10 -36.51
N PHE A 440 -1.32 4.42 -37.05
CA PHE A 440 -2.42 5.07 -36.33
C PHE A 440 -2.89 4.29 -35.10
N GLU A 441 -2.90 2.96 -35.18
CA GLU A 441 -3.32 2.08 -34.09
C GLU A 441 -2.40 2.23 -32.87
N GLN A 442 -1.07 2.16 -33.08
CA GLN A 442 -0.08 2.39 -32.03
C GLN A 442 -0.19 3.80 -31.47
N PHE A 443 -0.47 4.80 -32.33
CA PHE A 443 -0.67 6.17 -31.88
C PHE A 443 -1.86 6.30 -30.91
N CYS A 444 -3.01 5.69 -31.23
CA CYS A 444 -4.17 5.66 -30.33
C CYS A 444 -3.88 4.88 -29.03
N ILE A 445 -3.17 3.76 -29.11
CA ILE A 445 -2.76 2.94 -27.97
C ILE A 445 -1.87 3.75 -27.01
N ASN A 446 -0.85 4.41 -27.54
CA ASN A 446 0.11 5.18 -26.76
C ASN A 446 -0.51 6.47 -26.20
N TYR A 447 -1.44 7.11 -26.91
CA TYR A 447 -2.24 8.22 -26.38
C TYR A 447 -3.10 7.79 -25.17
N ALA A 448 -3.75 6.62 -25.24
CA ALA A 448 -4.52 6.09 -24.11
C ALA A 448 -3.61 5.79 -22.90
N ASN A 449 -2.42 5.24 -23.13
CA ASN A 449 -1.42 5.02 -22.08
C ASN A 449 -0.92 6.33 -21.45
N GLU A 450 -0.75 7.40 -22.24
CA GLU A 450 -0.41 8.72 -21.68
C GLU A 450 -1.48 9.26 -20.74
N LYS A 451 -2.76 9.11 -21.12
CA LYS A 451 -3.88 9.50 -20.24
C LYS A 451 -3.91 8.69 -18.95
N LEU A 452 -3.66 7.38 -19.02
CA LEU A 452 -3.57 6.53 -17.84
C LEU A 452 -2.40 6.95 -16.93
N GLN A 453 -1.23 7.22 -17.51
CA GLN A 453 -0.05 7.66 -16.77
C GLN A 453 -0.28 9.01 -16.08
N GLN A 454 -0.99 9.94 -16.72
CA GLN A 454 -1.35 11.22 -16.11
C GLN A 454 -2.16 11.03 -14.84
N GLN A 455 -3.19 10.19 -14.92
CA GLN A 455 -4.03 9.92 -13.77
C GLN A 455 -3.26 9.19 -12.66
N PHE A 456 -2.40 8.25 -13.04
CA PHE A 456 -1.51 7.57 -12.13
C PHE A 456 -0.62 8.55 -11.36
N ASN A 457 0.07 9.45 -12.05
CA ASN A 457 0.93 10.46 -11.44
C ASN A 457 0.15 11.33 -10.44
N SER A 458 -1.05 11.77 -10.82
CA SER A 458 -1.93 12.56 -9.93
C SER A 458 -2.35 11.79 -8.68
N HIS A 459 -2.65 10.50 -8.82
CA HIS A 459 -3.09 9.65 -7.71
C HIS A 459 -1.95 9.32 -6.73
N VAL A 460 -0.78 8.89 -7.24
CA VAL A 460 0.42 8.64 -6.42
C VAL A 460 0.77 9.87 -5.60
N PHE A 461 0.73 11.05 -6.22
CA PHE A 461 1.03 12.31 -5.56
C PHE A 461 0.05 12.61 -4.42
N LYS A 462 -1.25 12.39 -4.65
CA LYS A 462 -2.27 12.58 -3.61
C LYS A 462 -2.06 11.63 -2.42
N LEU A 463 -1.74 10.36 -2.66
CA LEU A 463 -1.47 9.39 -1.60
C LEU A 463 -0.21 9.72 -0.80
N GLU A 464 0.87 10.16 -1.46
CA GLU A 464 2.07 10.67 -0.77
C GLU A 464 1.75 11.86 0.14
N GLN A 465 0.95 12.81 -0.36
CA GLN A 465 0.51 13.95 0.46
C GLN A 465 -0.30 13.51 1.67
N GLU A 466 -1.23 12.57 1.50
CA GLU A 466 -2.05 12.06 2.59
C GLU A 466 -1.19 11.38 3.67
N GLU A 467 -0.17 10.60 3.30
CA GLU A 467 0.77 10.00 4.27
C GLU A 467 1.62 11.07 4.97
N TYR A 468 2.14 12.07 4.27
CA TYR A 468 2.88 13.18 4.90
C TYR A 468 1.99 13.98 5.85
N MET A 469 0.74 14.25 5.48
CA MET A 469 -0.23 14.92 6.35
C MET A 469 -0.59 14.06 7.58
N LYS A 470 -0.75 12.75 7.40
CA LYS A 470 -1.03 11.80 8.49
C LYS A 470 0.13 11.73 9.48
N GLU A 471 1.36 11.74 8.97
CA GLU A 471 2.59 11.72 9.77
C GLU A 471 3.04 13.11 10.26
N GLY A 472 2.36 14.19 9.84
CA GLY A 472 2.64 15.56 10.27
C GLY A 472 3.94 16.14 9.72
N ILE A 473 4.34 15.70 8.52
CA ILE A 473 5.56 16.14 7.84
C ILE A 473 5.24 17.37 6.97
N PRO A 474 6.04 18.45 7.05
CA PRO A 474 5.90 19.57 6.13
C PRO A 474 6.23 19.09 4.72
N TRP A 475 5.27 19.19 3.81
CA TRP A 475 5.45 18.80 2.42
C TRP A 475 5.56 20.06 1.56
N THR A 476 6.52 20.05 0.64
CA THR A 476 6.61 21.00 -0.46
C THR A 476 6.11 20.33 -1.72
N LEU A 477 5.55 21.10 -2.66
CA LEU A 477 5.19 20.56 -3.97
C LEU A 477 6.46 19.94 -4.60
N ILE A 478 6.45 18.64 -4.83
CA ILE A 478 7.56 17.94 -5.51
C ILE A 478 7.37 18.23 -7.00
N ASP A 479 8.38 18.82 -7.66
CA ASP A 479 8.38 18.95 -9.11
C ASP A 479 8.36 17.54 -9.71
N PHE A 480 7.24 17.20 -10.35
CA PHE A 480 7.05 15.92 -11.04
C PHE A 480 6.98 16.15 -12.55
N TYR A 481 7.21 15.08 -13.31
CA TYR A 481 7.05 15.11 -14.75
C TYR A 481 5.56 15.16 -15.11
N ASP A 482 5.06 16.36 -15.39
CA ASP A 482 3.72 16.56 -15.91
C ASP A 482 3.70 16.25 -17.41
N ASN A 483 2.96 15.20 -17.78
CA ASN A 483 2.77 14.78 -19.17
C ASN A 483 1.61 15.50 -19.87
N GLN A 484 0.93 16.45 -19.20
CA GLN A 484 -0.11 17.28 -19.81
C GLN A 484 0.35 17.97 -21.12
N PRO A 485 1.58 18.49 -21.28
CA PRO A 485 2.02 19.08 -22.54
C PRO A 485 2.08 18.08 -23.71
N CYS A 486 2.39 16.81 -23.45
CA CYS A 486 2.33 15.74 -24.46
C CYS A 486 0.89 15.43 -24.85
N ILE A 487 0.00 15.37 -23.85
CA ILE A 487 -1.44 15.15 -24.06
C ILE A 487 -2.04 16.30 -24.87
N ASP A 488 -1.71 17.55 -24.55
CA ASP A 488 -2.18 18.73 -25.26
C ASP A 488 -1.69 18.75 -26.71
N LEU A 489 -0.45 18.33 -26.97
CA LEU A 489 0.05 18.16 -28.34
C LEU A 489 -0.84 17.20 -29.16
N ILE A 490 -1.37 16.16 -28.53
CA ILE A 490 -2.19 15.14 -29.20
C ILE A 490 -3.66 15.59 -29.36
N GLU A 491 -4.31 16.03 -28.28
CA GLU A 491 -5.77 16.20 -28.24
C GLU A 491 -6.28 17.65 -28.28
N ALA A 492 -5.42 18.64 -28.03
CA ALA A 492 -5.86 20.02 -27.98
C ALA A 492 -6.28 20.52 -29.37
N LYS A 493 -6.94 21.68 -29.39
CA LYS A 493 -7.27 22.35 -30.64
C LYS A 493 -5.99 22.75 -31.38
N LEU A 494 -5.91 22.43 -32.67
CA LEU A 494 -4.68 22.47 -33.48
C LEU A 494 -3.57 21.52 -32.98
N GLY A 495 -3.93 20.45 -32.27
CA GLY A 495 -3.07 19.30 -31.96
C GLY A 495 -3.11 18.25 -33.06
N ILE A 496 -2.39 17.14 -32.88
CA ILE A 496 -2.20 16.09 -33.91
C ILE A 496 -3.55 15.53 -34.39
N LEU A 497 -4.46 15.17 -33.46
CA LEU A 497 -5.77 14.59 -33.82
C LEU A 497 -6.70 15.62 -34.49
N ASP A 498 -6.70 16.87 -34.04
CA ASP A 498 -7.54 17.93 -34.62
C ASP A 498 -7.07 18.27 -36.05
N LEU A 499 -5.75 18.35 -36.27
CA LEU A 499 -5.17 18.55 -37.60
C LEU A 499 -5.44 17.37 -38.54
N LEU A 500 -5.44 16.14 -38.02
CA LEU A 500 -5.81 14.94 -38.77
C LEU A 500 -7.29 15.00 -39.19
N ASP A 501 -8.19 15.35 -38.27
CA ASP A 501 -9.62 15.51 -38.53
C ASP A 501 -9.93 16.64 -39.52
N GLU A 502 -9.16 17.73 -39.49
CA GLU A 502 -9.25 18.79 -40.47
C GLU A 502 -8.84 18.31 -41.86
N GLU A 503 -7.71 17.61 -41.99
CA GLU A 503 -7.25 17.09 -43.29
C GLU A 503 -8.18 16.00 -43.85
N CYS A 504 -8.78 15.18 -42.98
CA CYS A 504 -9.76 14.18 -43.39
C CYS A 504 -10.97 14.79 -44.12
N LYS A 505 -11.34 16.03 -43.80
CA LYS A 505 -12.45 16.78 -44.42
C LYS A 505 -12.05 17.48 -45.73
N VAL A 506 -10.76 17.60 -46.03
CA VAL A 506 -10.27 18.23 -47.26
C VAL A 506 -10.48 17.25 -48.43
N PRO A 507 -11.18 17.64 -49.52
CA PRO A 507 -11.51 16.74 -50.63
C PRO A 507 -10.31 16.12 -51.35
N LYS A 508 -9.13 16.73 -51.24
CA LYS A 508 -7.83 16.24 -51.76
C LYS A 508 -6.74 16.24 -50.69
N GLY A 509 -7.13 16.05 -49.42
CA GLY A 509 -6.16 15.92 -48.34
C GLY A 509 -5.38 14.61 -48.47
N THR A 510 -4.06 14.68 -48.30
CA THR A 510 -3.14 13.53 -48.36
C THR A 510 -2.33 13.44 -47.07
N ASP A 511 -1.77 12.26 -46.78
CA ASP A 511 -0.95 12.04 -45.60
C ASP A 511 0.30 12.95 -45.58
N GLU A 512 0.87 13.28 -46.75
CA GLU A 512 2.01 14.21 -46.85
C GLU A 512 1.61 15.66 -46.54
N ASN A 513 0.44 16.11 -47.02
CA ASN A 513 -0.08 17.43 -46.69
C ASN A 513 -0.33 17.56 -45.18
N TRP A 514 -0.86 16.50 -44.56
CA TRP A 514 -1.03 16.44 -43.11
C TRP A 514 0.30 16.46 -42.37
N ALA A 515 1.28 15.64 -42.79
CA ALA A 515 2.62 15.62 -42.21
C ALA A 515 3.27 17.01 -42.24
N GLN A 516 3.15 17.73 -43.37
CA GLN A 516 3.67 19.08 -43.50
C GLN A 516 2.98 20.07 -42.54
N LYS A 517 1.66 19.98 -42.38
CA LYS A 517 0.91 20.77 -41.37
C LYS A 517 1.39 20.49 -39.95
N LEU A 518 1.67 19.23 -39.61
CA LEU A 518 2.23 18.87 -38.31
C LEU A 518 3.59 19.54 -38.09
N TYR A 519 4.49 19.48 -39.09
CA TYR A 519 5.80 20.11 -38.99
C TYR A 519 5.71 21.63 -38.83
N ASP A 520 4.91 22.29 -39.66
CA ASP A 520 4.75 23.75 -39.63
C ASP A 520 4.20 24.23 -38.27
N ARG A 521 3.33 23.43 -37.65
CA ARG A 521 2.68 23.79 -36.38
C ARG A 521 3.49 23.42 -35.14
N HIS A 522 4.10 22.24 -35.11
CA HIS A 522 4.60 21.62 -33.89
C HIS A 522 6.12 21.49 -33.78
N SER A 523 6.91 21.94 -34.78
CA SER A 523 8.38 21.85 -34.74
C SER A 523 9.05 22.55 -33.54
N SER A 524 8.35 23.49 -32.89
CA SER A 524 8.84 24.17 -31.66
C SER A 524 8.47 23.46 -30.36
N SER A 525 7.63 22.42 -30.41
CA SER A 525 7.21 21.65 -29.22
C SER A 525 8.33 20.71 -28.75
N GLN A 526 8.55 20.61 -27.45
CA GLN A 526 9.51 19.66 -26.87
C GLN A 526 9.12 18.20 -27.09
N HIS A 527 7.81 17.93 -27.23
CA HIS A 527 7.27 16.59 -27.38
C HIS A 527 7.10 16.15 -28.84
N PHE A 528 7.48 16.99 -29.81
CA PHE A 528 7.35 16.70 -31.23
C PHE A 528 8.70 16.85 -31.93
N GLN A 529 9.09 15.85 -32.72
CA GLN A 529 10.32 15.88 -33.50
C GLN A 529 10.07 15.45 -34.94
N LYS A 530 10.75 16.12 -35.89
CA LYS A 530 10.79 15.70 -37.28
C LYS A 530 12.00 14.78 -37.52
N PRO A 531 11.81 13.56 -38.05
CA PRO A 531 12.91 12.70 -38.48
C PRO A 531 13.80 13.38 -39.53
N ARG A 532 15.11 13.17 -39.47
CA ARG A 532 16.05 13.82 -40.40
C ARG A 532 15.94 13.32 -41.83
N MET A 533 15.59 12.04 -42.02
CA MET A 533 15.66 11.34 -43.30
C MET A 533 14.27 11.06 -43.91
N SER A 534 13.19 11.46 -43.24
CA SER A 534 11.81 11.20 -43.68
C SER A 534 10.97 12.48 -43.66
N ASN A 535 10.11 12.64 -44.66
CA ASN A 535 9.07 13.68 -44.73
C ASN A 535 7.65 13.11 -44.56
N THR A 536 7.54 11.80 -44.34
CA THR A 536 6.27 11.06 -44.21
C THR A 536 6.15 10.39 -42.85
N SER A 537 6.95 10.82 -41.85
CA SER A 537 6.86 10.32 -40.48
C SER A 537 7.08 11.43 -39.45
N PHE A 538 6.56 11.25 -38.24
CA PHE A 538 6.76 12.18 -37.13
C PHE A 538 7.09 11.43 -35.85
N ILE A 539 7.80 12.08 -34.92
CA ILE A 539 8.18 11.50 -33.64
C ILE A 539 7.45 12.21 -32.53
N VAL A 540 6.78 11.43 -31.66
CA VAL A 540 6.25 11.92 -30.40
C VAL A 540 7.14 11.44 -29.26
N VAL A 541 7.52 12.36 -28.38
CA VAL A 541 8.24 12.05 -27.15
C VAL A 541 7.20 11.79 -26.06
N HIS A 542 6.85 10.52 -25.87
CA HIS A 542 5.96 10.06 -24.79
C HIS A 542 6.73 9.91 -23.48
N PHE A 543 6.02 9.66 -22.37
CA PHE A 543 6.59 9.42 -21.04
C PHE A 543 7.54 8.20 -21.02
N ALA A 544 7.24 7.18 -21.82
CA ALA A 544 7.96 5.92 -21.87
C ALA A 544 9.19 5.97 -22.79
N ASP A 545 8.97 6.38 -24.04
CA ASP A 545 10.01 6.43 -25.08
C ASP A 545 9.62 7.41 -26.21
N LYS A 546 10.56 7.64 -27.12
CA LYS A 546 10.32 8.33 -28.39
C LYS A 546 9.80 7.34 -29.41
N VAL A 547 8.63 7.62 -29.98
CA VAL A 547 8.01 6.73 -30.98
C VAL A 547 7.92 7.46 -32.30
N GLU A 548 8.48 6.85 -33.35
CA GLU A 548 8.33 7.31 -34.74
C GLU A 548 7.08 6.66 -35.37
N TYR A 549 6.16 7.49 -35.84
CA TYR A 549 4.92 7.09 -36.52
C TYR A 549 5.01 7.41 -38.02
N GLN A 550 4.69 6.43 -38.86
CA GLN A 550 4.57 6.62 -40.31
C GLN A 550 3.21 7.21 -40.65
N CYS A 551 3.17 8.34 -41.37
CA CYS A 551 1.94 9.04 -41.71
C CYS A 551 1.07 8.26 -42.71
N ASP A 552 1.67 7.39 -43.52
CA ASP A 552 0.98 6.67 -44.58
C ASP A 552 -0.22 5.87 -44.03
N GLY A 553 -1.40 6.15 -44.57
CA GLY A 553 -2.66 5.53 -44.20
C GLY A 553 -3.37 6.15 -42.99
N PHE A 554 -2.83 7.19 -42.34
CA PHE A 554 -3.49 7.84 -41.19
C PHE A 554 -4.84 8.46 -41.58
N LEU A 555 -4.91 9.20 -42.69
CA LEU A 555 -6.17 9.81 -43.14
C LEU A 555 -7.21 8.74 -43.46
N GLU A 556 -6.82 7.66 -44.14
CA GLU A 556 -7.73 6.58 -44.52
C GLU A 556 -8.26 5.84 -43.29
N LYS A 557 -7.36 5.48 -42.37
CA LYS A 557 -7.72 4.81 -41.10
C LYS A 557 -8.64 5.68 -40.25
N ASN A 558 -8.42 6.99 -40.19
CA ASN A 558 -9.25 7.91 -39.43
C ASN A 558 -10.60 8.23 -40.10
N ARG A 559 -10.68 8.18 -41.44
CA ARG A 559 -11.93 8.50 -42.16
C ARG A 559 -13.07 7.55 -41.78
N ASP A 560 -12.82 6.25 -41.52
CA ASP A 560 -13.79 5.20 -41.09
C ASP A 560 -15.24 5.41 -41.58
N THR A 561 -15.43 5.93 -42.81
CA THR A 561 -16.71 6.45 -43.28
C THR A 561 -17.45 5.33 -43.98
N VAL A 562 -18.55 4.88 -43.37
CA VAL A 562 -19.48 3.94 -43.97
C VAL A 562 -20.58 4.72 -44.68
N TYR A 563 -20.97 4.29 -45.89
CA TYR A 563 -22.06 4.93 -46.61
C TYR A 563 -23.42 4.53 -46.01
N GLU A 564 -24.30 5.50 -45.78
CA GLU A 564 -25.61 5.27 -45.15
C GLU A 564 -26.47 4.28 -45.95
N GLU A 565 -26.35 4.26 -47.27
CA GLU A 565 -27.11 3.37 -48.14
C GLU A 565 -26.78 1.90 -47.91
N GLN A 566 -25.50 1.57 -47.70
CA GLN A 566 -25.06 0.22 -47.38
C GLN A 566 -25.65 -0.24 -46.03
N ILE A 567 -25.71 0.68 -45.04
CA ILE A 567 -26.33 0.42 -43.74
C ILE A 567 -27.85 0.24 -43.86
N ASN A 568 -28.51 1.05 -44.70
CA ASN A 568 -29.97 0.95 -44.91
C ASN A 568 -30.38 -0.39 -45.51
N ILE A 569 -29.54 -1.00 -46.34
CA ILE A 569 -29.76 -2.36 -46.86
C ILE A 569 -29.65 -3.39 -45.72
N LEU A 570 -28.65 -3.26 -44.85
CA LEU A 570 -28.49 -4.16 -43.69
C LEU A 570 -29.67 -4.02 -42.70
N LYS A 571 -30.18 -2.79 -42.48
CA LYS A 571 -31.40 -2.53 -41.70
C LYS A 571 -32.65 -3.19 -42.29
N ALA A 572 -32.68 -3.40 -43.61
CA ALA A 572 -33.77 -4.06 -44.32
C ALA A 572 -33.57 -5.58 -44.48
N SER A 573 -32.61 -6.17 -43.76
CA SER A 573 -32.36 -7.61 -43.78
C SER A 573 -33.61 -8.42 -43.43
N LYS A 574 -33.77 -9.57 -44.08
CA LYS A 574 -34.79 -10.59 -43.73
C LYS A 574 -34.52 -11.26 -42.38
N TYR A 575 -33.29 -11.19 -41.87
CA TYR A 575 -32.91 -11.77 -40.59
C TYR A 575 -32.91 -10.71 -39.50
N GLN A 576 -33.81 -10.89 -38.52
CA GLN A 576 -34.06 -9.90 -37.47
C GLN A 576 -32.78 -9.49 -36.71
N MET A 577 -31.92 -10.46 -36.37
CA MET A 577 -30.66 -10.16 -35.67
C MET A 577 -29.74 -9.22 -36.46
N VAL A 578 -29.67 -9.37 -37.78
CA VAL A 578 -28.85 -8.51 -38.65
C VAL A 578 -29.45 -7.10 -38.69
N ALA A 579 -30.77 -6.97 -38.80
CA ALA A 579 -31.45 -5.68 -38.77
C ALA A 579 -31.28 -4.97 -37.41
N ASP A 580 -31.40 -5.71 -36.30
CA ASP A 580 -31.26 -5.20 -34.92
C ASP A 580 -29.87 -4.61 -34.65
N LEU A 581 -28.80 -5.17 -35.26
CA LEU A 581 -27.43 -4.62 -35.14
C LEU A 581 -27.29 -3.17 -35.61
N PHE A 582 -28.21 -2.70 -36.46
CA PHE A 582 -28.13 -1.38 -37.09
C PHE A 582 -29.30 -0.46 -36.73
N HIS A 583 -30.24 -0.87 -35.86
CA HIS A 583 -31.32 -0.01 -35.36
C HIS A 583 -30.88 0.79 -34.12
N ASP A 584 -31.12 2.11 -34.11
CA ASP A 584 -30.83 2.97 -32.95
C ASP A 584 -31.98 2.87 -31.91
N GLU A 585 -31.68 2.58 -30.64
CA GLU A 585 -32.67 2.47 -29.53
C GLU A 585 -33.51 3.75 -29.28
N LYS A 586 -33.19 4.88 -29.91
CA LYS A 586 -33.91 6.16 -29.73
C LYS A 586 -35.12 6.36 -30.65
N ASP A 587 -35.34 5.49 -31.63
CA ASP A 587 -36.43 5.64 -32.61
C ASP A 587 -37.74 4.91 -32.21
N SER A 588 -37.78 4.22 -31.07
CA SER A 588 -38.91 3.36 -30.67
C SER A 588 -39.86 3.93 -29.60
N VAL A 589 -40.11 5.25 -29.58
CA VAL A 589 -41.23 5.82 -28.79
C VAL A 589 -42.29 6.40 -29.73
N PRO A 590 -43.52 5.86 -29.78
CA PRO A 590 -44.59 6.45 -30.57
C PRO A 590 -45.01 7.78 -29.94
N VAL A 591 -44.85 8.87 -30.68
CA VAL A 591 -45.32 10.20 -30.26
C VAL A 591 -46.85 10.24 -30.36
N THR A 592 -47.53 10.17 -29.22
CA THR A 592 -48.95 10.56 -29.09
C THR A 592 -49.12 12.09 -29.26
N PRO A 593 -50.14 12.57 -30.01
CA PRO A 593 -50.31 13.99 -30.27
C PRO A 593 -51.00 14.70 -29.09
N ALA A 594 -50.30 15.62 -28.43
CA ALA A 594 -50.88 16.52 -27.43
C ALA A 594 -51.07 17.94 -27.98
N LEU A 595 -52.15 18.56 -27.51
CA LEU A 595 -52.82 19.76 -28.00
C LEU A 595 -52.01 21.07 -27.94
N LYS A 596 -52.41 21.98 -28.84
CA LYS A 596 -51.99 23.37 -29.00
C LYS A 596 -52.25 24.23 -27.75
N GLY A 597 -51.29 25.12 -27.45
CA GLY A 597 -51.47 26.29 -26.58
C GLY A 597 -50.36 27.32 -26.83
N ALA A 598 -50.73 28.51 -27.28
CA ALA A 598 -49.85 29.53 -27.86
C ALA A 598 -49.15 30.42 -26.81
N SER A 599 -47.90 30.81 -27.08
CA SER A 599 -47.49 32.23 -27.03
C SER A 599 -46.18 32.45 -27.79
N SER A 600 -46.20 33.47 -28.64
CA SER A 600 -45.20 33.82 -29.64
C SER A 600 -44.09 34.71 -29.09
N LYS A 601 -42.82 34.33 -29.30
CA LYS A 601 -41.72 35.29 -29.53
C LYS A 601 -40.87 34.84 -30.71
N ILE A 602 -40.77 35.73 -31.68
CA ILE A 602 -40.07 35.62 -32.95
C ILE A 602 -38.56 35.51 -32.69
N SER A 603 -37.92 34.47 -33.25
CA SER A 603 -36.47 34.34 -33.37
C SER A 603 -36.13 34.13 -34.84
N VAL A 604 -35.30 35.01 -35.38
CA VAL A 604 -34.80 35.02 -36.76
C VAL A 604 -33.99 33.73 -37.00
N ARG A 605 -34.47 32.86 -37.90
CA ARG A 605 -33.72 31.70 -38.39
C ARG A 605 -32.56 32.17 -39.27
N SER A 606 -31.33 31.92 -38.84
CA SER A 606 -30.16 31.88 -39.71
C SER A 606 -30.11 30.54 -40.44
N ALA A 607 -29.95 30.58 -41.76
CA ALA A 607 -29.82 29.41 -42.61
C ALA A 607 -28.42 28.79 -42.47
N LYS A 608 -28.28 27.82 -41.55
CA LYS A 608 -27.26 26.77 -41.61
C LYS A 608 -27.90 25.47 -41.11
N PRO A 609 -27.82 24.34 -41.84
CA PRO A 609 -28.20 23.05 -41.28
C PRO A 609 -27.22 22.73 -40.15
N SER A 610 -27.70 22.70 -38.91
CA SER A 610 -26.94 22.13 -37.81
C SER A 610 -26.84 20.63 -38.05
N VAL A 611 -25.66 20.14 -38.45
CA VAL A 611 -25.32 18.72 -38.38
C VAL A 611 -25.57 18.29 -36.94
N LYS A 612 -26.53 17.38 -36.75
CA LYS A 612 -26.89 16.83 -35.45
C LYS A 612 -25.62 16.26 -34.82
N ALA A 613 -25.22 16.81 -33.68
CA ALA A 613 -24.12 16.30 -32.88
C ALA A 613 -24.55 14.98 -32.21
N ALA A 614 -24.48 13.87 -32.95
CA ALA A 614 -24.80 12.53 -32.44
C ALA A 614 -23.77 11.99 -31.43
N ASN A 615 -22.61 12.65 -31.24
CA ASN A 615 -21.52 12.15 -30.41
C ASN A 615 -21.34 12.85 -29.04
N LYS A 616 -22.38 13.43 -28.46
CA LYS A 616 -22.27 14.06 -27.12
C LYS A 616 -22.30 13.09 -25.93
N GLU A 617 -22.85 11.88 -26.09
CA GLU A 617 -22.88 10.90 -24.98
C GLU A 617 -21.57 10.08 -24.84
N HIS A 618 -20.77 9.98 -25.91
CA HIS A 618 -19.45 9.30 -25.90
C HIS A 618 -18.28 10.19 -25.44
N LYS A 619 -18.52 11.47 -25.09
CA LYS A 619 -17.51 12.42 -24.57
C LYS A 619 -17.49 12.53 -23.04
N LYS A 620 -17.94 11.50 -22.32
CA LYS A 620 -17.41 11.29 -20.97
C LYS A 620 -16.06 10.61 -21.15
N THR A 621 -15.00 11.41 -21.23
CA THR A 621 -13.62 10.89 -21.27
C THR A 621 -13.45 9.84 -20.19
N VAL A 622 -12.72 8.78 -20.51
CA VAL A 622 -12.51 7.65 -19.62
C VAL A 622 -11.99 8.12 -18.24
N GLY A 623 -11.24 9.23 -18.23
CA GLY A 623 -10.79 9.93 -17.02
C GLY A 623 -11.86 10.45 -16.03
N HIS A 624 -13.11 10.70 -16.43
CA HIS A 624 -14.18 11.08 -15.48
C HIS A 624 -14.84 9.89 -14.78
N GLN A 625 -14.63 8.66 -15.27
CA GLN A 625 -15.15 7.44 -14.66
C GLN A 625 -14.11 6.73 -13.76
N TRP A 626 -12.89 7.25 -13.71
CA TRP A 626 -11.73 6.56 -13.14
C TRP A 626 -11.33 7.03 -11.73
N GLU A 627 -12.16 7.77 -11.02
CA GLU A 627 -11.90 8.01 -9.59
C GLU A 627 -12.12 6.72 -8.79
N THR A 628 -11.04 5.96 -8.53
CA THR A 628 -10.65 5.32 -7.25
C THR A 628 -9.86 4.02 -7.48
N VAL A 629 -8.65 4.00 -6.89
CA VAL A 629 -7.65 2.92 -6.74
C VAL A 629 -7.02 2.35 -8.01
N LEU A 630 -5.71 2.19 -7.92
CA LEU A 630 -4.80 1.96 -9.02
C LEU A 630 -3.78 0.93 -8.54
N ILE A 631 -3.97 -0.32 -8.93
CA ILE A 631 -3.04 -1.39 -8.55
C ILE A 631 -2.91 -2.40 -9.69
N CYS A 632 -1.65 -2.70 -10.04
CA CYS A 632 -1.09 -3.79 -10.86
C CYS A 632 -0.40 -3.40 -12.19
N ILE A 633 0.93 -3.46 -12.20
CA ILE A 633 1.74 -3.45 -13.42
C ILE A 633 2.34 -4.86 -13.58
N VAL A 634 2.02 -5.53 -14.67
CA VAL A 634 2.55 -6.85 -15.00
C VAL A 634 3.66 -6.68 -16.03
N ILE A 635 4.87 -7.09 -15.66
CA ILE A 635 6.07 -7.06 -16.48
C ILE A 635 6.30 -8.47 -17.06
N LYS A 636 6.45 -8.58 -18.37
CA LYS A 636 6.85 -9.80 -19.07
C LYS A 636 8.36 -10.01 -18.90
N CYS A 637 8.77 -11.20 -18.48
CA CYS A 637 10.11 -11.73 -18.72
C CYS A 637 9.96 -13.23 -19.04
N ASN A 638 10.57 -13.71 -20.13
CA ASN A 638 10.60 -15.14 -20.49
C ASN A 638 11.14 -15.99 -19.33
N CYS A 639 11.02 -17.33 -19.44
CA CYS A 639 11.67 -18.29 -18.53
C CYS A 639 13.17 -18.02 -18.31
N ARG A 640 13.80 -17.24 -19.18
CA ARG A 640 15.06 -16.53 -18.95
C ARG A 640 14.80 -15.04 -18.80
N PHE A 641 15.16 -14.48 -17.64
CA PHE A 641 15.11 -13.05 -17.39
C PHE A 641 16.06 -12.31 -18.34
N ASP A 642 15.51 -11.62 -19.34
CA ASP A 642 16.25 -10.76 -20.27
C ASP A 642 16.32 -9.32 -19.72
N PRO A 643 17.50 -8.83 -19.31
CA PRO A 643 17.65 -7.49 -18.75
C PRO A 643 17.23 -6.37 -19.70
N LYS A 644 17.49 -6.50 -21.01
CA LYS A 644 17.15 -5.45 -22.01
C LYS A 644 15.64 -5.26 -22.09
N ARG A 645 14.94 -6.38 -22.25
CA ARG A 645 13.47 -6.39 -22.31
C ARG A 645 12.85 -5.94 -20.99
N ALA A 646 13.36 -6.41 -19.86
CA ALA A 646 12.86 -6.01 -18.54
C ALA A 646 12.96 -4.50 -18.31
N VAL A 647 14.09 -3.88 -18.66
CA VAL A 647 14.29 -2.43 -18.55
C VAL A 647 13.34 -1.66 -19.48
N GLN A 648 13.19 -2.10 -20.73
CA GLN A 648 12.28 -1.47 -21.67
C GLN A 648 10.85 -1.46 -21.11
N GLN A 649 10.41 -2.56 -20.50
CA GLN A 649 9.08 -2.63 -19.91
C GLN A 649 8.92 -1.83 -18.62
N LEU A 650 9.95 -1.78 -17.77
CA LEU A 650 9.93 -0.91 -16.58
C LEU A 650 9.77 0.57 -16.95
N ARG A 651 10.32 0.99 -18.10
CA ARG A 651 10.09 2.33 -18.69
C ARG A 651 8.68 2.45 -19.26
N ALA A 652 8.30 1.52 -20.14
CA ALA A 652 6.99 1.50 -20.82
C ALA A 652 5.79 1.46 -19.88
N CYS A 653 5.93 0.83 -18.72
CA CYS A 653 4.86 0.73 -17.73
C CYS A 653 4.88 1.89 -16.69
N GLY A 654 5.80 2.86 -16.81
CA GLY A 654 5.86 3.99 -15.89
C GLY A 654 6.39 3.65 -14.49
N VAL A 655 6.90 2.44 -14.27
CA VAL A 655 7.46 2.01 -12.98
C VAL A 655 8.65 2.88 -12.61
N LEU A 656 9.57 3.13 -13.55
CA LEU A 656 10.73 3.98 -13.27
C LEU A 656 10.34 5.44 -12.95
N GLU A 657 9.25 5.94 -13.51
CA GLU A 657 8.76 7.29 -13.21
C GLU A 657 8.11 7.35 -11.83
N THR A 658 7.34 6.33 -11.46
CA THR A 658 6.83 6.12 -10.08
C THR A 658 7.98 6.16 -9.07
N ILE A 659 9.05 5.47 -9.41
CA ILE A 659 10.26 5.34 -8.61
C ILE A 659 11.00 6.68 -8.51
N ARG A 660 11.07 7.46 -9.60
CA ARG A 660 11.62 8.82 -9.59
C ARG A 660 10.82 9.76 -8.70
N ILE A 661 9.49 9.75 -8.81
CA ILE A 661 8.59 10.54 -7.95
C ILE A 661 8.80 10.14 -6.48
N SER A 662 8.85 8.84 -6.20
CA SER A 662 9.09 8.32 -4.85
C SER A 662 10.47 8.71 -4.32
N ALA A 663 11.50 8.65 -5.16
CA ALA A 663 12.88 9.02 -4.83
C ALA A 663 13.04 10.53 -4.58
N ALA A 664 12.26 11.36 -5.28
CA ALA A 664 12.23 12.81 -5.09
C ALA A 664 11.52 13.23 -3.79
N GLY A 665 10.73 12.34 -3.19
CA GLY A 665 10.16 12.48 -1.85
C GLY A 665 11.05 11.87 -0.76
N TYR A 666 10.43 11.14 0.16
CA TYR A 666 11.10 10.37 1.21
C TYR A 666 10.79 8.87 1.05
N PRO A 667 11.50 8.16 0.15
CA PRO A 667 11.16 6.79 -0.22
C PRO A 667 11.36 5.80 0.92
N SER A 668 12.48 5.91 1.66
CA SER A 668 12.80 4.94 2.72
C SER A 668 12.16 5.36 4.05
N ARG A 669 11.34 4.47 4.62
CA ARG A 669 10.55 4.72 5.81
C ARG A 669 10.83 3.66 6.86
N TRP A 670 11.22 4.07 8.05
CA TRP A 670 11.54 3.15 9.14
C TRP A 670 10.74 3.49 10.38
N SER A 671 10.15 2.49 11.04
CA SER A 671 9.57 2.72 12.36
C SER A 671 10.68 3.11 13.34
N TYR A 672 10.33 3.89 14.38
CA TYR A 672 11.30 4.21 15.43
C TYR A 672 11.84 2.94 16.12
N HIS A 673 11.06 1.87 16.17
CA HIS A 673 11.47 0.63 16.81
C HIS A 673 12.56 -0.08 16.00
N ASP A 674 12.33 -0.27 14.70
CA ASP A 674 13.25 -1.00 13.81
C ASP A 674 14.55 -0.21 13.64
N PHE A 675 14.42 1.11 13.48
CA PHE A 675 15.56 2.01 13.40
C PHE A 675 16.43 1.91 14.67
N PHE A 676 15.80 1.99 15.85
CA PHE A 676 16.51 1.88 17.12
C PHE A 676 17.25 0.54 17.25
N ASN A 677 16.57 -0.58 17.01
CA ASN A 677 17.14 -1.91 17.16
C ASN A 677 18.36 -2.11 16.24
N ARG A 678 18.28 -1.62 15.00
CA ARG A 678 19.34 -1.76 13.99
C ARG A 678 20.55 -0.87 14.27
N TYR A 679 20.31 0.40 14.55
CA TYR A 679 21.36 1.43 14.64
C TYR A 679 21.81 1.75 16.06
N ARG A 680 21.32 1.03 17.08
CA ARG A 680 21.77 1.16 18.48
C ARG A 680 23.29 1.12 18.63
N VAL A 681 23.99 0.33 17.81
CA VAL A 681 25.46 0.23 17.85
C VAL A 681 26.14 1.56 17.56
N LEU A 682 25.52 2.46 16.79
CA LEU A 682 26.06 3.79 16.46
C LEU A 682 25.97 4.77 17.65
N MET A 683 25.10 4.52 18.63
CA MET A 683 24.87 5.39 19.78
C MET A 683 26.00 5.36 20.81
N LYS A 684 26.06 6.40 21.67
CA LYS A 684 26.91 6.42 22.88
C LYS A 684 26.12 5.94 24.10
N LYS A 685 26.80 5.30 25.07
CA LYS A 685 26.16 4.69 26.26
C LYS A 685 25.30 5.67 27.08
N ARG A 686 25.65 6.96 27.11
CA ARG A 686 24.89 8.02 27.81
C ARG A 686 23.54 8.34 27.15
N GLU A 687 23.40 8.11 25.85
CA GLU A 687 22.19 8.43 25.07
C GLU A 687 21.13 7.31 25.19
N ILE A 688 21.57 6.07 25.45
CA ILE A 688 20.71 4.87 25.58
C ILE A 688 19.90 4.88 26.90
N SER A 689 20.30 5.69 27.89
CA SER A 689 19.66 5.76 29.21
C SER A 689 18.33 6.53 29.23
N LYS A 690 17.89 7.09 28.10
CA LYS A 690 16.59 7.78 27.98
C LYS A 690 15.52 6.75 27.60
N ASN A 691 14.42 6.68 28.35
CA ASN A 691 13.33 5.71 28.11
C ASN A 691 12.53 5.94 26.82
N ASP A 692 12.63 7.11 26.19
CA ASP A 692 11.91 7.43 24.95
C ASP A 692 12.72 7.09 23.70
N LYS A 693 12.41 5.94 23.08
CA LYS A 693 13.04 5.46 21.83
C LYS A 693 12.95 6.50 20.70
N LYS A 694 11.85 7.27 20.61
CA LYS A 694 11.66 8.29 19.55
C LYS A 694 12.66 9.43 19.72
N LEU A 695 12.78 9.95 20.94
CA LEU A 695 13.76 11.00 21.26
C LEU A 695 15.20 10.51 21.04
N VAL A 696 15.52 9.27 21.42
CA VAL A 696 16.87 8.73 21.18
C VAL A 696 17.17 8.63 19.68
N CYS A 697 16.22 8.15 18.86
CA CYS A 697 16.40 8.11 17.41
C CYS A 697 16.59 9.52 16.83
N LYS A 698 15.83 10.51 17.32
CA LYS A 698 15.93 11.90 16.89
C LYS A 698 17.33 12.48 17.15
N THR A 699 17.79 12.38 18.40
CA THR A 699 19.14 12.86 18.78
C THR A 699 20.24 12.13 18.02
N LEU A 700 20.09 10.83 17.76
CA LEU A 700 21.07 10.07 16.98
C LEU A 700 21.15 10.59 15.54
N LEU A 701 20.01 10.73 14.86
CA LEU A 701 19.99 11.17 13.46
C LEU A 701 20.60 12.56 13.28
N GLU A 702 20.19 13.52 14.13
CA GLU A 702 20.68 14.90 14.09
C GLU A 702 22.21 14.97 14.30
N ASN A 703 22.79 13.99 15.01
CA ASN A 703 24.23 13.87 15.19
C ASN A 703 24.95 13.22 14.00
N LEU A 704 24.30 12.29 13.29
CA LEU A 704 24.91 11.52 12.19
C LEU A 704 24.74 12.22 10.83
N ILE A 705 23.59 12.86 10.59
CA ILE A 705 23.22 13.54 9.36
C ILE A 705 22.97 15.01 9.70
N LYS A 706 23.87 15.89 9.25
CA LYS A 706 23.82 17.32 9.58
C LYS A 706 22.77 18.10 8.79
N ASP A 707 22.42 17.63 7.61
CA ASP A 707 21.45 18.28 6.73
C ASP A 707 20.03 17.82 7.09
N PRO A 708 19.17 18.71 7.63
CA PRO A 708 17.82 18.36 8.04
C PRO A 708 16.86 18.11 6.88
N ASP A 709 17.18 18.45 5.62
CA ASP A 709 16.33 18.06 4.46
C ASP A 709 16.42 16.55 4.17
N LYS A 710 17.53 15.91 4.58
CA LYS A 710 17.79 14.49 4.29
C LYS A 710 16.92 13.52 5.06
N PHE A 711 16.24 13.97 6.11
CA PHE A 711 15.34 13.16 6.90
C PHE A 711 14.23 13.99 7.52
N GLN A 712 13.07 13.38 7.75
CA GLN A 712 11.96 13.98 8.48
C GLN A 712 11.44 13.03 9.55
N PHE A 713 10.99 13.59 10.67
CA PHE A 713 10.39 12.83 11.76
C PHE A 713 8.87 12.91 11.67
N GLY A 714 8.25 11.78 11.40
CA GLY A 714 6.80 11.64 11.45
C GLY A 714 6.27 11.45 12.87
N ARG A 715 5.00 11.07 12.96
CA ARG A 715 4.37 10.64 14.22
C ARG A 715 4.88 9.27 14.63
N THR A 716 4.92 8.32 13.70
CA THR A 716 5.23 6.91 13.95
C THR A 716 6.50 6.40 13.25
N LYS A 717 6.93 7.09 12.19
CA LYS A 717 8.07 6.68 11.34
C LYS A 717 9.10 7.79 11.16
N ILE A 718 10.29 7.39 10.74
CA ILE A 718 11.36 8.27 10.24
C ILE A 718 11.41 8.13 8.73
N PHE A 719 11.42 9.27 8.04
CA PHE A 719 11.39 9.37 6.59
C PHE A 719 12.77 9.82 6.10
N PHE A 720 13.34 9.13 5.13
CA PHE A 720 14.68 9.40 4.62
C PHE A 720 14.68 9.69 3.13
N ARG A 721 15.50 10.64 2.70
CA ARG A 721 15.82 10.84 1.28
C ARG A 721 16.57 9.62 0.74
N ALA A 722 16.58 9.46 -0.59
CA ALA A 722 17.38 8.45 -1.25
C ALA A 722 18.87 8.50 -0.81
N GLY A 723 19.47 7.32 -0.65
CA GLY A 723 20.87 7.11 -0.27
C GLY A 723 21.21 7.27 1.22
N GLN A 724 20.30 7.77 2.06
CA GLN A 724 20.63 8.04 3.48
C GLN A 724 20.73 6.76 4.32
N VAL A 725 19.87 5.77 4.07
CA VAL A 725 19.95 4.47 4.76
C VAL A 725 21.26 3.74 4.43
N ALA A 726 21.69 3.77 3.16
CA ALA A 726 22.99 3.23 2.76
C ALA A 726 24.17 3.97 3.44
N TYR A 727 24.05 5.30 3.60
CA TYR A 727 25.03 6.08 4.36
C TYR A 727 25.10 5.65 5.84
N LEU A 728 23.96 5.38 6.48
CA LEU A 728 23.92 4.88 7.86
C LEU A 728 24.54 3.48 8.00
N GLU A 729 24.29 2.57 7.06
CA GLU A 729 24.93 1.24 7.05
C GLU A 729 26.44 1.36 6.83
N LYS A 730 26.91 2.30 5.99
CA LYS A 730 28.35 2.60 5.87
C LYS A 730 28.95 3.02 7.21
N LEU A 731 28.34 3.96 7.93
CA LEU A 731 28.81 4.41 9.25
C LEU A 731 28.85 3.25 10.26
N ARG A 732 27.88 2.34 10.19
CA ARG A 732 27.82 1.14 11.03
C ARG A 732 28.96 0.18 10.72
N ALA A 733 29.24 -0.07 9.43
CA ALA A 733 30.38 -0.88 9.00
C ALA A 733 31.72 -0.28 9.46
N ASP A 734 31.90 1.03 9.32
CA ASP A 734 33.10 1.75 9.77
C ASP A 734 33.29 1.62 11.29
N LYS A 735 32.21 1.69 12.07
CA LYS A 735 32.25 1.52 13.53
C LYS A 735 32.68 0.10 13.93
N PHE A 736 32.16 -0.93 13.25
CA PHE A 736 32.59 -2.31 13.47
C PHE A 736 34.06 -2.53 13.11
N ARG A 737 34.52 -1.93 12.00
CA ARG A 737 35.93 -1.98 11.61
C ARG A 737 36.83 -1.39 12.69
N ALA A 738 36.50 -0.21 13.21
CA ALA A 738 37.25 0.44 14.29
C ALA A 738 37.24 -0.37 15.60
N ALA A 739 36.08 -0.95 15.97
CA ALA A 739 35.97 -1.80 17.16
C ALA A 739 36.84 -3.06 17.05
N THR A 740 36.85 -3.70 15.89
CA THR A 740 37.66 -4.89 15.62
C THR A 740 39.15 -4.59 15.81
N ILE A 741 39.63 -3.47 15.26
CA ILE A 741 41.04 -3.02 15.44
C ILE A 741 41.35 -2.79 16.93
N MET A 742 40.41 -2.25 17.70
CA MET A 742 40.59 -2.03 19.14
C MET A 742 40.71 -3.34 19.94
N ILE A 743 39.90 -4.34 19.62
CA ILE A 743 39.96 -5.66 20.26
C ILE A 743 41.28 -6.34 19.88
N GLN A 744 41.59 -6.37 18.58
CA GLN A 744 42.82 -7.00 18.07
C GLN A 744 44.08 -6.41 18.70
N LYS A 745 44.22 -5.07 18.77
CA LYS A 745 45.41 -4.46 19.38
C LYS A 745 45.51 -4.76 20.88
N THR A 746 44.39 -4.85 21.58
CA THR A 746 44.35 -5.13 23.02
C THR A 746 44.75 -6.57 23.30
N VAL A 747 44.20 -7.53 22.54
CA VAL A 747 44.53 -8.96 22.63
C VAL A 747 46.00 -9.19 22.29
N ARG A 748 46.50 -8.61 21.20
CA ARG A 748 47.93 -8.69 20.82
C ARG A 748 48.83 -8.15 21.93
N GLY A 749 48.47 -7.02 22.54
CA GLY A 749 49.21 -6.43 23.66
C GLY A 749 49.13 -7.24 24.97
N TRP A 750 48.00 -7.89 25.24
CA TRP A 750 47.85 -8.80 26.39
C TRP A 750 48.70 -10.07 26.20
N LEU A 751 48.60 -10.72 25.04
CA LEU A 751 49.38 -11.90 24.69
C LEU A 751 50.89 -11.66 24.88
N GLN A 752 51.39 -10.51 24.40
CA GLN A 752 52.81 -10.22 24.56
C GLN A 752 53.23 -9.91 26.00
N ARG A 753 52.35 -9.30 26.80
CA ARG A 753 52.62 -9.09 28.24
C ARG A 753 52.66 -10.41 29.01
N VAL A 754 51.75 -11.34 28.71
CA VAL A 754 51.76 -12.68 29.31
C VAL A 754 53.04 -13.43 28.92
N LYS A 755 53.40 -13.42 27.63
CA LYS A 755 54.63 -14.06 27.14
C LYS A 755 55.87 -13.48 27.82
N TYR A 756 55.98 -12.15 27.90
CA TYR A 756 57.10 -11.48 28.56
C TYR A 756 57.22 -11.83 30.05
N ARG A 757 56.10 -11.85 30.79
CA ARG A 757 56.11 -12.21 32.21
C ARG A 757 56.60 -13.65 32.43
N ARG A 758 56.08 -14.61 31.64
CA ARG A 758 56.53 -16.01 31.70
C ARG A 758 58.03 -16.13 31.41
N MET A 759 58.52 -15.46 30.36
CA MET A 759 59.97 -15.47 30.05
C MET A 759 60.81 -14.86 31.18
N ARG A 760 60.37 -13.74 31.75
CA ARG A 760 61.07 -13.07 32.86
C ARG A 760 61.09 -13.93 34.12
N GLU A 761 59.98 -14.56 34.46
CA GLU A 761 59.86 -15.40 35.65
C GLU A 761 60.73 -16.66 35.54
N ALA A 762 60.76 -17.30 34.38
CA ALA A 762 61.70 -18.38 34.08
C ALA A 762 63.16 -17.92 34.23
N ALA A 763 63.51 -16.75 33.68
CA ALA A 763 64.88 -16.21 33.78
C ALA A 763 65.29 -15.92 35.24
N ILE A 764 64.42 -15.28 36.02
CA ILE A 764 64.67 -14.99 37.45
C ILE A 764 64.82 -16.28 38.26
N THR A 765 64.00 -17.30 37.96
CA THR A 765 64.04 -18.60 38.63
C THR A 765 65.38 -19.28 38.37
N ILE A 766 65.82 -19.36 37.11
CA ILE A 766 67.14 -19.91 36.73
C ILE A 766 68.27 -19.13 37.41
N GLN A 767 68.21 -17.80 37.42
CA GLN A 767 69.19 -16.95 38.11
C GLN A 767 69.27 -17.25 39.61
N ARG A 768 68.13 -17.46 40.28
CA ARG A 768 68.08 -17.81 41.72
C ARG A 768 68.73 -19.16 42.00
N TYR A 769 68.38 -20.19 41.23
CA TYR A 769 68.95 -21.53 41.40
C TYR A 769 70.45 -21.56 41.09
N THR A 770 70.89 -20.85 40.04
CA THR A 770 72.31 -20.76 39.67
C THR A 770 73.12 -20.09 40.77
N ARG A 771 72.65 -18.97 41.34
CA ARG A 771 73.29 -18.32 42.48
C ARG A 771 73.39 -19.24 43.69
N GLY A 772 72.34 -19.99 44.00
CA GLY A 772 72.33 -20.98 45.08
C GLY A 772 73.27 -22.16 44.84
N HIS A 773 73.35 -22.66 43.60
CA HIS A 773 74.30 -23.72 43.21
C HIS A 773 75.76 -23.25 43.36
N LEU A 774 76.09 -22.05 42.89
CA LEU A 774 77.43 -21.47 43.03
C LEU A 774 77.83 -21.31 44.51
N ALA A 775 76.92 -20.83 45.37
CA ALA A 775 77.17 -20.69 46.80
C ALA A 775 77.43 -22.05 47.48
N ARG A 776 76.62 -23.07 47.18
CA ARG A 776 76.83 -24.44 47.69
C ARG A 776 78.13 -25.03 47.20
N ARG A 777 78.46 -24.88 45.92
CA ARG A 777 79.72 -25.37 45.35
C ARG A 777 80.93 -24.75 46.04
N ASN A 778 80.89 -23.44 46.33
CA ASN A 778 81.94 -22.77 47.07
C ASN A 778 82.04 -23.29 48.51
N TYR A 779 80.91 -23.49 49.22
CA TYR A 779 80.90 -24.05 50.58
C TYR A 779 81.50 -25.46 50.64
N TRP A 780 81.07 -26.37 49.75
CA TRP A 780 81.60 -27.73 49.67
C TRP A 780 83.08 -27.75 49.27
N GLY A 781 83.51 -26.84 48.41
CA GLY A 781 84.93 -26.63 48.11
C GLY A 781 85.72 -26.29 49.37
N THR A 782 85.27 -25.30 50.14
CA THR A 782 85.92 -24.89 51.39
C THR A 782 85.90 -26.01 52.45
N LEU A 783 84.78 -26.73 52.59
CA LEU A 783 84.65 -27.83 53.54
C LEU A 783 85.58 -29.01 53.18
N ALA A 784 85.73 -29.32 51.88
CA ALA A 784 86.68 -30.33 51.42
C ALA A 784 88.13 -29.94 51.74
N TYR A 785 88.51 -28.66 51.60
CA TYR A 785 89.82 -28.18 52.03
C TYR A 785 90.04 -28.31 53.55
N VAL A 786 89.02 -28.03 54.36
CA VAL A 786 89.07 -28.18 55.84
C VAL A 786 89.22 -29.65 56.23
N ILE A 787 88.45 -30.56 55.62
CA ILE A 787 88.54 -32.01 55.88
C ILE A 787 89.90 -32.57 55.44
N GLN A 788 90.45 -32.10 54.32
CA GLN A 788 91.80 -32.47 53.86
C GLN A 788 92.88 -31.97 54.85
N GLY A 789 92.74 -30.76 55.40
CA GLY A 789 93.63 -30.23 56.43
C GLY A 789 93.58 -31.03 57.74
N ILE A 790 92.40 -31.45 58.18
CA ILE A 790 92.23 -32.31 59.37
C ILE A 790 92.83 -33.71 59.14
N ARG A 791 92.71 -34.27 57.92
CA ARG A 791 93.33 -35.55 57.53
C ARG A 791 94.85 -35.53 57.63
N ILE A 792 95.49 -34.41 57.29
CA ILE A 792 96.96 -34.26 57.34
C ILE A 792 97.45 -34.11 58.79
N LEU A 793 96.67 -33.48 59.69
CA LEU A 793 97.06 -33.21 61.06
C LEU A 793 96.93 -34.41 62.03
N TYR A 794 96.13 -35.43 61.71
CA TYR A 794 95.76 -36.51 62.65
C TYR A 794 96.02 -37.94 62.13
N HIS A 795 97.04 -38.12 61.29
CA HIS A 795 97.30 -39.38 60.56
C HIS A 795 97.65 -40.62 61.44
N ASN A 796 97.80 -40.49 62.77
CA ASN A 796 98.25 -41.57 63.67
C ASN A 796 97.43 -41.73 64.98
N SER A 797 96.11 -41.51 64.98
CA SER A 797 95.26 -41.77 66.15
C SER A 797 94.19 -42.82 65.88
N SER A 798 94.28 -43.96 66.59
CA SER A 798 93.37 -45.11 66.55
C SER A 798 91.96 -44.83 67.11
N PHE A 799 91.70 -43.60 67.58
CA PHE A 799 90.40 -43.17 68.11
C PHE A 799 89.53 -42.40 67.10
N ILE A 800 90.07 -41.94 65.97
CA ILE A 800 89.36 -41.00 65.06
C ILE A 800 88.70 -41.73 63.87
N THR A 801 89.17 -42.92 63.51
CA THR A 801 88.65 -43.72 62.39
C THR A 801 87.15 -44.07 62.48
N PRO A 802 86.56 -44.34 63.67
CA PRO A 802 85.12 -44.58 63.79
C PRO A 802 84.28 -43.33 63.52
N LEU A 803 84.77 -42.15 63.94
CA LEU A 803 84.08 -40.88 63.75
C LEU A 803 84.07 -40.44 62.28
N ILE A 804 85.18 -40.66 61.56
CA ILE A 804 85.26 -40.42 60.11
C ILE A 804 84.32 -41.36 59.36
N ARG A 805 84.23 -42.64 59.74
CA ARG A 805 83.26 -43.58 59.14
C ARG A 805 81.81 -43.19 59.43
N LEU A 806 81.51 -42.66 60.61
CA LEU A 806 80.17 -42.18 60.96
C LEU A 806 79.78 -40.95 60.12
N LEU A 807 80.71 -40.01 59.94
CA LEU A 807 80.51 -38.83 59.10
C LEU A 807 80.42 -39.20 57.60
N GLU A 808 81.21 -40.16 57.12
CA GLU A 808 81.13 -40.68 55.76
C GLU A 808 79.79 -41.42 55.51
N ALA A 809 79.29 -42.17 56.50
CA ALA A 809 77.97 -42.80 56.44
C ALA A 809 76.83 -41.76 56.42
N GLN A 810 76.88 -40.74 57.29
CA GLN A 810 75.89 -39.65 57.28
C GLN A 810 75.93 -38.84 55.97
N LEU A 811 77.10 -38.63 55.38
CA LEU A 811 77.25 -37.98 54.07
C LEU A 811 76.72 -38.84 52.93
N GLN A 812 76.81 -40.16 53.01
CA GLN A 812 76.23 -41.07 52.02
C GLN A 812 74.71 -41.15 52.13
N ASP A 813 74.16 -41.17 53.34
CA ASP A 813 72.71 -41.17 53.56
C ASP A 813 72.07 -39.86 53.07
N GLN A 814 72.65 -38.70 53.41
CA GLN A 814 72.14 -37.41 52.89
C GLN A 814 72.28 -37.27 51.38
N ARG A 815 73.30 -37.90 50.77
CA ARG A 815 73.45 -37.90 49.31
C ARG A 815 72.37 -38.76 48.65
N ARG A 816 72.01 -39.90 49.25
CA ARG A 816 70.90 -40.74 48.80
C ARG A 816 69.56 -40.03 48.90
N GLU A 817 69.25 -39.39 50.03
CA GLU A 817 68.00 -38.61 50.18
C GLU A 817 67.92 -37.50 49.12
N HIS A 818 69.03 -36.81 48.84
CA HIS A 818 69.04 -35.78 47.81
C HIS A 818 68.87 -36.34 46.39
N GLU A 819 69.44 -37.51 46.10
CA GLU A 819 69.25 -38.19 44.81
C GLU A 819 67.80 -38.66 44.64
N GLU A 820 67.15 -39.17 45.69
CA GLU A 820 65.72 -39.53 45.66
C GLU A 820 64.80 -38.32 45.49
N GLU A 821 65.09 -37.18 46.15
CA GLU A 821 64.35 -35.92 45.95
C GLU A 821 64.51 -35.39 44.51
N VAL A 822 65.70 -35.51 43.92
CA VAL A 822 65.95 -35.07 42.54
C VAL A 822 65.21 -35.97 41.55
N GLU A 823 65.16 -37.27 41.79
CA GLU A 823 64.47 -38.23 40.91
C GLU A 823 62.93 -38.05 40.98
N THR A 824 62.39 -37.81 42.17
CA THR A 824 60.96 -37.47 42.34
C THR A 824 60.58 -36.14 41.69
N LEU A 825 61.43 -35.12 41.81
CA LEU A 825 61.22 -33.83 41.13
C LEU A 825 61.33 -33.93 39.61
N LYS A 826 62.24 -34.76 39.07
CA LYS A 826 62.32 -35.04 37.62
C LYS A 826 61.04 -35.71 37.12
N SER A 827 60.54 -36.72 37.84
CA SER A 827 59.28 -37.41 37.51
C SER A 827 58.10 -36.43 37.47
N GLN A 828 57.99 -35.53 38.45
CA GLN A 828 56.95 -34.50 38.47
C GLN A 828 57.08 -33.50 37.31
N MET A 829 58.31 -33.14 36.93
CA MET A 829 58.56 -32.27 35.78
C MET A 829 58.22 -32.93 34.44
N GLU A 830 58.50 -34.22 34.27
CA GLU A 830 58.13 -34.97 33.07
C GLU A 830 56.61 -35.12 32.95
N ALA A 831 55.92 -35.44 34.05
CA ALA A 831 54.46 -35.52 34.06
C ALA A 831 53.80 -34.17 33.68
N LEU A 832 54.29 -33.05 34.23
CA LEU A 832 53.80 -31.71 33.88
C LEU A 832 54.10 -31.33 32.43
N ARG A 833 55.20 -31.83 31.86
CA ARG A 833 55.58 -31.57 30.47
C ARG A 833 54.68 -32.34 29.50
N GLU A 834 54.37 -33.60 29.80
CA GLU A 834 53.41 -34.40 29.02
C GLU A 834 52.00 -33.80 29.07
N GLU A 835 51.56 -33.30 30.23
CA GLU A 835 50.26 -32.63 30.37
C GLU A 835 50.19 -31.34 29.53
N MET A 836 51.27 -30.57 29.50
CA MET A 836 51.35 -29.34 28.71
C MET A 836 51.40 -29.62 27.20
N GLU A 837 52.10 -30.68 26.77
CA GLU A 837 52.13 -31.12 25.37
C GLU A 837 50.75 -31.63 24.91
N LYS A 838 50.02 -32.37 25.76
CA LYS A 838 48.62 -32.75 25.49
C LYS A 838 47.70 -31.55 25.32
N GLN A 839 47.82 -30.54 26.19
CA GLN A 839 47.03 -29.31 26.07
C GLN A 839 47.37 -28.50 24.81
N GLN A 840 48.63 -28.47 24.40
CA GLN A 840 49.05 -27.83 23.16
C GLN A 840 48.53 -28.55 21.91
N GLN A 841 48.53 -29.89 21.90
CA GLN A 841 47.96 -30.68 20.80
C GLN A 841 46.45 -30.50 20.69
N ALA A 842 45.71 -30.51 21.81
CA ALA A 842 44.27 -30.25 21.82
C ALA A 842 43.92 -28.85 21.30
N PHE A 843 44.73 -27.84 21.63
CA PHE A 843 44.56 -26.47 21.14
C PHE A 843 44.81 -26.35 19.63
N PHE A 844 45.81 -27.06 19.08
CA PHE A 844 46.08 -27.07 17.63
C PHE A 844 44.99 -27.81 16.82
N GLN A 845 44.42 -28.90 17.35
CA GLN A 845 43.29 -29.58 16.72
C GLN A 845 42.03 -28.70 16.69
N THR A 846 41.80 -27.89 17.73
CA THR A 846 40.64 -26.98 17.80
C THR A 846 40.74 -25.86 16.74
N LEU A 847 41.95 -25.39 16.42
CA LEU A 847 42.21 -24.37 15.40
C LEU A 847 41.99 -24.85 13.95
N GLN A 848 41.87 -26.16 13.71
CA GLN A 848 41.63 -26.75 12.39
C GLN A 848 40.14 -27.02 12.09
N LEU A 849 39.25 -26.79 13.07
CA LEU A 849 37.80 -26.98 12.92
C LEU A 849 37.13 -25.75 12.29
N SER A 850 35.96 -25.94 11.66
CA SER A 850 35.16 -24.84 11.10
C SER A 850 34.62 -23.91 12.22
N PRO A 851 34.28 -22.64 11.89
CA PRO A 851 33.80 -21.67 12.88
C PRO A 851 32.58 -22.13 13.68
N GLU A 852 31.65 -22.89 13.09
CA GLU A 852 30.49 -23.42 13.82
C GLU A 852 30.90 -24.50 14.85
N ALA A 853 31.80 -25.41 14.47
CA ALA A 853 32.25 -26.50 15.35
C ALA A 853 33.11 -25.99 16.54
N GLN A 854 33.82 -24.87 16.37
CA GLN A 854 34.58 -24.22 17.45
C GLN A 854 33.67 -23.62 18.53
N VAL A 855 32.50 -23.12 18.14
CA VAL A 855 31.50 -22.56 19.07
C VAL A 855 30.82 -23.68 19.85
N GLU A 856 30.48 -24.78 19.19
CA GLU A 856 29.82 -25.93 19.82
C GLU A 856 30.72 -26.63 20.85
N PHE A 857 32.01 -26.81 20.52
CA PHE A 857 32.99 -27.35 21.45
C PHE A 857 33.25 -26.43 22.66
N GLY A 858 33.28 -25.11 22.44
CA GLY A 858 33.40 -24.13 23.51
C GLY A 858 32.19 -24.11 24.46
N ILE A 859 30.99 -24.31 23.91
CA ILE A 859 29.75 -24.44 24.69
C ILE A 859 29.76 -25.73 25.50
N GLN A 860 30.22 -26.86 24.93
CA GLN A 860 30.31 -28.14 25.64
C GLN A 860 31.33 -28.12 26.79
N GLN A 861 32.48 -27.46 26.63
CA GLN A 861 33.44 -27.29 27.73
C GLN A 861 32.90 -26.41 28.84
N GLU A 862 32.20 -25.32 28.51
CA GLU A 862 31.61 -24.44 29.52
C GLU A 862 30.42 -25.10 30.22
N ILE A 863 29.62 -25.91 29.51
CA ILE A 863 28.59 -26.76 30.13
C ILE A 863 29.23 -27.76 31.10
N THR A 864 30.31 -28.43 30.72
CA THR A 864 30.99 -29.42 31.57
C THR A 864 31.61 -28.77 32.83
N ARG A 865 32.17 -27.57 32.67
CA ARG A 865 32.68 -26.76 33.78
C ARG A 865 31.57 -26.29 34.72
N LEU A 866 30.45 -25.80 34.18
CA LEU A 866 29.27 -25.37 34.94
C LEU A 866 28.53 -26.55 35.61
N THR A 867 28.69 -27.77 35.09
CA THR A 867 28.13 -28.99 35.67
C THR A 867 28.94 -29.47 36.88
N ASN A 868 30.27 -29.29 36.86
CA ASN A 868 31.15 -29.71 37.96
C ASN A 868 31.25 -28.71 39.12
N GLU A 869 30.94 -27.41 38.91
CA GLU A 869 30.94 -26.39 39.97
C GLU A 869 29.60 -26.30 40.76
N ASN A 870 28.53 -27.00 40.34
CA ASN A 870 27.20 -26.86 40.94
C ASN A 870 26.88 -27.87 42.05
N LEU A 871 27.37 -27.51 43.23
CA LEU A 871 26.97 -27.95 44.56
C LEU A 871 25.51 -27.56 44.86
N VAL A 872 24.49 -28.13 44.21
CA VAL A 872 23.08 -27.78 44.51
C VAL A 872 22.08 -28.94 44.47
N ARG A 873 22.40 -30.01 45.19
CA ARG A 873 21.45 -31.07 45.57
C ARG A 873 20.35 -30.58 46.56
N ASN A 874 20.47 -29.34 47.06
CA ASN A 874 19.53 -28.73 48.01
C ASN A 874 18.46 -27.80 47.38
N TYR A 875 18.57 -27.40 46.11
CA TYR A 875 17.52 -26.59 45.44
C TYR A 875 16.42 -27.45 44.80
N VAL A 876 16.74 -28.68 44.41
CA VAL A 876 15.78 -29.54 43.69
C VAL A 876 14.64 -29.99 44.60
N ASN A 877 14.87 -30.17 45.90
CA ASN A 877 13.80 -30.42 46.89
C ASN A 877 12.98 -29.17 47.25
N TYR A 878 13.47 -27.96 46.94
CA TYR A 878 12.75 -26.70 47.16
C TYR A 878 11.78 -26.37 46.00
N ILE A 879 12.12 -26.79 44.78
CA ILE A 879 11.33 -26.52 43.57
C ILE A 879 10.19 -27.53 43.37
N VAL A 880 10.36 -28.79 43.77
CA VAL A 880 9.36 -29.86 43.54
C VAL A 880 8.08 -29.72 44.39
N ARG A 881 8.08 -28.90 45.46
CA ARG A 881 6.87 -28.63 46.28
C ARG A 881 6.04 -27.40 45.87
N ARG A 882 6.48 -26.56 44.92
CA ARG A 882 5.79 -25.31 44.53
C ARG A 882 5.18 -25.31 43.11
N LEU A 883 5.42 -26.35 42.32
CA LEU A 883 4.99 -26.42 40.91
C LEU A 883 3.46 -26.50 40.64
N PRO A 884 2.59 -27.03 41.52
CA PRO A 884 1.14 -27.02 41.25
C PRO A 884 0.48 -25.65 41.45
N PHE A 885 1.11 -24.73 42.19
CA PHE A 885 0.50 -23.46 42.62
C PHE A 885 0.78 -22.28 41.66
N PHE A 886 1.87 -22.33 40.89
CA PHE A 886 2.29 -21.24 39.99
C PHE A 886 1.52 -21.26 38.65
N PHE A 887 1.18 -22.46 38.15
CA PHE A 887 0.40 -22.64 36.92
C PHE A 887 -1.06 -22.22 37.07
N PHE A 888 -1.67 -22.45 38.24
CA PHE A 888 -3.08 -22.18 38.49
C PHE A 888 -3.42 -20.67 38.42
N PHE A 889 -2.57 -19.82 39.02
CA PHE A 889 -2.78 -18.37 39.07
C PHE A 889 -2.55 -17.65 37.73
N PHE A 890 -1.59 -18.13 36.92
CA PHE A 890 -1.25 -17.56 35.62
C PHE A 890 -2.31 -17.88 34.53
N PHE A 891 -2.87 -19.10 34.57
CA PHE A 891 -4.00 -19.49 33.73
C PHE A 891 -5.28 -18.74 34.12
N PHE A 892 -5.47 -18.50 35.42
CA PHE A 892 -6.64 -17.84 35.96
C PHE A 892 -6.66 -16.32 35.70
N SER A 893 -5.51 -15.62 35.87
CA SER A 893 -5.39 -14.21 35.49
C SER A 893 -5.68 -14.02 33.99
N SER A 894 -5.23 -14.94 33.14
CA SER A 894 -5.53 -14.93 31.70
C SER A 894 -7.04 -15.14 31.42
N SER A 895 -7.70 -16.03 32.16
CA SER A 895 -9.13 -16.34 31.98
C SER A 895 -10.07 -15.24 32.50
N LEU A 896 -9.70 -14.54 33.59
CA LEU A 896 -10.42 -13.35 34.09
C LEU A 896 -10.33 -12.17 33.12
N ILE A 897 -9.21 -12.05 32.40
CA ILE A 897 -8.93 -10.94 31.49
C ILE A 897 -9.70 -11.10 30.16
N ASP A 898 -10.05 -12.32 29.76
CA ASP A 898 -10.86 -12.61 28.56
C ASP A 898 -12.39 -12.60 28.80
N LEU A 899 -12.86 -12.15 29.98
CA LEU A 899 -14.28 -12.06 30.30
C LEU A 899 -15.01 -11.03 29.41
N LYS A 900 -16.16 -11.44 28.85
CA LYS A 900 -17.02 -10.52 28.09
C LYS A 900 -17.85 -9.64 29.04
N PRO A 901 -18.02 -8.33 28.75
CA PRO A 901 -18.82 -7.42 29.57
C PRO A 901 -20.27 -7.92 29.81
N GLN A 902 -20.86 -8.58 28.81
CA GLN A 902 -22.23 -9.10 28.84
C GLN A 902 -22.44 -10.23 29.86
N THR A 903 -21.41 -11.03 30.16
CA THR A 903 -21.46 -12.16 31.12
C THR A 903 -21.43 -11.72 32.58
N VAL A 904 -21.00 -10.49 32.88
CA VAL A 904 -20.78 -9.97 34.24
C VAL A 904 -21.88 -8.97 34.66
N SER A 905 -22.73 -8.54 33.72
CA SER A 905 -23.80 -7.54 33.92
C SER A 905 -24.87 -7.93 34.95
N ALA A 906 -24.95 -9.19 35.37
CA ALA A 906 -25.89 -9.68 36.39
C ALA A 906 -25.27 -9.79 37.81
N THR A 907 -24.01 -9.34 37.98
CA THR A 907 -23.23 -9.45 39.24
C THR A 907 -22.79 -8.08 39.74
N VAL A 908 -22.05 -8.04 40.86
CA VAL A 908 -21.51 -6.80 41.45
C VAL A 908 -20.67 -6.02 40.42
N PRO A 909 -20.91 -4.71 40.21
CA PRO A 909 -20.10 -3.90 39.29
C PRO A 909 -18.61 -3.96 39.63
N CYS A 910 -17.75 -3.98 38.61
CA CYS A 910 -16.29 -4.12 38.78
C CYS A 910 -15.83 -5.40 39.51
N LEU A 911 -16.60 -6.50 39.46
CA LEU A 911 -16.26 -7.79 40.07
C LEU A 911 -14.81 -8.27 39.78
N PRO A 912 -14.28 -8.20 38.55
CA PRO A 912 -12.89 -8.57 38.27
C PRO A 912 -11.87 -7.83 39.14
N ALA A 913 -12.07 -6.53 39.39
CA ALA A 913 -11.16 -5.73 40.22
C ALA A 913 -11.10 -6.23 41.68
N TYR A 914 -12.25 -6.63 42.23
CA TYR A 914 -12.32 -7.15 43.59
C TYR A 914 -11.66 -8.53 43.71
N ILE A 915 -11.90 -9.42 42.75
CA ILE A 915 -11.27 -10.76 42.73
C ILE A 915 -9.74 -10.63 42.62
N LEU A 916 -9.26 -9.72 41.76
CA LEU A 916 -7.83 -9.44 41.63
C LEU A 916 -7.23 -8.90 42.93
N TYR A 917 -7.94 -8.02 43.64
CA TYR A 917 -7.49 -7.53 44.94
C TYR A 917 -7.46 -8.63 46.01
N MET A 918 -8.48 -9.49 46.09
CA MET A 918 -8.50 -10.62 47.03
C MET A 918 -7.35 -11.59 46.78
N CYS A 919 -6.98 -11.80 45.51
CA CYS A 919 -5.81 -12.58 45.13
C CYS A 919 -4.49 -11.94 45.59
N ILE A 920 -4.35 -10.62 45.47
CA ILE A 920 -3.20 -9.86 45.98
C ILE A 920 -3.12 -9.97 47.50
N ARG A 921 -4.25 -9.87 48.20
CA ARG A 921 -4.33 -10.03 49.65
C ARG A 921 -3.93 -11.43 50.12
N HIS A 922 -4.34 -12.47 49.40
CA HIS A 922 -3.89 -13.84 49.69
C HIS A 922 -2.37 -13.98 49.52
N ALA A 923 -1.81 -13.41 48.45
CA ALA A 923 -0.36 -13.41 48.20
C ALA A 923 0.43 -12.61 49.26
N ASP A 924 -0.15 -11.52 49.76
CA ASP A 924 0.35 -10.76 50.92
C ASP A 924 0.31 -11.60 52.20
N TYR A 925 -0.80 -12.29 52.49
CA TYR A 925 -0.94 -13.14 53.67
C TYR A 925 0.10 -14.28 53.73
N ILE A 926 0.39 -14.94 52.60
CA ILE A 926 1.42 -15.98 52.50
C ILE A 926 2.85 -15.43 52.40
N ASN A 927 3.00 -14.10 52.39
CA ASN A 927 4.26 -13.37 52.32
C ASN A 927 5.17 -13.79 51.15
N ASP A 928 4.61 -13.85 49.93
CA ASP A 928 5.33 -14.26 48.71
C ASP A 928 5.43 -13.11 47.69
N ASP A 929 6.51 -12.34 47.78
CA ASP A 929 6.78 -11.15 46.96
C ASP A 929 6.76 -11.44 45.45
N LEU A 930 7.38 -12.56 45.04
CA LEU A 930 7.44 -12.98 43.64
C LEU A 930 6.04 -13.24 43.06
N LYS A 931 5.11 -13.76 43.88
CA LYS A 931 3.72 -13.97 43.46
C LYS A 931 2.96 -12.66 43.32
N VAL A 932 3.12 -11.72 44.25
CA VAL A 932 2.49 -10.40 44.16
C VAL A 932 2.97 -9.65 42.91
N HIS A 933 4.28 -9.64 42.67
CA HIS A 933 4.90 -9.02 41.50
C HIS A 933 4.43 -9.66 40.18
N SER A 934 4.40 -11.00 40.11
CA SER A 934 3.97 -11.74 38.93
C SER A 934 2.49 -11.53 38.60
N LEU A 935 1.62 -11.56 39.62
CA LEU A 935 0.17 -11.36 39.47
C LEU A 935 -0.16 -9.96 38.94
N LEU A 936 0.42 -8.91 39.54
CA LEU A 936 0.20 -7.52 39.12
C LEU A 936 0.73 -7.26 37.70
N THR A 937 1.93 -7.76 37.40
CA THR A 937 2.55 -7.61 36.07
C THR A 937 1.75 -8.35 34.99
N SER A 938 1.29 -9.58 35.27
CA SER A 938 0.43 -10.35 34.37
C SER A 938 -0.91 -9.65 34.13
N THR A 939 -1.51 -9.08 35.19
CA THR A 939 -2.78 -8.36 35.10
C THR A 939 -2.65 -7.10 34.23
N ILE A 940 -1.65 -6.27 34.48
CA ILE A 940 -1.38 -5.06 33.70
C ILE A 940 -1.14 -5.38 32.22
N ASN A 941 -0.34 -6.41 31.93
CA ASN A 941 -0.03 -6.81 30.56
C ASN A 941 -1.25 -7.44 29.85
N GLY A 942 -2.07 -8.20 30.57
CA GLY A 942 -3.29 -8.77 30.02
C GLY A 942 -4.34 -7.70 29.69
N ILE A 943 -4.57 -6.72 30.57
CA ILE A 943 -5.45 -5.58 30.29
C ILE A 943 -4.98 -4.83 29.03
N LYS A 944 -3.68 -4.54 28.92
CA LYS A 944 -3.09 -3.93 27.72
C LYS A 944 -3.30 -4.77 26.46
N LYS A 945 -3.18 -6.11 26.56
CA LYS A 945 -3.38 -7.03 25.44
C LYS A 945 -4.83 -7.03 24.95
N VAL A 946 -5.79 -7.05 25.87
CA VAL A 946 -7.23 -7.04 25.55
C VAL A 946 -7.64 -5.72 24.91
N LEU A 947 -7.19 -4.59 25.45
CA LEU A 947 -7.45 -3.27 24.87
C LEU A 947 -6.79 -3.07 23.50
N LYS A 948 -5.65 -3.74 23.24
CA LYS A 948 -5.03 -3.77 21.91
C LYS A 948 -5.84 -4.60 20.92
N LYS A 949 -6.43 -5.71 21.37
CA LYS A 949 -7.28 -6.61 20.55
C LYS A 949 -8.64 -5.98 20.22
N HIS A 950 -9.20 -5.24 21.15
CA HIS A 950 -10.51 -4.57 21.04
C HIS A 950 -10.33 -3.05 20.98
N ASN A 951 -9.51 -2.57 20.04
CA ASN A 951 -9.08 -1.18 19.97
C ASN A 951 -10.18 -0.17 19.60
N ASP A 952 -11.25 -0.63 18.93
CA ASP A 952 -12.37 0.20 18.47
C ASP A 952 -13.69 -0.07 19.24
N ASP A 953 -13.63 -0.87 20.32
CA ASP A 953 -14.80 -1.27 21.12
C ASP A 953 -14.98 -0.35 22.34
N PHE A 954 -15.99 0.52 22.28
CA PHE A 954 -16.31 1.46 23.36
C PHE A 954 -16.75 0.75 24.65
N GLN A 955 -17.50 -0.36 24.53
CA GLN A 955 -18.00 -1.12 25.69
C GLN A 955 -16.86 -1.82 26.42
N MET A 956 -15.97 -2.49 25.68
CA MET A 956 -14.83 -3.20 26.26
C MET A 956 -13.83 -2.24 26.91
N THR A 957 -13.59 -1.09 26.28
CA THR A 957 -12.69 -0.06 26.83
C THR A 957 -13.27 0.57 28.09
N SER A 958 -14.59 0.84 28.11
CA SER A 958 -15.27 1.36 29.30
C SER A 958 -15.25 0.36 30.47
N PHE A 959 -15.45 -0.93 30.19
CA PHE A 959 -15.37 -2.00 31.18
C PHE A 959 -14.01 -2.08 31.87
N TRP A 960 -12.92 -2.05 31.09
CA TRP A 960 -11.57 -2.11 31.68
C TRP A 960 -11.13 -0.80 32.33
N LEU A 961 -11.64 0.35 31.89
CA LEU A 961 -11.41 1.62 32.60
C LEU A 961 -12.02 1.57 34.00
N ALA A 962 -13.27 1.09 34.13
CA ALA A 962 -13.96 0.95 35.41
C ALA A 962 -13.23 -0.03 36.35
N ASN A 963 -12.87 -1.22 35.85
CA ASN A 963 -12.17 -2.23 36.64
C ASN A 963 -10.74 -1.81 37.05
N THR A 964 -9.98 -1.16 36.16
CA THR A 964 -8.61 -0.69 36.48
C THR A 964 -8.64 0.42 37.52
N SER A 965 -9.61 1.34 37.41
CA SER A 965 -9.79 2.42 38.38
C SER A 965 -10.25 1.87 39.73
N ARG A 966 -11.20 0.91 39.74
CA ARG A 966 -11.64 0.24 40.97
C ARG A 966 -10.50 -0.52 41.67
N LEU A 967 -9.65 -1.24 40.92
CA LEU A 967 -8.50 -1.94 41.49
C LEU A 967 -7.50 -0.95 42.11
N LEU A 968 -7.26 0.18 41.45
CA LEU A 968 -6.44 1.27 42.00
C LEU A 968 -7.03 1.84 43.30
N HIS A 969 -8.35 2.03 43.38
CA HIS A 969 -9.02 2.47 44.59
C HIS A 969 -8.93 1.43 45.71
N CYS A 970 -9.11 0.12 45.44
CA CYS A 970 -8.92 -0.93 46.44
C CYS A 970 -7.49 -0.95 47.00
N LEU A 971 -6.48 -0.81 46.15
CA LEU A 971 -5.08 -0.75 46.58
C LEU A 971 -4.77 0.49 47.44
N LYS A 972 -5.48 1.62 47.25
CA LYS A 972 -5.39 2.81 48.10
C LYS A 972 -6.15 2.63 49.42
N GLN A 973 -7.38 2.11 49.36
CA GLN A 973 -8.28 1.95 50.51
C GLN A 973 -7.73 0.97 51.56
N TYR A 974 -7.08 -0.11 51.12
CA TYR A 974 -6.55 -1.17 51.98
C TYR A 974 -5.01 -1.14 52.09
N SER A 975 -4.45 0.05 51.93
CA SER A 975 -3.00 0.30 51.92
C SER A 975 -2.34 0.31 53.31
N GLY A 976 -3.12 0.50 54.37
CA GLY A 976 -2.60 0.83 55.70
C GLY A 976 -2.31 2.33 55.92
N ASP A 977 -2.54 3.19 54.91
CA ASP A 977 -2.35 4.64 55.02
C ASP A 977 -3.55 5.31 55.71
N THR A 978 -3.27 6.05 56.78
CA THR A 978 -4.27 6.73 57.61
C THR A 978 -5.11 7.73 56.82
N GLY A 979 -4.59 8.31 55.73
CA GLY A 979 -5.34 9.24 54.88
C GLY A 979 -6.48 8.56 54.11
N PHE A 980 -6.27 7.35 53.60
CA PHE A 980 -7.25 6.62 52.79
C PHE A 980 -8.18 5.71 53.62
N MET A 981 -7.82 5.40 54.86
CA MET A 981 -8.60 4.55 55.77
C MET A 981 -9.68 5.31 56.56
N THR A 982 -9.75 6.63 56.43
CA THR A 982 -10.70 7.49 57.17
C THR A 982 -12.16 7.10 56.99
N GLN A 983 -12.51 6.48 55.86
CA GLN A 983 -13.87 6.06 55.51
C GLN A 983 -14.10 4.54 55.67
N ASN A 984 -13.11 3.79 56.17
CA ASN A 984 -13.22 2.34 56.36
C ASN A 984 -13.88 1.98 57.70
N THR A 985 -14.70 0.94 57.70
CA THR A 985 -15.19 0.29 58.94
C THR A 985 -14.07 -0.48 59.65
N THR A 986 -14.25 -0.78 60.94
CA THR A 986 -13.28 -1.58 61.73
C THR A 986 -12.99 -2.93 61.09
N LYS A 987 -14.01 -3.60 60.52
CA LYS A 987 -13.85 -4.85 59.76
C LYS A 987 -13.06 -4.66 58.46
N GLN A 988 -13.31 -3.58 57.71
CA GLN A 988 -12.56 -3.31 56.47
C GLN A 988 -11.06 -3.10 56.73
N ASN A 989 -10.71 -2.53 57.88
CA ASN A 989 -9.30 -2.34 58.26
C ASN A 989 -8.57 -3.67 58.55
N GLU A 990 -9.29 -4.75 58.85
CA GLU A 990 -8.69 -6.10 59.01
C GLU A 990 -8.20 -6.67 57.68
N HIS A 991 -8.72 -6.16 56.55
CA HIS A 991 -8.34 -6.60 55.20
C HIS A 991 -7.15 -5.81 54.61
N CYS A 992 -6.57 -4.84 55.34
CA CYS A 992 -5.40 -4.11 54.87
C CYS A 992 -4.19 -5.02 54.63
N LEU A 993 -3.39 -4.68 53.61
CA LEU A 993 -2.11 -5.35 53.34
C LEU A 993 -1.15 -5.13 54.51
N LYS A 994 -0.42 -6.18 54.89
CA LYS A 994 0.47 -6.17 56.07
C LYS A 994 1.95 -6.30 55.71
N ASN A 995 2.27 -6.99 54.63
CA ASN A 995 3.64 -7.40 54.34
C ASN A 995 4.28 -6.61 53.18
N PHE A 996 3.50 -6.18 52.18
CA PHE A 996 4.01 -5.49 50.99
C PHE A 996 3.49 -4.06 50.79
N ASP A 997 4.39 -3.12 50.49
CA ASP A 997 4.04 -1.78 50.02
C ASP A 997 3.91 -1.77 48.49
N LEU A 998 2.71 -1.48 47.99
CA LEU A 998 2.39 -1.48 46.55
C LEU A 998 2.28 -0.07 45.96
N THR A 999 2.91 0.93 46.57
CA THR A 999 2.86 2.34 46.12
C THR A 999 3.32 2.52 44.67
N GLU A 1000 4.38 1.83 44.23
CA GLU A 1000 4.85 1.89 42.83
C GLU A 1000 3.81 1.35 41.85
N TYR A 1001 3.13 0.25 42.20
CA TYR A 1001 2.07 -0.33 41.37
C TYR A 1001 0.82 0.55 41.29
N ARG A 1002 0.52 1.34 42.32
CA ARG A 1002 -0.55 2.34 42.26
C ARG A 1002 -0.25 3.40 41.20
N GLN A 1003 1.00 3.84 41.06
CA GLN A 1003 1.39 4.77 40.00
C GLN A 1003 1.22 4.12 38.62
N VAL A 1004 1.69 2.88 38.44
CA VAL A 1004 1.57 2.17 37.17
C VAL A 1004 0.11 1.93 36.76
N LEU A 1005 -0.77 1.58 37.71
CA LEU A 1005 -2.20 1.43 37.45
C LEU A 1005 -2.89 2.77 37.17
N SER A 1006 -2.45 3.85 37.82
CA SER A 1006 -2.92 5.21 37.51
C SER A 1006 -2.55 5.63 36.08
N ASP A 1007 -1.29 5.39 35.68
CA ASP A 1007 -0.83 5.66 34.31
C ASP A 1007 -1.57 4.80 33.29
N LEU A 1008 -1.88 3.54 33.64
CA LEU A 1008 -2.71 2.67 32.82
C LEU A 1008 -4.13 3.24 32.69
N SER A 1009 -4.80 3.64 33.77
CA SER A 1009 -6.14 4.25 33.70
C SER A 1009 -6.16 5.50 32.80
N ILE A 1010 -5.11 6.33 32.81
CA ILE A 1010 -4.98 7.48 31.87
C ILE A 1010 -4.92 7.00 30.42
N GLN A 1011 -4.13 5.96 30.13
CA GLN A 1011 -4.03 5.39 28.78
C GLN A 1011 -5.38 4.84 28.29
N ILE A 1012 -6.11 4.12 29.16
CA ILE A 1012 -7.43 3.58 28.83
C ILE A 1012 -8.44 4.72 28.60
N TYR A 1013 -8.41 5.78 29.42
CA TYR A 1013 -9.26 6.96 29.25
C TYR A 1013 -9.02 7.66 27.90
N GLN A 1014 -7.75 7.84 27.52
CA GLN A 1014 -7.40 8.43 26.22
C GLN A 1014 -7.87 7.56 25.05
N GLN A 1015 -7.76 6.24 25.17
CA GLN A 1015 -8.27 5.30 24.18
C GLN A 1015 -9.80 5.36 24.08
N LEU A 1016 -10.51 5.43 25.20
CA LEU A 1016 -11.98 5.57 25.24
C LEU A 1016 -12.45 6.82 24.50
N PHE A 1017 -11.78 7.95 24.73
CA PHE A 1017 -12.09 9.19 24.01
C PHE A 1017 -11.81 9.07 22.52
N LYS A 1018 -10.68 8.49 22.13
CA LYS A 1018 -10.32 8.32 20.71
C LYS A 1018 -11.37 7.49 19.94
N ILE A 1019 -11.92 6.46 20.57
CA ILE A 1019 -13.02 5.66 19.99
C ILE A 1019 -14.27 6.54 19.82
N ALA A 1020 -14.65 7.30 20.86
CA ALA A 1020 -15.80 8.20 20.79
C ALA A 1020 -15.63 9.34 19.78
N GLU A 1021 -14.41 9.88 19.64
CA GLU A 1021 -14.03 10.87 18.62
C GLU A 1021 -14.29 10.31 17.22
N GLY A 1022 -13.79 9.10 16.92
CA GLY A 1022 -13.97 8.46 15.62
C GLY A 1022 -15.43 8.24 15.22
N MET A 1023 -16.32 8.02 16.20
CA MET A 1023 -17.75 7.85 15.96
C MET A 1023 -18.50 9.18 15.80
N LEU A 1024 -18.19 10.19 16.62
CA LEU A 1024 -18.94 11.45 16.64
C LEU A 1024 -18.46 12.47 15.60
N GLN A 1025 -17.15 12.55 15.33
CA GLN A 1025 -16.57 13.55 14.41
C GLN A 1025 -17.28 13.65 13.04
N PRO A 1026 -17.58 12.56 12.31
CA PRO A 1026 -18.25 12.65 11.01
C PRO A 1026 -19.70 13.14 11.10
N MET A 1027 -20.33 13.07 12.27
CA MET A 1027 -21.73 13.47 12.48
C MET A 1027 -21.87 14.96 12.78
N ILE A 1028 -20.86 15.57 13.41
CA ILE A 1028 -20.96 16.92 14.02
C ILE A 1028 -21.27 18.01 13.00
N VAL A 1029 -20.53 18.09 11.88
CA VAL A 1029 -20.69 19.19 10.91
C VAL A 1029 -22.08 19.15 10.27
N SER A 1030 -22.49 17.96 9.82
CA SER A 1030 -23.80 17.77 9.19
C SER A 1030 -24.93 18.06 10.17
N ALA A 1031 -24.86 17.54 11.40
CA ALA A 1031 -25.90 17.71 12.41
C ALA A 1031 -25.98 19.14 12.98
N MET A 1032 -24.84 19.82 13.17
CA MET A 1032 -24.80 21.13 13.83
C MET A 1032 -24.99 22.31 12.88
N LEU A 1033 -24.55 22.21 11.61
CA LEU A 1033 -24.51 23.34 10.67
C LEU A 1033 -25.32 23.13 9.39
N GLU A 1034 -25.45 21.90 8.89
CA GLU A 1034 -26.02 21.66 7.55
C GLU A 1034 -27.46 21.15 7.57
N ASN A 1035 -27.86 20.43 8.63
CA ASN A 1035 -29.21 19.89 8.77
C ASN A 1035 -30.15 20.92 9.39
N GLU A 1036 -31.09 21.41 8.59
CA GLU A 1036 -32.12 22.39 9.01
C GLU A 1036 -33.23 21.70 9.82
N SER A 1037 -33.13 21.73 11.15
CA SER A 1037 -34.14 21.14 12.05
C SER A 1037 -35.43 21.98 12.16
N ILE A 1038 -35.36 23.27 11.81
CA ILE A 1038 -36.47 24.22 11.92
C ILE A 1038 -37.18 24.37 10.57
N GLN A 1039 -38.28 23.62 10.36
CA GLN A 1039 -39.04 23.59 9.09
C GLN A 1039 -39.58 24.94 8.60
N SER A 1040 -39.77 25.93 9.47
CA SER A 1040 -40.31 27.26 9.12
C SER A 1040 -39.31 28.21 8.46
N LEU A 1041 -38.01 27.85 8.38
CA LEU A 1041 -36.97 28.63 7.71
C LEU A 1041 -36.79 28.28 6.21
N CYS A 1042 -37.51 27.26 5.71
CA CYS A 1042 -37.40 26.70 4.34
C CYS A 1042 -37.77 27.65 3.17
N GLY A 1043 -38.14 28.91 3.44
CA GLY A 1043 -38.88 29.76 2.48
C GLY A 1043 -38.07 30.60 1.48
N VAL A 1044 -36.75 30.74 1.61
CA VAL A 1044 -35.99 31.69 0.76
C VAL A 1044 -34.65 31.10 0.33
N LYS A 1045 -34.61 30.47 -0.86
CA LYS A 1045 -33.34 30.15 -1.55
C LYS A 1045 -32.87 31.39 -2.30
N PRO A 1046 -31.59 31.82 -2.16
CA PRO A 1046 -31.11 33.02 -2.83
C PRO A 1046 -31.03 32.80 -4.34
N MET A 1047 -31.69 33.68 -5.11
CA MET A 1047 -31.51 33.78 -6.55
C MET A 1047 -30.06 34.19 -6.87
N GLY A 1048 -29.38 33.41 -7.71
CA GLY A 1048 -28.20 33.89 -8.42
C GLY A 1048 -26.84 33.57 -7.80
N TYR A 1049 -26.55 32.30 -7.50
CA TYR A 1049 -25.16 31.81 -7.50
C TYR A 1049 -25.04 30.61 -8.44
N ARG A 1050 -24.37 30.82 -9.58
CA ARG A 1050 -23.84 29.75 -10.43
C ARG A 1050 -22.85 28.92 -9.59
N LYS A 1051 -23.12 27.63 -9.39
CA LYS A 1051 -22.14 26.66 -8.87
C LYS A 1051 -20.92 26.66 -9.80
N ARG A 1052 -19.84 27.31 -9.37
CA ARG A 1052 -18.47 27.03 -9.85
C ARG A 1052 -17.88 26.01 -8.90
N SER A 1053 -17.62 24.82 -9.45
CA SER A 1053 -16.60 23.84 -9.07
C SER A 1053 -16.29 23.68 -7.58
N SER A 1054 -17.02 22.78 -6.93
CA SER A 1054 -16.51 21.94 -5.85
C SER A 1054 -17.02 20.52 -6.11
N SER A 1055 -16.12 19.68 -6.61
CA SER A 1055 -16.28 18.24 -6.77
C SER A 1055 -16.38 17.57 -5.40
N MET A 1056 -17.56 17.12 -4.97
CA MET A 1056 -17.71 16.06 -3.96
C MET A 1056 -19.10 15.39 -4.05
N VAL A 1057 -19.05 14.08 -4.31
CA VAL A 1057 -19.81 12.98 -3.67
C VAL A 1057 -21.32 13.21 -3.44
N ASP A 1058 -22.15 12.70 -4.35
CA ASP A 1058 -23.54 12.35 -4.03
C ASP A 1058 -23.55 11.06 -3.19
N GLY A 1059 -23.67 11.23 -1.88
CA GLY A 1059 -24.01 10.20 -0.91
C GLY A 1059 -24.66 10.89 0.30
N ASP A 1060 -25.94 10.63 0.53
CA ASP A 1060 -26.76 11.14 1.63
C ASP A 1060 -26.20 10.76 3.01
N ASN A 1061 -25.15 11.42 3.47
CA ASN A 1061 -24.72 11.41 4.87
C ASN A 1061 -25.21 12.68 5.58
N THR A 1062 -26.51 12.95 5.50
CA THR A 1062 -27.12 14.02 6.30
C THR A 1062 -27.44 13.48 7.69
N TYR A 1063 -26.55 13.74 8.65
CA TYR A 1063 -26.80 13.37 10.06
C TYR A 1063 -27.67 14.44 10.73
N SER A 1064 -28.64 14.03 11.54
CA SER A 1064 -29.44 14.94 12.36
C SER A 1064 -28.87 15.10 13.77
N LEU A 1065 -29.26 16.17 14.45
CA LEU A 1065 -28.91 16.37 15.86
C LEU A 1065 -29.38 15.20 16.74
N ASP A 1066 -30.55 14.62 16.43
CA ASP A 1066 -31.07 13.44 17.13
C ASP A 1066 -30.10 12.26 17.04
N ALA A 1067 -29.37 12.09 15.93
CA ALA A 1067 -28.39 11.03 15.77
C ALA A 1067 -27.19 11.23 16.71
N VAL A 1068 -26.71 12.48 16.85
CA VAL A 1068 -25.64 12.84 17.80
C VAL A 1068 -26.11 12.59 19.24
N ILE A 1069 -27.32 13.03 19.60
CA ILE A 1069 -27.89 12.84 20.95
C ILE A 1069 -28.10 11.34 21.26
N ARG A 1070 -28.55 10.53 20.30
CA ARG A 1070 -28.68 9.06 20.47
C ARG A 1070 -27.32 8.40 20.71
N GLN A 1071 -26.28 8.83 20.00
CA GLN A 1071 -24.94 8.30 20.19
C GLN A 1071 -24.37 8.68 21.56
N MET A 1072 -24.56 9.94 21.99
CA MET A 1072 -24.16 10.39 23.32
C MET A 1072 -24.92 9.66 24.44
N ASN A 1073 -26.21 9.37 24.25
CA ASN A 1073 -26.99 8.52 25.16
C ASN A 1073 -26.42 7.11 25.27
N THR A 1074 -26.00 6.53 24.14
CA THR A 1074 -25.42 5.19 24.09
C THR A 1074 -24.11 5.15 24.89
N PHE A 1075 -23.21 6.13 24.68
CA PHE A 1075 -21.98 6.23 25.45
C PHE A 1075 -22.23 6.38 26.95
N HIS A 1076 -23.16 7.25 27.33
CA HIS A 1076 -23.53 7.43 28.73
C HIS A 1076 -24.08 6.15 29.36
N SER A 1077 -25.01 5.46 28.69
CA SER A 1077 -25.57 4.19 29.19
C SER A 1077 -24.48 3.16 29.41
N ILE A 1078 -23.61 2.95 28.41
CA ILE A 1078 -22.52 1.98 28.50
C ILE A 1078 -21.62 2.28 29.70
N MET A 1079 -21.19 3.53 29.89
CA MET A 1079 -20.32 3.89 31.02
C MET A 1079 -20.98 3.66 32.38
N CYS A 1080 -22.29 3.94 32.50
CA CYS A 1080 -23.05 3.64 33.71
C CYS A 1080 -23.20 2.13 33.94
N ASP A 1081 -23.55 1.38 32.90
CA ASP A 1081 -23.77 -0.07 32.96
C ASP A 1081 -22.49 -0.83 33.34
N GLN A 1082 -21.31 -0.31 32.94
CA GLN A 1082 -20.01 -0.88 33.33
C GLN A 1082 -19.52 -0.44 34.73
N GLY A 1083 -20.23 0.47 35.41
CA GLY A 1083 -19.89 0.91 36.77
C GLY A 1083 -18.73 1.91 36.85
N LEU A 1084 -18.54 2.74 35.82
CA LEU A 1084 -17.53 3.81 35.83
C LEU A 1084 -17.92 4.93 36.82
N ASP A 1085 -16.93 5.48 37.54
CA ASP A 1085 -17.21 6.50 38.55
C ASP A 1085 -17.85 7.77 37.94
N PRO A 1086 -18.88 8.36 38.58
CA PRO A 1086 -19.61 9.52 38.05
C PRO A 1086 -18.71 10.72 37.73
N GLU A 1087 -17.66 10.96 38.52
CA GLU A 1087 -16.70 12.04 38.28
C GLU A 1087 -15.85 11.83 37.01
N ILE A 1088 -15.59 10.57 36.63
CA ILE A 1088 -14.89 10.24 35.38
C ILE A 1088 -15.86 10.42 34.20
N ILE A 1089 -17.13 10.01 34.35
CA ILE A 1089 -18.18 10.21 33.33
C ILE A 1089 -18.34 11.70 33.03
N GLN A 1090 -18.36 12.56 34.05
CA GLN A 1090 -18.42 14.01 33.88
C GLN A 1090 -17.23 14.55 33.08
N GLN A 1091 -16.02 14.07 33.35
CA GLN A 1091 -14.82 14.46 32.59
C GLN A 1091 -14.86 14.00 31.13
N VAL A 1092 -15.35 12.78 30.85
CA VAL A 1092 -15.57 12.28 29.48
C VAL A 1092 -16.57 13.17 28.75
N CYS A 1093 -17.71 13.49 29.38
CA CYS A 1093 -18.72 14.35 28.78
C CYS A 1093 -18.18 15.76 28.49
N LYS A 1094 -17.43 16.37 29.42
CA LYS A 1094 -16.75 17.66 29.19
C LYS A 1094 -15.85 17.62 27.95
N GLN A 1095 -15.08 16.55 27.80
CA GLN A 1095 -14.17 16.34 26.68
C GLN A 1095 -14.91 16.18 25.34
N LEU A 1096 -16.03 15.44 25.31
CA LEU A 1096 -16.87 15.28 24.11
C LEU A 1096 -17.54 16.61 23.69
N PHE A 1097 -18.04 17.39 24.64
CA PHE A 1097 -18.64 18.70 24.36
C PHE A 1097 -17.61 19.70 23.82
N TYR A 1098 -16.37 19.66 24.30
CA TYR A 1098 -15.28 20.46 23.74
C TYR A 1098 -15.02 20.14 22.27
N MET A 1099 -15.01 18.86 21.91
CA MET A 1099 -14.85 18.44 20.53
C MET A 1099 -16.00 18.93 19.64
N ILE A 1100 -17.25 18.81 20.10
CA ILE A 1100 -18.43 19.33 19.38
C ILE A 1100 -18.29 20.85 19.17
N ASN A 1101 -17.91 21.58 20.22
CA ASN A 1101 -17.66 23.02 20.17
C ASN A 1101 -16.57 23.39 19.14
N ALA A 1102 -15.40 22.76 19.23
CA ALA A 1102 -14.24 23.08 18.40
C ALA A 1102 -14.46 22.73 16.92
N VAL A 1103 -15.01 21.54 16.62
CA VAL A 1103 -15.30 21.12 15.24
C VAL A 1103 -16.34 22.04 14.59
N THR A 1104 -17.40 22.39 15.32
CA THR A 1104 -18.46 23.26 14.80
C THR A 1104 -17.95 24.68 14.56
N LEU A 1105 -17.24 25.27 15.54
CA LEU A 1105 -16.72 26.63 15.42
C LEU A 1105 -15.65 26.73 14.32
N ASN A 1106 -14.76 25.75 14.18
CA ASN A 1106 -13.76 25.74 13.13
C ASN A 1106 -14.39 25.71 11.73
N ASN A 1107 -15.45 24.90 11.54
CA ASN A 1107 -16.15 24.87 10.26
C ASN A 1107 -16.87 26.19 9.97
N LEU A 1108 -17.44 26.84 10.99
CA LEU A 1108 -18.02 28.18 10.85
C LEU A 1108 -16.97 29.23 10.43
N LEU A 1109 -15.74 29.15 10.95
CA LEU A 1109 -14.64 30.07 10.65
C LEU A 1109 -13.98 29.85 9.27
N LEU A 1110 -14.20 28.68 8.66
CA LEU A 1110 -13.60 28.29 7.38
C LEU A 1110 -14.57 28.39 6.20
N ARG A 1111 -15.88 28.37 6.45
CA ARG A 1111 -16.92 28.29 5.42
C ARG A 1111 -17.82 29.52 5.42
N LYS A 1112 -17.95 30.16 4.25
CA LYS A 1112 -18.81 31.35 4.06
C LYS A 1112 -20.29 30.99 3.91
N ASP A 1113 -20.58 29.82 3.37
CA ASP A 1113 -21.95 29.32 3.07
C ASP A 1113 -22.77 29.03 4.34
N VAL A 1114 -22.13 28.92 5.49
CA VAL A 1114 -22.75 28.64 6.80
C VAL A 1114 -22.76 29.86 7.73
N CYS A 1115 -22.30 31.03 7.26
CA CYS A 1115 -22.27 32.27 8.05
C CYS A 1115 -23.47 33.16 7.72
N SER A 1116 -24.64 32.83 8.25
CA SER A 1116 -25.90 33.56 8.01
C SER A 1116 -26.76 33.68 9.27
N TRP A 1117 -27.79 34.53 9.25
CA TRP A 1117 -28.74 34.66 10.36
C TRP A 1117 -29.49 33.34 10.62
N SER A 1118 -29.95 32.65 9.56
CA SER A 1118 -30.68 31.38 9.67
C SER A 1118 -29.80 30.29 10.28
N THR A 1119 -28.53 30.20 9.89
CA THR A 1119 -27.57 29.28 10.50
C THR A 1119 -27.32 29.63 11.97
N GLY A 1120 -27.27 30.92 12.32
CA GLY A 1120 -27.20 31.38 13.71
C GLY A 1120 -28.40 30.90 14.55
N MET A 1121 -29.61 30.98 14.01
CA MET A 1121 -30.84 30.51 14.68
C MET A 1121 -30.84 28.98 14.86
N GLN A 1122 -30.45 28.24 13.82
CA GLN A 1122 -30.34 26.79 13.84
C GLN A 1122 -29.29 26.30 14.84
N LEU A 1123 -28.11 26.93 14.85
CA LEU A 1123 -27.03 26.61 15.76
C LEU A 1123 -27.46 26.83 17.23
N ARG A 1124 -28.18 27.93 17.51
CA ARG A 1124 -28.72 28.20 18.84
C ARG A 1124 -29.73 27.15 19.31
N TYR A 1125 -30.63 26.71 18.43
CA TYR A 1125 -31.55 25.62 18.72
C TYR A 1125 -30.81 24.31 19.02
N ASN A 1126 -29.83 23.96 18.18
CA ASN A 1126 -29.03 22.74 18.36
C ASN A 1126 -28.25 22.75 19.68
N ILE A 1127 -27.66 23.88 20.06
CA ILE A 1127 -26.98 24.03 21.35
C ILE A 1127 -27.98 23.85 22.51
N SER A 1128 -29.17 24.46 22.43
CA SER A 1128 -30.20 24.32 23.46
C SER A 1128 -30.60 22.87 23.72
N GLN A 1129 -30.70 22.05 22.66
CA GLN A 1129 -31.00 20.62 22.80
C GLN A 1129 -29.85 19.83 23.44
N LEU A 1130 -28.60 20.18 23.15
CA LEU A 1130 -27.44 19.57 23.83
C LEU A 1130 -27.36 19.97 25.31
N GLU A 1131 -27.69 21.22 25.66
CA GLU A 1131 -27.78 21.67 27.05
C GLU A 1131 -28.92 20.99 27.81
N GLU A 1132 -30.07 20.79 27.16
CA GLU A 1132 -31.22 20.06 27.71
C GLU A 1132 -30.86 18.59 27.97
N TRP A 1133 -30.11 17.95 27.06
CA TRP A 1133 -29.58 16.60 27.27
C TRP A 1133 -28.65 16.52 28.50
N LEU A 1134 -27.74 17.49 28.68
CA LEU A 1134 -26.90 17.57 29.88
C LEU A 1134 -27.73 17.69 31.16
N ARG A 1135 -28.87 18.41 31.12
CA ARG A 1135 -29.77 18.56 32.29
C ARG A 1135 -30.46 17.24 32.58
N GLY A 1136 -30.99 16.58 31.55
CA GLY A 1136 -31.68 15.30 31.66
C GLY A 1136 -30.83 14.14 32.19
N LYS A 1137 -29.50 14.24 32.11
CA LYS A 1137 -28.55 13.24 32.64
C LYS A 1137 -27.86 13.63 33.95
N ASN A 1138 -28.26 14.74 34.60
CA ASN A 1138 -27.62 15.28 35.82
C ASN A 1138 -26.12 15.62 35.65
N LEU A 1139 -25.68 16.00 34.46
CA LEU A 1139 -24.27 16.31 34.14
C LEU A 1139 -23.94 17.81 34.17
N GLN A 1140 -24.81 18.63 34.79
CA GLN A 1140 -24.64 20.10 34.82
C GLN A 1140 -23.34 20.55 35.50
N GLN A 1141 -22.86 19.79 36.48
CA GLN A 1141 -21.64 20.10 37.23
C GLN A 1141 -20.35 19.71 36.49
N SER A 1142 -20.44 19.06 35.32
CA SER A 1142 -19.27 18.62 34.53
C SER A 1142 -18.45 19.77 33.91
N GLY A 1143 -19.00 20.99 33.88
CA GLY A 1143 -18.41 22.12 33.15
C GLY A 1143 -18.57 22.03 31.62
N ALA A 1144 -19.26 21.01 31.10
CA ALA A 1144 -19.49 20.84 29.66
C ALA A 1144 -20.29 21.99 29.01
N ALA A 1145 -21.25 22.59 29.73
CA ALA A 1145 -22.02 23.73 29.23
C ALA A 1145 -21.16 24.99 29.04
N GLN A 1146 -20.25 25.26 29.99
CA GLN A 1146 -19.33 26.41 29.94
C GLN A 1146 -18.37 26.33 28.75
N ILE A 1147 -18.04 25.11 28.31
CA ILE A 1147 -17.17 24.87 27.15
C ILE A 1147 -17.83 25.26 25.82
N MET A 1148 -19.17 25.26 25.75
CA MET A 1148 -19.92 25.64 24.54
C MET A 1148 -20.05 27.17 24.38
N GLU A 1149 -19.62 27.95 25.37
CA GLU A 1149 -19.76 29.41 25.40
C GLU A 1149 -19.23 30.12 24.13
N PRO A 1150 -18.06 29.77 23.55
CA PRO A 1150 -17.60 30.38 22.32
C PRO A 1150 -18.57 30.16 21.13
N LEU A 1151 -19.18 28.98 21.03
CA LEU A 1151 -20.14 28.67 19.97
C LEU A 1151 -21.51 29.32 20.22
N ILE A 1152 -21.92 29.47 21.49
CA ILE A 1152 -23.10 30.26 21.88
C ILE A 1152 -22.92 31.71 21.44
N GLN A 1153 -21.77 32.32 21.74
CA GLN A 1153 -21.45 33.69 21.33
C GLN A 1153 -21.36 33.82 19.80
N ALA A 1154 -20.83 32.81 19.09
CA ALA A 1154 -20.81 32.81 17.63
C ALA A 1154 -22.23 32.77 17.03
N ALA A 1155 -23.13 31.96 17.58
CA ALA A 1155 -24.53 31.91 17.18
C ALA A 1155 -25.25 33.25 17.44
N GLN A 1156 -24.96 33.90 18.57
CA GLN A 1156 -25.48 35.23 18.91
C GLN A 1156 -24.92 36.33 17.98
N LEU A 1157 -23.63 36.29 17.67
CA LEU A 1157 -22.97 37.24 16.75
C LEU A 1157 -23.62 37.21 15.35
N LEU A 1158 -23.98 36.02 14.86
CA LEU A 1158 -24.71 35.89 13.59
C LEU A 1158 -26.10 36.53 13.66
N GLN A 1159 -26.77 36.50 14.82
CA GLN A 1159 -28.13 37.00 15.00
C GLN A 1159 -28.24 38.52 15.30
N LEU A 1160 -27.19 39.15 15.82
CA LEU A 1160 -27.20 40.57 16.20
C LEU A 1160 -27.21 41.53 14.99
N LYS A 1161 -27.73 42.74 15.21
CA LYS A 1161 -27.63 43.85 14.25
C LYS A 1161 -26.18 44.34 14.15
N LYS A 1162 -25.79 44.80 12.95
CA LYS A 1162 -24.39 45.10 12.59
C LYS A 1162 -24.28 46.46 11.86
N LYS A 1163 -24.99 47.49 12.35
CA LYS A 1163 -25.15 48.77 11.64
C LYS A 1163 -24.56 49.97 12.37
N THR A 1164 -24.87 50.15 13.65
CA THR A 1164 -24.54 51.38 14.39
C THR A 1164 -23.29 51.22 15.27
N SER A 1165 -22.69 52.31 15.73
CA SER A 1165 -21.58 52.19 16.70
C SER A 1165 -22.04 51.55 18.02
N GLU A 1166 -23.31 51.74 18.40
CA GLU A 1166 -23.94 51.09 19.55
C GLU A 1166 -24.05 49.57 19.36
N ASP A 1167 -24.33 49.09 18.14
CA ASP A 1167 -24.31 47.66 17.80
C ASP A 1167 -22.89 47.07 17.96
N ALA A 1168 -21.84 47.84 17.61
CA ALA A 1168 -20.46 47.42 17.77
C ALA A 1168 -20.07 47.29 19.25
N GLU A 1169 -20.51 48.21 20.11
CA GLU A 1169 -20.31 48.15 21.56
C GLU A 1169 -21.07 46.96 22.20
N ALA A 1170 -22.30 46.70 21.73
CA ALA A 1170 -23.07 45.53 22.14
C ALA A 1170 -22.40 44.20 21.75
N ILE A 1171 -21.82 44.11 20.55
CA ILE A 1171 -21.07 42.91 20.11
C ILE A 1171 -19.80 42.72 20.95
N CYS A 1172 -19.07 43.80 21.24
CA CYS A 1172 -17.84 43.73 22.03
C CYS A 1172 -18.09 43.34 23.50
N SER A 1173 -19.20 43.81 24.09
CA SER A 1173 -19.60 43.44 25.45
C SER A 1173 -20.16 42.01 25.56
N LEU A 1174 -20.79 41.49 24.49
CA LEU A 1174 -21.35 40.13 24.45
C LEU A 1174 -20.32 39.04 24.12
N CYS A 1175 -19.40 39.29 23.18
CA CYS A 1175 -18.41 38.30 22.76
C CYS A 1175 -17.16 38.33 23.67
N THR A 1176 -17.24 37.75 24.87
CA THR A 1176 -16.13 37.69 25.84
C THR A 1176 -15.24 36.45 25.72
N SER A 1177 -15.76 35.37 25.12
CA SER A 1177 -15.12 34.06 24.99
C SER A 1177 -14.56 33.80 23.59
N LEU A 1178 -15.04 34.53 22.57
CA LEU A 1178 -14.47 34.54 21.23
C LEU A 1178 -13.27 35.49 21.13
N THR A 1179 -12.21 35.07 20.45
CA THR A 1179 -11.06 35.95 20.21
C THR A 1179 -11.40 37.04 19.20
N THR A 1180 -10.70 38.17 19.29
CA THR A 1180 -10.85 39.29 18.35
C THR A 1180 -10.70 38.85 16.89
N GLN A 1181 -9.79 37.92 16.60
CA GLN A 1181 -9.60 37.37 15.26
C GLN A 1181 -10.78 36.51 14.80
N GLN A 1182 -11.38 35.71 15.70
CA GLN A 1182 -12.55 34.89 15.39
C GLN A 1182 -13.78 35.76 15.09
N ILE A 1183 -14.02 36.79 15.90
CA ILE A 1183 -15.12 37.75 15.70
C ILE A 1183 -14.99 38.42 14.34
N VAL A 1184 -13.81 38.97 14.03
CA VAL A 1184 -13.52 39.61 12.74
C VAL A 1184 -13.70 38.64 11.58
N LYS A 1185 -13.27 37.37 11.74
CA LYS A 1185 -13.40 36.36 10.69
C LYS A 1185 -14.87 36.02 10.40
N ILE A 1186 -15.69 35.80 11.44
CA ILE A 1186 -17.13 35.52 11.28
C ILE A 1186 -17.83 36.70 10.60
N LEU A 1187 -17.53 37.94 11.01
CA LEU A 1187 -18.13 39.14 10.40
C LEU A 1187 -17.73 39.32 8.93
N ASN A 1188 -16.49 38.99 8.57
CA ASN A 1188 -16.03 39.02 7.17
C ASN A 1188 -16.67 37.91 6.31
N LEU A 1189 -16.99 36.77 6.91
CA LEU A 1189 -17.62 35.64 6.22
C LEU A 1189 -19.15 35.75 6.16
N TYR A 1190 -19.76 36.68 6.90
CA TYR A 1190 -21.20 36.87 6.96
C TYR A 1190 -21.80 37.15 5.57
N THR A 1191 -22.60 36.22 5.07
CA THR A 1191 -23.29 36.35 3.78
C THR A 1191 -24.80 36.49 4.00
N PRO A 1192 -25.41 37.63 3.65
CA PRO A 1192 -26.85 37.81 3.78
C PRO A 1192 -27.60 36.91 2.77
N ILE A 1193 -28.54 36.11 3.27
CA ILE A 1193 -29.31 35.16 2.44
C ILE A 1193 -30.69 35.73 2.05
N ASN A 1194 -31.26 36.62 2.87
CA ASN A 1194 -32.59 37.21 2.67
C ASN A 1194 -32.53 38.73 2.43
N GLU A 1195 -33.55 39.30 1.78
CA GLU A 1195 -33.65 40.76 1.48
C GLU A 1195 -33.66 41.67 2.73
N PHE A 1196 -33.88 41.09 3.91
CA PHE A 1196 -33.85 41.77 5.21
C PHE A 1196 -32.47 41.77 5.88
N GLU A 1197 -31.46 41.15 5.26
CA GLU A 1197 -30.09 41.13 5.74
C GLU A 1197 -29.18 42.02 4.87
N GLU A 1198 -28.40 42.88 5.52
CA GLU A 1198 -27.41 43.73 4.85
C GLU A 1198 -26.00 43.17 5.06
N ARG A 1199 -25.11 43.40 4.08
CA ARG A 1199 -23.70 43.05 4.23
C ARG A 1199 -23.05 43.90 5.31
N VAL A 1200 -22.21 43.27 6.13
CA VAL A 1200 -21.40 43.97 7.13
C VAL A 1200 -20.43 44.90 6.41
N THR A 1201 -20.46 46.20 6.75
CA THR A 1201 -19.59 47.18 6.11
C THR A 1201 -18.16 47.07 6.65
N VAL A 1202 -17.16 47.34 5.80
CA VAL A 1202 -15.75 47.36 6.21
C VAL A 1202 -15.49 48.41 7.29
N ALA A 1203 -16.22 49.54 7.26
CA ALA A 1203 -16.17 50.57 8.29
C ALA A 1203 -16.62 50.04 9.67
N PHE A 1204 -17.68 49.23 9.71
CA PHE A 1204 -18.15 48.59 10.94
C PHE A 1204 -17.16 47.57 11.50
N ILE A 1205 -16.53 46.76 10.64
CA ILE A 1205 -15.49 45.80 11.05
C ILE A 1205 -14.27 46.51 11.64
N ARG A 1206 -13.85 47.64 11.03
CA ARG A 1206 -12.76 48.48 11.56
C ARG A 1206 -13.12 49.10 12.91
N ASN A 1207 -14.38 49.48 13.12
CA ASN A 1207 -14.85 49.99 14.40
C ASN A 1207 -14.75 48.92 15.50
N ILE A 1208 -15.21 47.68 15.23
CA ILE A 1208 -15.05 46.56 16.16
C ILE A 1208 -13.57 46.25 16.44
N GLN A 1209 -12.72 46.28 15.42
CA GLN A 1209 -11.28 46.09 15.61
C GLN A 1209 -10.70 47.15 16.55
N ALA A 1210 -11.07 48.43 16.40
CA ALA A 1210 -10.62 49.52 17.26
C ALA A 1210 -11.07 49.35 18.72
N HIS A 1211 -12.32 48.95 18.95
CA HIS A 1211 -12.85 48.69 20.29
C HIS A 1211 -12.20 47.48 20.98
N LEU A 1212 -11.65 46.52 20.23
CA LEU A 1212 -11.03 45.31 20.75
C LEU A 1212 -9.49 45.34 20.74
N GLN A 1213 -8.85 46.48 20.38
CA GLN A 1213 -7.38 46.59 20.30
C GLN A 1213 -6.67 46.31 21.63
N GLU A 1214 -7.32 46.57 22.77
CA GLU A 1214 -6.74 46.39 24.11
C GLU A 1214 -6.87 44.94 24.64
N ARG A 1215 -7.53 44.04 23.91
CA ARG A 1215 -7.65 42.63 24.31
C ARG A 1215 -6.36 41.86 24.04
N ASN A 1216 -5.82 41.26 25.10
CA ASN A 1216 -4.62 40.42 25.03
C ASN A 1216 -4.97 38.97 24.64
N ASP A 1217 -5.57 38.80 23.45
CA ASP A 1217 -6.08 37.51 22.98
C ASP A 1217 -4.98 36.63 22.36
N SER A 1218 -5.16 35.31 22.41
CA SER A 1218 -4.32 34.36 21.68
C SER A 1218 -4.39 34.62 20.16
N PRO A 1219 -3.27 34.58 19.41
CA PRO A 1219 -3.26 34.78 17.96
C PRO A 1219 -3.82 33.59 17.17
N GLN A 1220 -4.29 32.54 17.84
CA GLN A 1220 -4.74 31.31 17.21
C GLN A 1220 -6.21 31.44 16.75
N LEU A 1221 -6.44 31.36 15.43
CA LEU A 1221 -7.78 31.49 14.85
C LEU A 1221 -8.67 30.25 15.09
N LEU A 1222 -8.12 29.04 14.96
CA LEU A 1222 -8.86 27.78 15.07
C LEU A 1222 -8.64 27.11 16.43
N LEU A 1223 -9.69 26.50 16.98
CA LEU A 1223 -9.60 25.68 18.19
C LEU A 1223 -8.97 24.32 17.86
N ASP A 1224 -8.05 23.83 18.71
CA ASP A 1224 -7.52 22.47 18.57
C ASP A 1224 -8.53 21.46 19.09
N TYR A 1225 -9.35 20.89 18.21
CA TYR A 1225 -10.35 19.88 18.60
C TYR A 1225 -9.74 18.59 19.19
N LYS A 1226 -8.42 18.38 19.05
CA LYS A 1226 -7.69 17.26 19.65
C LYS A 1226 -7.12 17.57 21.04
N TYR A 1227 -7.34 18.78 21.54
CA TYR A 1227 -6.95 19.15 22.88
C TYR A 1227 -7.63 18.25 23.91
N MET A 1228 -6.85 17.66 24.82
CA MET A 1228 -7.32 16.80 25.89
C MET A 1228 -7.18 17.51 27.24
N PHE A 1229 -8.26 17.61 28.01
CA PHE A 1229 -8.18 18.08 29.38
C PHE A 1229 -7.36 17.11 30.25
N PRO A 1230 -6.57 17.62 31.21
CA PRO A 1230 -5.97 16.77 32.23
C PRO A 1230 -7.05 15.98 32.97
N VAL A 1231 -6.94 14.65 32.98
CA VAL A 1231 -7.87 13.75 33.66
C VAL A 1231 -7.43 13.53 35.10
N VAL A 1232 -8.37 13.54 36.03
CA VAL A 1232 -8.15 13.26 37.45
C VAL A 1232 -8.95 12.02 37.84
N PHE A 1233 -8.32 11.10 38.56
CA PHE A 1233 -8.95 9.90 39.14
C PHE A 1233 -9.13 10.09 40.67
N PRO A 1234 -10.20 10.78 41.09
CA PRO A 1234 -10.49 11.08 42.48
C PRO A 1234 -10.70 9.78 43.27
N PHE A 1235 -10.24 9.73 44.52
CA PHE A 1235 -10.35 8.52 45.33
C PHE A 1235 -11.80 8.26 45.73
N ASN A 1236 -12.37 7.15 45.27
CA ASN A 1236 -13.72 6.70 45.62
C ASN A 1236 -13.65 5.35 46.38
N PRO A 1237 -13.77 5.32 47.72
CA PRO A 1237 -13.70 4.09 48.49
C PRO A 1237 -14.92 3.19 48.24
N SER A 1238 -14.71 1.88 48.27
CA SER A 1238 -15.81 0.93 48.13
C SER A 1238 -16.50 0.68 49.47
N SER A 1239 -17.84 0.76 49.47
CA SER A 1239 -18.70 0.36 50.59
C SER A 1239 -18.94 -1.15 50.67
N ILE A 1240 -18.52 -1.91 49.64
CA ILE A 1240 -18.69 -3.37 49.57
C ILE A 1240 -17.58 -4.03 50.38
N THR A 1241 -17.96 -4.83 51.38
CA THR A 1241 -17.00 -5.62 52.17
C THR A 1241 -16.59 -6.86 51.40
N MET A 1242 -15.32 -7.27 51.51
CA MET A 1242 -14.79 -8.43 50.79
C MET A 1242 -15.55 -9.72 51.14
N ASP A 1243 -16.04 -9.84 52.37
CA ASP A 1243 -16.84 -10.98 52.85
C ASP A 1243 -18.21 -11.12 52.17
N SER A 1244 -18.70 -10.05 51.52
CA SER A 1244 -20.02 -10.03 50.86
C SER A 1244 -19.96 -10.41 49.38
N ILE A 1245 -18.76 -10.61 48.82
CA ILE A 1245 -18.56 -10.89 47.40
C ILE A 1245 -18.66 -12.39 47.16
N HIS A 1246 -19.73 -12.82 46.48
CA HIS A 1246 -19.91 -14.22 46.11
C HIS A 1246 -19.06 -14.57 44.88
N ILE A 1247 -18.01 -15.39 45.07
CA ILE A 1247 -17.16 -15.88 43.98
C ILE A 1247 -17.89 -17.02 43.26
N PRO A 1248 -18.13 -16.94 41.93
CA PRO A 1248 -18.72 -18.05 41.18
C PRO A 1248 -17.93 -19.35 41.33
N ALA A 1249 -18.61 -20.46 41.64
CA ALA A 1249 -17.97 -21.78 41.82
C ALA A 1249 -17.17 -22.25 40.59
N SER A 1250 -17.54 -21.77 39.40
CA SER A 1250 -16.83 -22.00 38.13
C SER A 1250 -15.40 -21.45 38.10
N LEU A 1251 -15.04 -20.53 39.00
CA LEU A 1251 -13.70 -19.95 39.09
C LEU A 1251 -12.73 -20.78 39.95
N ASN A 1252 -13.23 -21.78 40.71
CA ASN A 1252 -12.44 -22.72 41.51
C ASN A 1252 -11.39 -22.05 42.44
N LEU A 1253 -11.78 -20.93 43.07
CA LEU A 1253 -10.95 -20.10 43.96
C LEU A 1253 -11.24 -20.34 45.46
N GLU A 1254 -11.38 -21.59 45.89
CA GLU A 1254 -11.73 -21.89 47.30
C GLU A 1254 -10.69 -21.38 48.31
N PHE A 1255 -9.42 -21.23 47.89
CA PHE A 1255 -8.33 -20.72 48.72
C PHE A 1255 -8.45 -19.23 49.07
N VAL A 1256 -9.21 -18.45 48.29
CA VAL A 1256 -9.42 -17.01 48.52
C VAL A 1256 -10.35 -16.77 49.72
N ASN A 1257 -11.22 -17.73 50.04
CA ASN A 1257 -12.11 -17.68 51.20
C ASN A 1257 -11.42 -18.04 52.53
N GLN A 1258 -10.13 -18.38 52.51
CA GLN A 1258 -9.37 -18.80 53.70
C GLN A 1258 -8.56 -17.66 54.37
N VAL A 1259 -8.64 -16.41 53.86
CA VAL A 1259 -7.80 -15.25 54.26
C VAL A 1259 -8.59 -14.03 54.71
#